data_AF-A0A067LHS5-F1
#
_entry.id   AF-A0A067LHS5-F1
#
_cell.length_a   1.000
_cell.length_b   1.000
_cell.length_c   1.000
_cell.angle_alpha   90.00
_cell.angle_beta   90.00
_cell.angle_gamma   90.00
#
_symmetry.space_group_name_H-M   'P 1'
#
loop_
_entity.id
_entity.type
_entity.pdbx_description
1 polymer ?
#
loop_
_entity_poly.entity_id
_entity_poly.type
_entity_poly.pdbx_seq_one_letter_code
_entity_poly.pdbx_strand_id
1 'polypeptide(L)'
;MRSRNLEHLKRTDLVKKIVKKCSAMASNKAVRCMRCGDMNGMVKKAGSALSIIHDRGKLIDGYLEECKSAISHTKEFRAPISPATYILNPARVLSLFERIPEEDCEVLGLRDRPEKLIITNIAVPPLSIRPSVVMGETQSNENDITERLKQIIQANASLRMELLEGRRSANKYLDSWDGLQAAVALYVNSDVRVPNNVEVGKPLSGFVQRLKGKTGRFRGNLCGKRVEYTGRTVISPDPNLKITEVAVPIHMAKILSYPERVSNHNIEKLRQCVRNGSNKYPGAKMVRYPDGSQKVLIGNYRKRVAEELKIGCIVDRHLEDGDVVLFNRQPSLHRMSIMCHRARIMPWRTLRFNESVCNPYNADFDGDEMNMHVPQTEEARTEALLLMGVQNNLCTPKNGEILVASTQDFLTSSFLITRKDTFYDRAAFSLMCSYMNDGMDLIDLPTPAILKPIELWTGKQLFSVLLRPNANVRVYLNLTVKEKIYSKPKPGDKREKETMCPNDGFVYIRNSELISGQLGKATIGNGNKDGLYSILLRDYNPHAAAICMNRLAKLSARWIGNHGFSIGIDDVQPGKKLIDEKAKTISNGYQHCDKLIQEYNEGKLALKPGCDAIQTLEAEITETLNKLREQAGDVCMKELHWRNSPLIMSQCGSKGSPINISQMIACVGQQSVGGRRAPDGFMDRSLPHFPRKSKTPAAKGFVANSFYSGLTATEFFFHTMGGREGLVDTAVKTADTGYMSRRLIKGLEDLFIDYDNKVLSANGSVVQFVYGDDGLDPAKMEGKGGVPLNLDRLFMKVKATCPAGEGDYLSPSDISSWVKTLLDDYDKAFDSVCSEAFKQNLSFFLGNHVKRLETMLKLDNGVEEQNSENMEEVGGVRGNTTNIEKLAHKIYGITKRQLEVFLKTCIVRYLWKRIEPGTAIGAIGAQSIGEPGTQMTLKTFHFAGVASMNITQGVPRIKEIINGAKKISTPIITTELENNTNVNAARIVKTRIEKTVLGQIAKSIKIVMTSRSASVVVTLDMKTIQEAQLSLDANTVRESILQTPRTKLKPQNIKVLDIRKLEVIPLGDREKVHFELHSLKNMLPSITVKGIKTVERAVIAQKKREGKASIQELPTYNMFVEGMGLQEVMGTEGVDGRKTTSNHVMEIFKYLGIEAARKCIIDEIKNVMEGHGMSIDTRHMMLLADLMTFKGEVLGITRFGIQKMDKSVLMLASFEKTSDHLYTAAVHGRDDRIEGVSECIIMGIPMRLGTGILKVQQRVDPRPMLTKGLDPIMA
;
A
#
# COMPACT_ATOMS: atom_id res chain seq x y z
N MET A 1 11.38 -15.78 36.78
CA MET A 1 12.17 -15.10 35.73
C MET A 1 13.24 -15.97 35.10
N ARG A 2 13.71 -17.02 35.80
CA ARG A 2 14.80 -17.93 35.39
C ARG A 2 14.48 -18.99 34.32
N SER A 3 13.32 -18.92 33.66
CA SER A 3 13.05 -19.86 32.55
C SER A 3 13.92 -19.47 31.36
N ARG A 4 14.72 -20.42 30.85
CA ARG A 4 15.65 -20.22 29.72
C ARG A 4 14.95 -19.79 28.43
N ASN A 5 13.64 -20.06 28.33
CA ASN A 5 12.81 -19.80 27.15
C ASN A 5 11.85 -18.60 27.35
N LEU A 6 12.00 -17.80 28.42
CA LEU A 6 11.10 -16.66 28.65
C LEU A 6 11.46 -15.50 27.72
N GLU A 7 10.59 -15.21 26.75
CA GLU A 7 10.71 -14.04 25.89
C GLU A 7 10.84 -12.74 26.71
N HIS A 8 11.65 -11.80 26.22
CA HIS A 8 11.91 -10.52 26.90
C HIS A 8 10.62 -9.74 27.19
N LEU A 9 9.64 -9.81 26.29
CA LEU A 9 8.37 -9.12 26.48
C LEU A 9 7.57 -9.67 27.66
N LYS A 10 7.51 -11.00 27.79
CA LYS A 10 6.88 -11.68 28.93
C LYS A 10 7.60 -11.33 30.22
N ARG A 11 8.92 -11.19 30.19
CA ARG A 11 9.72 -10.70 31.33
C ARG A 11 9.35 -9.26 31.70
N THR A 12 9.25 -8.37 30.71
CA THR A 12 8.87 -6.97 30.93
C THR A 12 7.45 -6.84 31.49
N ASP A 13 6.50 -7.63 30.97
CA ASP A 13 5.13 -7.64 31.46
C ASP A 13 5.00 -8.25 32.85
N LEU A 14 5.83 -9.25 33.19
CA LEU A 14 5.94 -9.77 34.54
C LEU A 14 6.46 -8.69 35.50
N VAL A 15 7.54 -7.99 35.14
CA VAL A 15 8.07 -6.86 35.93
C VAL A 15 7.00 -5.79 36.12
N LYS A 16 6.27 -5.41 35.06
CA LYS A 16 5.14 -4.47 35.18
C LYS A 16 4.03 -4.96 36.10
N LYS A 17 3.69 -6.26 36.07
CA LYS A 17 2.71 -6.85 36.99
C LYS A 17 3.20 -6.80 38.44
N ILE A 18 4.49 -7.07 38.68
CA ILE A 18 5.12 -6.97 40.00
C ILE A 18 5.07 -5.52 40.49
N VAL A 19 5.57 -4.58 39.70
CA VAL A 19 5.54 -3.14 40.03
C VAL A 19 4.12 -2.68 40.29
N LYS A 20 3.15 -3.04 39.43
CA LYS A 20 1.75 -2.67 39.63
C LYS A 20 1.17 -3.25 40.92
N LYS A 21 1.52 -4.49 41.29
CA LYS A 21 1.11 -5.11 42.55
C LYS A 21 1.70 -4.35 43.75
N CYS A 22 3.00 -4.04 43.72
CA CYS A 22 3.67 -3.25 44.76
C CYS A 22 3.09 -1.82 44.87
N SER A 23 2.84 -1.15 43.75
CA SER A 23 2.26 0.20 43.72
C SER A 23 0.79 0.22 44.16
N ALA A 24 0.00 -0.80 43.80
CA ALA A 24 -1.40 -0.91 44.22
C ALA A 24 -1.54 -1.20 45.71
N MET A 25 -0.60 -1.95 46.29
CA MET A 25 -0.52 -2.10 47.75
C MET A 25 -0.32 -0.72 48.41
N ALA A 26 0.56 0.12 47.85
CA ALA A 26 0.91 1.44 48.40
C ALA A 26 -0.06 2.60 48.08
N SER A 27 -1.00 2.44 47.13
CA SER A 27 -1.86 3.54 46.67
C SER A 27 -3.05 3.81 47.60
N ASN A 28 -3.67 2.75 48.14
CA ASN A 28 -4.91 2.84 48.92
C ASN A 28 -4.65 3.00 50.42
N LYS A 29 -3.62 2.34 50.96
CA LYS A 29 -3.16 2.43 52.36
C LYS A 29 -1.63 2.39 52.40
N ALA A 30 -1.04 2.91 53.47
CA ALA A 30 0.39 2.69 53.71
C ALA A 30 0.67 1.21 53.99
N VAL A 31 1.71 0.68 53.37
CA VAL A 31 2.05 -0.75 53.42
C VAL A 31 3.20 -0.98 54.39
N ARG A 32 3.00 -1.87 55.35
CA ARG A 32 4.04 -2.29 56.27
C ARG A 32 5.05 -3.20 55.55
N CYS A 33 6.33 -2.86 55.61
CA CYS A 33 7.41 -3.70 55.10
C CYS A 33 7.53 -4.98 55.93
N MET A 34 7.61 -6.14 55.28
CA MET A 34 7.72 -7.43 55.97
C MET A 34 9.10 -7.68 56.60
N ARG A 35 10.15 -6.94 56.19
CA ARG A 35 11.51 -7.10 56.75
C ARG A 35 11.79 -6.17 57.94
N CYS A 36 11.57 -4.86 57.79
CA CYS A 36 11.90 -3.87 58.81
C CYS A 36 10.69 -3.32 59.59
N GLY A 37 9.46 -3.63 59.17
CA GLY A 37 8.25 -3.12 59.83
C GLY A 37 7.88 -1.68 59.49
N ASP A 38 8.69 -0.96 58.72
CA ASP A 38 8.43 0.43 58.30
C ASP A 38 7.20 0.55 57.38
N MET A 39 6.50 1.67 57.51
CA MET A 39 5.32 1.97 56.71
C MET A 39 5.68 2.75 55.43
N ASN A 40 5.24 2.24 54.28
CA ASN A 40 5.56 2.80 52.96
C ASN A 40 4.32 3.38 52.26
N GLY A 41 4.37 4.68 51.97
CA GLY A 41 3.42 5.36 51.09
C GLY A 41 3.85 5.41 49.61
N MET A 42 3.12 6.17 48.80
CA MET A 42 3.33 6.25 47.35
C MET A 42 4.55 7.12 47.00
N VAL A 43 5.41 6.66 46.08
CA VAL A 43 6.51 7.45 45.53
C VAL A 43 6.09 8.03 44.17
N LYS A 44 6.25 9.35 43.99
CA LYS A 44 5.86 10.09 42.78
C LYS A 44 6.89 11.15 42.41
N LYS A 45 6.90 11.59 41.16
CA LYS A 45 7.74 12.72 40.71
C LYS A 45 7.23 14.03 41.30
N ALA A 46 8.13 14.90 41.77
CA ALA A 46 7.78 16.24 42.22
C ALA A 46 7.40 17.16 41.04
N GLY A 47 6.63 18.22 41.32
CA GLY A 47 6.32 19.26 40.34
C GLY A 47 7.52 20.13 39.95
N SER A 48 8.50 20.31 40.86
CA SER A 48 9.80 20.93 40.57
C SER A 48 10.72 19.94 39.85
N ALA A 49 11.49 20.44 38.88
CA ALA A 49 12.25 19.59 37.97
C ALA A 49 13.30 18.73 38.72
N LEU A 50 13.38 17.45 38.34
CA LEU A 50 14.36 16.43 38.80
C LEU A 50 14.29 15.94 40.26
N SER A 51 13.24 16.25 41.04
CA SER A 51 13.07 15.66 42.38
C SER A 51 11.99 14.56 42.47
N ILE A 52 12.17 13.64 43.42
CA ILE A 52 11.27 12.51 43.70
C ILE A 52 10.69 12.69 45.12
N ILE A 53 9.38 12.48 45.29
CA ILE A 53 8.69 12.63 46.57
C ILE A 53 8.15 11.28 47.02
N HIS A 54 8.40 10.94 48.28
CA HIS A 54 7.73 9.90 49.04
C HIS A 54 6.58 10.51 49.85
N ASP A 55 5.35 10.17 49.47
CA ASP A 55 4.14 10.65 50.13
C ASP A 55 3.90 9.86 51.42
N ARG A 56 4.25 10.47 52.56
CA ARG A 56 4.07 9.91 53.90
C ARG A 56 2.82 10.45 54.59
N GLY A 57 2.01 11.28 53.93
CA GLY A 57 0.84 11.93 54.52
C GLY A 57 -0.29 10.99 54.98
N LYS A 58 -0.28 9.73 54.54
CA LYS A 58 -1.23 8.69 54.97
C LYS A 58 -0.74 7.86 56.17
N LEU A 59 0.40 8.22 56.76
CA LEU A 59 0.98 7.58 57.94
C LEU A 59 0.44 8.26 59.20
N ILE A 60 -0.27 7.50 60.04
CA ILE A 60 -0.71 7.92 61.37
C ILE A 60 0.40 7.52 62.36
N ASP A 61 1.59 8.11 62.20
CA ASP A 61 2.68 7.96 63.16
C ASP A 61 3.06 9.34 63.70
N GLY A 62 3.54 9.41 64.95
CA GLY A 62 3.81 10.61 65.77
C GLY A 62 4.70 11.72 65.20
N TYR A 63 5.03 11.68 63.92
CA TYR A 63 5.75 12.71 63.16
C TYR A 63 5.04 14.09 63.18
N LEU A 64 3.71 14.09 63.33
CA LEU A 64 2.92 15.31 63.46
C LEU A 64 3.21 16.06 64.78
N GLU A 65 3.70 15.38 65.82
CA GLU A 65 4.08 16.00 67.10
C GLU A 65 5.47 16.65 67.02
N GLU A 66 6.44 16.00 66.36
CA GLU A 66 7.76 16.61 66.06
C GLU A 66 7.64 17.86 65.16
N CYS A 67 6.79 17.81 64.13
CA CYS A 67 6.53 18.99 63.30
C CYS A 67 5.88 20.12 64.11
N LYS A 68 4.95 19.80 65.01
CA LYS A 68 4.29 20.81 65.88
C LYS A 68 5.28 21.46 66.85
N SER A 69 6.23 20.71 67.42
CA SER A 69 7.26 21.26 68.30
C SER A 69 8.24 22.15 67.52
N ALA A 70 8.70 21.75 66.33
CA ALA A 70 9.56 22.57 65.49
C ALA A 70 8.89 23.88 65.04
N ILE A 71 7.61 23.85 64.68
CA ILE A 71 6.85 25.01 64.21
C ILE A 71 6.61 26.03 65.33
N SER A 72 6.49 25.60 66.60
CA SER A 72 6.33 26.51 67.74
C SER A 72 7.50 27.49 67.93
N HIS A 73 8.65 27.23 67.30
CA HIS A 73 9.83 28.12 67.32
C HIS A 73 9.96 29.03 66.08
N THR A 74 9.02 28.99 65.13
CA THR A 74 9.05 29.80 63.89
C THR A 74 7.88 30.80 63.79
N LYS A 75 8.11 31.98 63.17
CA LYS A 75 7.10 33.06 63.02
C LYS A 75 5.89 32.70 62.13
N GLU A 76 5.90 31.55 61.46
CA GLU A 76 4.88 31.09 60.50
C GLU A 76 3.82 30.14 61.10
N PHE A 77 3.41 30.38 62.35
CA PHE A 77 2.52 29.50 63.14
C PHE A 77 1.14 29.18 62.51
N ARG A 78 0.73 29.89 61.44
CA ARG A 78 -0.60 29.79 60.81
C ARG A 78 -0.62 29.12 59.43
N ALA A 79 0.52 28.69 58.88
CA ALA A 79 0.52 28.00 57.58
C ALA A 79 -0.05 26.56 57.74
N PRO A 80 -0.97 26.10 56.87
CA PRO A 80 -1.46 24.73 56.91
C PRO A 80 -0.30 23.77 56.66
N ILE A 81 -0.06 22.84 57.59
CA ILE A 81 0.90 21.75 57.45
C ILE A 81 0.45 20.91 56.25
N SER A 82 1.07 21.13 55.09
CA SER A 82 0.93 20.22 53.95
C SER A 82 1.33 18.82 54.42
N PRO A 83 0.58 17.75 54.05
CA PRO A 83 0.90 16.38 54.44
C PRO A 83 2.38 16.09 54.20
N ALA A 84 3.07 15.53 55.20
CA ALA A 84 4.51 15.30 55.21
C ALA A 84 4.98 14.62 53.91
N THR A 85 5.48 15.41 52.97
CA THR A 85 6.04 14.97 51.70
C THR A 85 7.55 14.92 51.86
N TYR A 86 8.12 13.71 51.84
CA TYR A 86 9.54 13.51 52.02
C TYR A 86 10.24 13.52 50.65
N ILE A 87 11.14 14.47 50.40
CA ILE A 87 11.89 14.55 49.14
C ILE A 87 13.07 13.57 49.20
N LEU A 88 13.14 12.64 48.25
CA LEU A 88 14.26 11.71 48.09
C LEU A 88 15.35 12.37 47.24
N ASN A 89 16.47 12.74 47.88
CA ASN A 89 17.64 13.28 47.19
C ASN A 89 18.52 12.14 46.61
N PRO A 90 19.34 12.40 45.57
CA PRO A 90 20.18 11.38 44.95
C PRO A 90 21.15 10.69 45.90
N ALA A 91 21.72 11.42 46.87
CA ALA A 91 22.63 10.86 47.87
C ALA A 91 21.95 9.80 48.77
N ARG A 92 20.71 10.07 49.22
CA ARG A 92 19.94 9.09 49.99
C ARG A 92 19.53 7.91 49.13
N VAL A 93 19.09 8.14 47.89
CA VAL A 93 18.73 7.06 46.96
C VAL A 93 19.93 6.15 46.68
N LEU A 94 21.13 6.70 46.52
CA LEU A 94 22.37 5.93 46.37
C LEU A 94 22.59 5.00 47.58
N SER A 95 22.52 5.55 48.80
CA SER A 95 22.66 4.74 50.02
C SER A 95 21.59 3.65 50.18
N LEU A 96 20.39 3.88 49.62
CA LEU A 96 19.32 2.88 49.59
C LEU A 96 19.61 1.79 48.55
N PHE A 97 20.09 2.17 47.36
CA PHE A 97 20.42 1.24 46.28
C PHE A 97 21.59 0.32 46.63
N GLU A 98 22.59 0.82 47.36
CA GLU A 98 23.70 0.01 47.89
C GLU A 98 23.22 -1.10 48.84
N ARG A 99 22.14 -0.85 49.59
CA ARG A 99 21.57 -1.80 50.56
C ARG A 99 20.63 -2.84 49.94
N ILE A 100 20.28 -2.73 48.65
CA ILE A 100 19.40 -3.71 47.99
C ILE A 100 20.19 -5.03 47.80
N PRO A 101 19.66 -6.20 48.21
CA PRO A 101 20.31 -7.48 47.97
C PRO A 101 20.24 -7.87 46.49
N GLU A 102 21.26 -8.56 46.00
CA GLU A 102 21.37 -8.93 44.57
C GLU A 102 20.23 -9.82 44.07
N GLU A 103 19.68 -10.67 44.94
CA GLU A 103 18.55 -11.55 44.62
C GLU A 103 17.30 -10.77 44.21
N ASP A 104 17.07 -9.60 44.84
CA ASP A 104 15.92 -8.74 44.55
C ASP A 104 16.13 -7.94 43.24
N CYS A 105 17.37 -7.76 42.78
CA CYS A 105 17.66 -7.07 41.53
C CYS A 105 17.07 -7.82 40.33
N GLU A 106 17.11 -9.16 40.33
CA GLU A 106 16.50 -9.98 39.27
C GLU A 106 14.98 -9.73 39.19
N VAL A 107 14.32 -9.59 40.35
CA VAL A 107 12.87 -9.34 40.48
C VAL A 107 12.49 -7.94 39.97
N LEU A 108 13.36 -6.96 40.17
CA LEU A 108 13.23 -5.61 39.61
C LEU A 108 13.53 -5.56 38.10
N GLY A 109 14.02 -6.65 37.53
CA GLY A 109 14.39 -6.73 36.12
C GLY A 109 15.71 -6.02 35.79
N LEU A 110 16.56 -5.78 36.79
CA LEU A 110 17.88 -5.19 36.62
C LEU A 110 18.92 -6.29 36.39
N ARG A 111 19.82 -6.09 35.43
CA ARG A 111 20.96 -7.00 35.20
C ARG A 111 22.15 -6.70 36.11
N ASP A 112 22.33 -5.43 36.44
CA ASP A 112 23.45 -4.92 37.25
C ASP A 112 22.91 -4.22 38.52
N ARG A 113 23.82 -3.87 39.42
CA ARG A 113 23.53 -3.21 40.70
C ARG A 113 22.82 -1.85 40.48
N PRO A 114 21.74 -1.55 41.23
CA PRO A 114 20.94 -0.34 41.04
C PRO A 114 21.70 0.95 41.33
N GLU A 115 22.73 0.91 42.18
CA GLU A 115 23.58 2.07 42.52
C GLU A 115 24.25 2.71 41.29
N LYS A 116 24.55 1.93 40.24
CA LYS A 116 25.13 2.40 38.97
C LYS A 116 24.18 3.26 38.13
N LEU A 117 22.88 3.31 38.48
CA LEU A 117 21.92 4.20 37.83
C LEU A 117 22.11 5.67 38.25
N ILE A 118 22.80 5.92 39.37
CA ILE A 118 23.13 7.25 39.86
C ILE A 118 24.49 7.66 39.30
N ILE A 119 24.55 8.83 38.66
CA ILE A 119 25.78 9.34 38.05
C ILE A 119 26.65 9.98 39.14
N THR A 120 27.69 9.30 39.58
CA THR A 120 28.76 9.85 40.45
C THR A 120 29.95 10.36 39.63
N ASN A 121 30.23 9.71 38.49
CA ASN A 121 31.35 10.00 37.62
C ASN A 121 30.84 10.20 36.19
N ILE A 122 31.31 11.24 35.50
CA ILE A 122 30.93 11.53 34.10
C ILE A 122 32.10 11.19 33.19
N ALA A 123 31.86 10.31 32.20
CA ALA A 123 32.83 10.04 31.15
C ALA A 123 32.91 11.21 30.16
N VAL A 124 34.13 11.72 29.93
CA VAL A 124 34.39 12.79 28.95
C VAL A 124 34.64 12.16 27.57
N PRO A 125 33.85 12.48 26.55
CA PRO A 125 34.04 11.93 25.21
C PRO A 125 35.34 12.44 24.56
N PRO A 126 36.01 11.61 23.73
CA PRO A 126 37.20 12.02 22.98
C PRO A 126 36.90 13.14 21.98
N LEU A 127 37.94 13.87 21.56
CA LEU A 127 37.84 15.00 20.62
C LEU A 127 37.21 14.62 19.27
N SER A 128 37.35 13.38 18.83
CA SER A 128 36.71 12.87 17.60
C SER A 128 35.17 12.94 17.65
N ILE A 129 34.56 12.89 18.85
CA ILE A 129 33.11 13.01 19.03
C ILE A 129 32.68 14.48 19.11
N ARG A 130 33.58 15.36 19.55
CA ARG A 130 33.36 16.80 19.80
C ARG A 130 34.44 17.65 19.10
N PRO A 131 34.51 17.62 17.75
CA PRO A 131 35.53 18.35 17.01
C PRO A 131 35.35 19.87 17.19
N SER A 132 36.47 20.60 17.26
CA SER A 132 36.49 22.05 17.14
C SER A 132 36.39 22.45 15.67
N VAL A 133 35.69 23.56 15.40
CA VAL A 133 35.55 24.11 14.06
C VAL A 133 36.37 25.39 13.98
N VAL A 134 37.43 25.37 13.21
CA VAL A 134 38.28 26.54 12.98
C VAL A 134 37.57 27.50 12.02
N MET A 135 37.32 28.73 12.48
CA MET A 135 36.75 29.82 11.67
C MET A 135 37.84 30.89 11.46
N GLY A 136 38.55 30.81 10.32
CA GLY A 136 39.69 31.69 10.01
C GLY A 136 41.01 31.20 10.62
N GLU A 137 42.08 32.00 10.58
CA GLU A 137 43.40 31.59 11.07
C GLU A 137 43.57 31.65 12.60
N THR A 138 42.73 32.42 13.31
CA THR A 138 42.94 32.72 14.75
C THR A 138 41.79 32.34 15.68
N GLN A 139 40.59 32.02 15.17
CA GLN A 139 39.44 31.70 16.02
C GLN A 139 38.94 30.27 15.79
N SER A 140 38.76 29.52 16.88
CA SER A 140 38.13 28.21 16.87
C SER A 140 36.82 28.24 17.65
N ASN A 141 35.74 27.80 17.02
CA ASN A 141 34.47 27.55 17.69
C ASN A 141 34.45 26.14 18.26
N GLU A 142 34.19 26.07 19.57
CA GLU A 142 34.08 24.81 20.29
C GLU A 142 32.72 24.15 20.08
N ASN A 143 32.70 22.82 20.26
CA ASN A 143 31.48 22.04 20.15
C ASN A 143 30.53 22.30 21.34
N ASP A 144 29.21 22.24 21.12
CA ASP A 144 28.18 22.35 22.17
C ASP A 144 28.45 21.43 23.37
N ILE A 145 28.93 20.22 23.13
CA ILE A 145 29.26 19.24 24.19
C ILE A 145 30.44 19.75 25.04
N THR A 146 31.45 20.36 24.42
CA THR A 146 32.59 20.96 25.13
C THR A 146 32.13 22.09 26.03
N GLU A 147 31.24 22.96 25.54
CA GLU A 147 30.71 24.08 26.34
C GLU A 147 29.85 23.59 27.51
N ARG A 148 29.04 22.54 27.32
CA ARG A 148 28.29 21.89 28.42
C ARG A 148 29.21 21.28 29.48
N LEU A 149 30.30 20.63 29.07
CA LEU A 149 31.28 20.07 30.01
C LEU A 149 31.94 21.17 30.85
N LYS A 150 32.27 22.31 30.22
CA LYS A 150 32.79 23.49 30.93
C LYS A 150 31.80 24.00 31.98
N GLN A 151 30.50 24.10 31.64
CA GLN A 151 29.45 24.48 32.59
C GLN A 151 29.34 23.50 33.76
N ILE A 152 29.42 22.19 33.51
CA ILE A 152 29.40 21.16 34.57
C ILE A 152 30.61 21.30 35.50
N ILE A 153 31.80 21.49 34.94
CA ILE A 153 33.03 21.66 35.73
C ILE A 153 32.94 22.91 36.60
N GLN A 154 32.47 24.03 36.05
CA GLN A 154 32.27 25.27 36.79
C GLN A 154 31.24 25.10 37.91
N ALA A 155 30.07 24.53 37.63
CA ALA A 155 29.04 24.28 38.64
C ALA A 155 29.54 23.36 39.76
N ASN A 156 30.30 22.31 39.41
CA ASN A 156 30.88 21.39 40.39
C ASN A 156 31.96 22.06 41.26
N ALA A 157 32.79 22.92 40.67
CA ALA A 157 33.80 23.70 41.41
C ALA A 157 33.13 24.69 42.39
N SER A 158 32.10 25.41 41.94
CA SER A 158 31.33 26.33 42.79
C SER A 158 30.66 25.60 43.95
N LEU A 159 29.98 24.49 43.69
CA LEU A 159 29.35 23.67 44.75
C LEU A 159 30.38 23.18 45.77
N ARG A 160 31.57 22.76 45.33
CA ARG A 160 32.65 22.33 46.22
C ARG A 160 33.17 23.46 47.09
N MET A 161 33.31 24.67 46.55
CA MET A 161 33.72 25.85 47.33
C MET A 161 32.66 26.21 48.38
N GLU A 162 31.38 26.23 47.99
CA GLU A 162 30.27 26.54 48.92
C GLU A 162 30.16 25.52 50.07
N LEU A 163 30.44 24.25 49.81
CA LEU A 163 30.50 23.20 50.84
C LEU A 163 31.68 23.40 51.81
N LEU A 164 32.82 23.91 51.34
CA LEU A 164 33.99 24.18 52.17
C LEU A 164 33.84 25.47 53.01
N GLU A 165 33.15 26.49 52.49
CA GLU A 165 32.93 27.78 53.17
C GLU A 165 31.87 27.73 54.29
N GLY A 166 31.05 26.69 54.34
CA GLY A 166 30.44 26.12 55.56
C GLY A 166 29.57 26.98 56.49
N ARG A 167 29.29 28.28 56.24
CA ARG A 167 28.66 29.13 57.29
C ARG A 167 27.50 30.06 56.92
N ARG A 168 26.97 30.09 55.68
CA ARG A 168 25.79 30.95 55.39
C ARG A 168 24.76 30.27 54.47
N SER A 169 23.63 29.90 55.09
CA SER A 169 22.35 29.48 54.50
C SER A 169 22.29 28.10 53.83
N ALA A 170 21.62 27.15 54.49
CA ALA A 170 21.37 25.80 53.99
C ALA A 170 20.59 25.74 52.66
N ASN A 171 19.94 26.83 52.25
CA ASN A 171 19.21 26.87 50.98
C ASN A 171 20.16 27.06 49.77
N LYS A 172 21.29 27.75 49.95
CA LYS A 172 22.15 28.15 48.82
C LYS A 172 22.87 26.95 48.18
N TYR A 173 23.38 26.01 48.98
CA TYR A 173 24.05 24.82 48.44
C TYR A 173 23.07 23.87 47.73
N LEU A 174 21.79 23.83 48.17
CA LEU A 174 20.74 23.03 47.52
C LEU A 174 20.43 23.60 46.13
N ASP A 175 20.34 24.93 46.01
CA ASP A 175 20.17 25.60 44.72
C ASP A 175 21.35 25.33 43.77
N SER A 176 22.59 25.39 44.27
CA SER A 176 23.79 25.06 43.49
C SER A 176 23.83 23.58 43.08
N TRP A 177 23.36 22.67 43.93
CA TRP A 177 23.24 21.25 43.61
C TRP A 177 22.17 21.00 42.53
N ASP A 178 21.01 21.66 42.64
CA ASP A 178 19.97 21.60 41.62
C ASP A 178 20.46 22.18 40.28
N GLY A 179 21.29 23.23 40.32
CA GLY A 179 22.00 23.76 39.15
C GLY A 179 22.94 22.74 38.49
N LEU A 180 23.73 22.01 39.28
CA LEU A 180 24.59 20.93 38.77
C LEU A 180 23.77 19.78 38.17
N GLN A 181 22.68 19.36 38.83
CA GLN A 181 21.78 18.33 38.30
C GLN A 181 21.15 18.75 36.97
N ALA A 182 20.72 20.01 36.86
CA ALA A 182 20.20 20.57 35.62
C ALA A 182 21.25 20.58 34.51
N ALA A 183 22.49 21.00 34.79
CA ALA A 183 23.58 21.03 33.81
C ALA A 183 23.90 19.62 33.26
N VAL A 184 23.97 18.61 34.13
CA VAL A 184 24.20 17.21 33.74
C VAL A 184 23.01 16.63 32.96
N ALA A 185 21.78 16.95 33.37
CA ALA A 185 20.58 16.51 32.65
C ALA A 185 20.54 17.08 31.22
N LEU A 186 20.87 18.37 31.05
CA LEU A 186 20.92 19.03 29.74
C LEU A 186 22.07 18.53 28.86
N TYR A 187 23.20 18.13 29.45
CA TYR A 187 24.32 17.50 28.73
C TYR A 187 23.90 16.20 28.03
N VAL A 188 23.08 15.39 28.71
CA VAL A 188 22.51 14.17 28.14
C VAL A 188 21.36 14.47 27.19
N ASN A 189 20.37 15.25 27.66
CA ASN A 189 19.16 15.58 26.93
C ASN A 189 18.73 17.04 27.17
N SER A 190 18.96 17.89 26.17
CA SER A 190 18.61 19.31 26.23
C SER A 190 17.11 19.62 26.30
N ASP A 191 16.22 18.64 26.08
CA ASP A 191 14.77 18.85 26.09
C ASP A 191 14.15 18.70 27.49
N VAL A 192 14.96 18.36 28.50
CA VAL A 192 14.48 18.25 29.89
C VAL A 192 14.07 19.63 30.38
N ARG A 193 12.82 19.77 30.82
CA ARG A 193 12.33 21.01 31.45
C ARG A 193 13.04 21.20 32.79
N VAL A 194 13.87 22.24 32.87
CA VAL A 194 14.55 22.68 34.09
C VAL A 194 14.00 24.05 34.52
N PRO A 195 14.09 24.44 35.81
CA PRO A 195 13.53 25.70 36.32
C PRO A 195 14.30 26.91 35.76
N ASN A 196 13.58 27.99 35.45
CA ASN A 196 14.01 29.14 34.63
C ASN A 196 15.09 30.08 35.22
N ASN A 197 15.92 29.65 36.19
CA ASN A 197 16.96 30.52 36.76
C ASN A 197 18.29 30.50 35.98
N VAL A 198 18.37 29.76 34.88
CA VAL A 198 19.51 29.78 33.96
C VAL A 198 19.04 30.48 32.69
N GLU A 199 19.46 31.72 32.46
CA GLU A 199 19.29 32.40 31.17
C GLU A 199 20.01 31.57 30.09
N VAL A 200 19.29 30.68 29.43
CA VAL A 200 19.83 29.92 28.32
C VAL A 200 19.87 30.86 27.13
N GLY A 201 21.07 31.24 26.71
CA GLY A 201 21.31 31.80 25.37
C GLY A 201 20.91 30.79 24.27
N LYS A 202 21.69 30.69 23.19
CA LYS A 202 21.39 29.71 22.12
C LYS A 202 21.29 28.28 22.71
N PRO A 203 20.22 27.51 22.39
CA PRO A 203 20.04 26.17 22.96
C PRO A 203 21.14 25.22 22.47
N LEU A 204 22.04 24.83 23.38
CA LEU A 204 23.12 23.88 23.12
C LEU A 204 22.57 22.45 23.01
N SER A 205 23.05 21.70 22.01
CA SER A 205 22.63 20.33 21.74
C SER A 205 23.34 19.28 22.64
N GLY A 206 22.55 18.40 23.26
CA GLY A 206 23.03 17.25 24.03
C GLY A 206 23.16 15.98 23.18
N PHE A 207 23.58 14.88 23.80
CA PHE A 207 23.75 13.60 23.10
C PHE A 207 22.47 13.06 22.46
N VAL A 208 21.35 13.13 23.19
CA VAL A 208 20.06 12.62 22.70
C VAL A 208 19.63 13.35 21.42
N GLN A 209 19.88 14.66 21.32
CA GLN A 209 19.60 15.48 20.14
C GLN A 209 20.43 15.04 18.93
N ARG A 210 21.69 14.62 19.13
CA ARG A 210 22.55 14.10 18.04
C ARG A 210 22.14 12.69 17.57
N LEU A 211 21.49 11.91 18.42
CA LEU A 211 21.04 10.55 18.09
C LEU A 211 19.65 10.53 17.44
N LYS A 212 18.71 11.36 17.91
CA LYS A 212 17.30 11.35 17.49
C LYS A 212 17.04 12.20 16.24
N GLY A 213 15.89 11.97 15.62
CA GLY A 213 15.39 12.80 14.51
C GLY A 213 15.91 12.38 13.13
N LYS A 214 15.54 13.14 12.08
CA LYS A 214 15.89 12.84 10.68
C LYS A 214 17.38 13.05 10.39
N THR A 215 17.99 14.06 11.01
CA THR A 215 19.42 14.39 10.92
C THR A 215 20.27 13.68 11.97
N GLY A 216 19.65 12.96 12.92
CA GLY A 216 20.35 12.20 13.93
C GLY A 216 21.09 10.98 13.36
N ARG A 217 22.03 10.44 14.15
CA ARG A 217 22.94 9.37 13.70
C ARG A 217 22.25 8.14 13.11
N PHE A 218 21.21 7.62 13.77
CA PHE A 218 20.53 6.40 13.30
C PHE A 218 19.92 6.56 11.91
N ARG A 219 19.34 7.72 11.59
CA ARG A 219 18.66 7.94 10.31
C ARG A 219 19.54 8.57 9.24
N GLY A 220 20.35 9.57 9.61
CA GLY A 220 21.11 10.39 8.67
C GLY A 220 22.55 9.95 8.43
N ASN A 221 23.09 9.04 9.24
CA ASN A 221 24.46 8.54 9.10
C ASN A 221 24.56 7.01 9.01
N LEU A 222 23.72 6.27 9.75
CA LEU A 222 23.77 4.81 9.80
C LEU A 222 22.87 4.18 8.72
N CYS A 223 21.55 4.36 8.82
CA CYS A 223 20.60 3.79 7.84
C CYS A 223 20.70 4.46 6.47
N GLY A 224 20.97 5.77 6.44
CA GLY A 224 21.23 6.53 5.22
C GLY A 224 22.55 7.26 5.36
N LYS A 225 23.38 7.24 4.32
CA LYS A 225 24.64 7.98 4.28
C LYS A 225 24.89 8.51 2.86
N ARG A 226 25.70 9.56 2.76
CA ARG A 226 26.27 9.96 1.47
C ARG A 226 27.30 8.92 1.08
N VAL A 227 27.29 8.53 -0.19
CA VAL A 227 28.21 7.54 -0.76
C VAL A 227 29.02 8.18 -1.88
N GLU A 228 30.25 7.72 -2.07
CA GLU A 228 31.13 8.17 -3.14
C GLU A 228 30.80 7.45 -4.46
N TYR A 229 31.47 7.85 -5.56
CA TYR A 229 31.28 7.28 -6.90
C TYR A 229 29.85 7.39 -7.43
N THR A 230 29.24 8.55 -7.20
CA THR A 230 27.88 8.88 -7.67
C THR A 230 27.86 10.11 -8.55
N GLY A 231 26.97 10.13 -9.54
CA GLY A 231 26.67 11.29 -10.36
C GLY A 231 25.18 11.64 -10.31
N ARG A 232 24.85 12.90 -10.60
CA ARG A 232 23.47 13.37 -10.74
C ARG A 232 23.40 14.41 -11.85
N THR A 233 22.49 14.23 -12.80
CA THR A 233 22.21 15.21 -13.86
C THR A 233 20.74 15.16 -14.26
N VAL A 234 20.31 16.17 -15.00
CA VAL A 234 19.03 16.18 -15.73
C VAL A 234 18.96 15.00 -16.69
N ILE A 235 17.78 14.39 -16.80
CA ILE A 235 17.49 13.29 -17.73
C ILE A 235 16.91 13.80 -19.06
N SER A 236 17.14 13.06 -20.13
CA SER A 236 16.54 13.33 -21.45
C SER A 236 16.21 12.01 -22.18
N PRO A 237 15.18 11.99 -23.06
CA PRO A 237 14.81 10.79 -23.80
C PRO A 237 15.85 10.41 -24.87
N ASP A 238 16.00 9.11 -25.14
CA ASP A 238 16.70 8.61 -26.34
C ASP A 238 16.15 7.23 -26.75
N PRO A 239 15.30 7.16 -27.81
CA PRO A 239 14.67 5.91 -28.23
C PRO A 239 15.62 4.96 -28.98
N ASN A 240 16.82 5.44 -29.37
CA ASN A 240 17.81 4.60 -30.06
C ASN A 240 18.61 3.73 -29.08
N LEU A 241 18.64 4.10 -27.81
CA LEU A 241 19.24 3.29 -26.76
C LEU A 241 18.39 2.06 -26.49
N LYS A 242 19.06 0.95 -26.15
CA LYS A 242 18.35 -0.23 -25.65
C LYS A 242 17.72 0.10 -24.30
N ILE A 243 16.63 -0.57 -23.95
CA ILE A 243 16.01 -0.43 -22.62
C ILE A 243 16.96 -0.77 -21.45
N THR A 244 18.06 -1.49 -21.71
CA THR A 244 19.08 -1.84 -20.71
C THR A 244 20.22 -0.85 -20.63
N GLU A 245 20.28 0.14 -21.52
CA GLU A 245 21.38 1.09 -21.65
C GLU A 245 20.98 2.45 -21.08
N VAL A 246 21.95 3.12 -20.44
CA VAL A 246 21.86 4.51 -20.05
C VAL A 246 23.05 5.27 -20.63
N ALA A 247 22.77 6.36 -21.34
CA ALA A 247 23.79 7.24 -21.85
C ALA A 247 24.40 8.08 -20.72
N VAL A 248 25.72 7.99 -20.56
CA VAL A 248 26.49 8.70 -19.55
C VAL A 248 27.36 9.77 -20.22
N PRO A 249 27.32 11.03 -19.76
CA PRO A 249 28.21 12.09 -20.24
C PRO A 249 29.69 11.76 -20.12
N ILE A 250 30.49 12.06 -21.16
CA ILE A 250 31.96 11.92 -21.11
C ILE A 250 32.57 12.66 -19.90
N HIS A 251 32.05 13.84 -19.56
CA HIS A 251 32.53 14.60 -18.40
C HIS A 251 32.34 13.83 -17.08
N MET A 252 31.21 13.13 -16.95
CA MET A 252 30.94 12.29 -15.78
C MET A 252 31.78 11.02 -15.79
N ALA A 253 31.92 10.38 -16.95
CA ALA A 253 32.70 9.16 -17.13
C ALA A 253 34.20 9.32 -16.84
N LYS A 254 34.77 10.52 -17.07
CA LYS A 254 36.16 10.85 -16.68
C LYS A 254 36.35 10.97 -15.17
N ILE A 255 35.32 11.37 -14.44
CA ILE A 255 35.40 11.60 -12.98
C ILE A 255 35.12 10.29 -12.23
N LEU A 256 34.07 9.58 -12.64
CA LEU A 256 33.68 8.30 -12.08
C LEU A 256 34.62 7.22 -12.59
N SER A 257 35.27 6.52 -11.68
CA SER A 257 36.22 5.46 -12.00
C SER A 257 35.76 4.11 -11.48
N TYR A 258 36.27 3.06 -12.14
CA TYR A 258 36.09 1.68 -11.74
C TYR A 258 37.46 1.04 -11.44
N PRO A 259 37.63 0.39 -10.29
CA PRO A 259 38.89 -0.21 -9.89
C PRO A 259 39.09 -1.57 -10.57
N GLU A 260 39.67 -1.56 -11.76
CA GLU A 260 39.90 -2.79 -12.52
C GLU A 260 41.23 -3.43 -12.11
N ARG A 261 41.17 -4.69 -11.65
CA ARG A 261 42.36 -5.47 -11.30
C ARG A 261 43.04 -5.97 -12.57
N VAL A 262 44.35 -5.75 -12.66
CA VAL A 262 45.19 -6.19 -13.78
C VAL A 262 45.30 -7.72 -13.77
N SER A 263 44.92 -8.33 -14.88
CA SER A 263 44.97 -9.75 -15.20
C SER A 263 45.62 -9.96 -16.57
N ASN A 264 45.85 -11.21 -16.95
CA ASN A 264 46.42 -11.54 -18.26
C ASN A 264 45.54 -11.05 -19.43
N HIS A 265 44.23 -10.95 -19.23
CA HIS A 265 43.28 -10.61 -20.31
C HIS A 265 43.13 -9.09 -20.54
N ASN A 266 43.41 -8.25 -19.55
CA ASN A 266 43.14 -6.81 -19.61
C ASN A 266 44.40 -5.93 -19.48
N ILE A 267 45.59 -6.51 -19.26
CA ILE A 267 46.82 -5.75 -19.02
C ILE A 267 47.15 -4.76 -20.15
N GLU A 268 47.00 -5.16 -21.42
CA GLU A 268 47.28 -4.29 -22.57
C GLU A 268 46.31 -3.10 -22.64
N LYS A 269 45.02 -3.37 -22.43
CA LYS A 269 43.98 -2.35 -22.35
C LYS A 269 44.29 -1.34 -21.24
N LEU A 270 44.60 -1.83 -20.04
CA LEU A 270 44.88 -0.98 -18.88
C LEU A 270 46.17 -0.18 -19.04
N ARG A 271 47.21 -0.75 -19.67
CA ARG A 271 48.42 0.00 -20.05
C ARG A 271 48.08 1.20 -20.93
N GLN A 272 47.18 1.02 -21.89
CA GLN A 272 46.74 2.12 -22.75
C GLN A 272 45.94 3.18 -21.98
N CYS A 273 45.05 2.78 -21.07
CA CYS A 273 44.35 3.71 -20.18
C CYS A 273 45.31 4.53 -19.31
N VAL A 274 46.35 3.89 -18.76
CA VAL A 274 47.38 4.55 -17.94
C VAL A 274 48.20 5.54 -18.77
N ARG A 275 48.56 5.19 -20.01
CA ARG A 275 49.26 6.10 -20.94
C ARG A 275 48.42 7.34 -21.26
N ASN A 276 47.11 7.17 -21.48
CA ASN A 276 46.18 8.27 -21.74
C ASN A 276 46.01 9.19 -20.51
N GLY A 277 46.06 8.64 -19.29
CA GLY A 277 45.93 9.37 -18.04
C GLY A 277 44.52 9.89 -17.77
N SER A 278 44.38 10.87 -16.86
CA SER A 278 43.06 11.30 -16.34
C SER A 278 42.26 12.21 -17.30
N ASN A 279 42.93 12.94 -18.19
CA ASN A 279 42.26 13.99 -18.99
C ASN A 279 41.68 13.46 -20.31
N LYS A 280 42.30 12.44 -20.90
CA LYS A 280 41.90 11.85 -22.17
C LYS A 280 41.00 10.62 -21.92
N TYR A 281 39.86 10.55 -22.58
CA TYR A 281 38.98 9.38 -22.57
C TYR A 281 39.27 8.51 -23.81
N PRO A 282 39.33 7.16 -23.71
CA PRO A 282 39.33 6.35 -22.49
C PRO A 282 40.68 6.44 -21.75
N GLY A 283 40.67 6.52 -20.42
CA GLY A 283 41.85 6.81 -19.61
C GLY A 283 41.75 6.24 -18.19
N ALA A 284 42.65 6.67 -17.31
CA ALA A 284 42.68 6.24 -15.91
C ALA A 284 43.14 7.36 -14.97
N LYS A 285 42.64 7.34 -13.73
CA LYS A 285 42.91 8.38 -12.73
C LYS A 285 44.12 8.05 -11.87
N MET A 286 44.24 6.80 -11.41
CA MET A 286 45.35 6.35 -10.57
C MET A 286 45.63 4.85 -10.69
N VAL A 287 46.80 4.44 -10.24
CA VAL A 287 47.20 3.03 -10.09
C VAL A 287 47.51 2.75 -8.63
N ARG A 288 46.96 1.66 -8.10
CA ARG A 288 47.19 1.15 -6.75
C ARG A 288 47.97 -0.15 -6.84
N TYR A 289 49.08 -0.22 -6.12
CA TYR A 289 49.96 -1.38 -6.10
C TYR A 289 49.58 -2.32 -4.95
N PRO A 290 49.97 -3.61 -5.02
CA PRO A 290 49.67 -4.58 -3.96
C PRO A 290 50.25 -4.24 -2.58
N ASP A 291 51.29 -3.40 -2.53
CA ASP A 291 51.90 -2.89 -1.30
C ASP A 291 51.06 -1.79 -0.59
N GLY A 292 49.95 -1.37 -1.22
CA GLY A 292 49.08 -0.30 -0.73
C GLY A 292 49.45 1.10 -1.23
N SER A 293 50.59 1.26 -1.93
CA SER A 293 51.00 2.54 -2.50
C SER A 293 50.10 2.93 -3.68
N GLN A 294 49.88 4.23 -3.86
CA GLN A 294 49.01 4.76 -4.91
C GLN A 294 49.73 5.86 -5.69
N LYS A 295 49.59 5.86 -7.02
CA LYS A 295 50.15 6.90 -7.91
C LYS A 295 49.06 7.52 -8.77
N VAL A 296 48.90 8.84 -8.69
CA VAL A 296 47.90 9.61 -9.45
C VAL A 296 48.43 10.00 -10.82
N LEU A 297 47.68 9.77 -11.90
CA LEU A 297 48.16 9.86 -13.28
C LEU A 297 48.06 11.26 -13.91
N ILE A 298 48.63 12.27 -13.24
CA ILE A 298 48.58 13.69 -13.70
C ILE A 298 49.88 14.13 -14.43
N GLY A 299 51.01 13.42 -14.24
CA GLY A 299 52.33 13.82 -14.78
C GLY A 299 52.82 13.06 -16.03
N ASN A 300 54.01 13.42 -16.53
CA ASN A 300 54.61 12.79 -17.74
C ASN A 300 55.18 11.37 -17.51
N TYR A 301 55.29 10.94 -16.26
CA TYR A 301 55.79 9.61 -15.88
C TYR A 301 54.79 8.46 -16.15
N ARG A 302 53.60 8.75 -16.69
CA ARG A 302 52.56 7.78 -17.07
C ARG A 302 53.06 6.64 -17.95
N LYS A 303 53.95 6.94 -18.91
CA LYS A 303 54.52 5.93 -19.82
C LYS A 303 55.30 4.85 -19.06
N ARG A 304 56.17 5.28 -18.14
CA ARG A 304 56.94 4.39 -17.26
C ARG A 304 56.02 3.55 -16.38
N VAL A 305 55.01 4.16 -15.77
CA VAL A 305 54.02 3.44 -14.93
C VAL A 305 53.25 2.38 -15.73
N ALA A 306 52.93 2.64 -16.99
CA ALA A 306 52.29 1.65 -17.85
C ALA A 306 53.23 0.48 -18.18
N GLU A 307 54.51 0.74 -18.43
CA GLU A 307 55.51 -0.32 -18.67
C GLU A 307 55.74 -1.18 -17.43
N GLU A 308 55.81 -0.55 -16.25
CA GLU A 308 55.97 -1.20 -14.94
C GLU A 308 54.70 -1.88 -14.41
N LEU A 309 53.57 -1.80 -15.12
CA LEU A 309 52.30 -2.36 -14.66
C LEU A 309 52.38 -3.90 -14.58
N LYS A 310 52.14 -4.45 -13.39
CA LYS A 310 52.17 -5.89 -13.09
C LYS A 310 50.77 -6.45 -12.80
N ILE A 311 50.62 -7.75 -13.00
CA ILE A 311 49.43 -8.50 -12.61
C ILE A 311 49.19 -8.31 -11.10
N GLY A 312 47.94 -8.09 -10.72
CA GLY A 312 47.56 -7.82 -9.33
C GLY A 312 47.55 -6.34 -8.94
N CYS A 313 48.13 -5.43 -9.75
CA CYS A 313 47.88 -4.00 -9.59
C CYS A 313 46.39 -3.68 -9.85
N ILE A 314 45.89 -2.58 -9.31
CA ILE A 314 44.53 -2.09 -9.53
C ILE A 314 44.63 -0.74 -10.24
N VAL A 315 43.97 -0.62 -11.39
CA VAL A 315 43.91 0.62 -12.16
C VAL A 315 42.51 1.19 -12.03
N ASP A 316 42.41 2.39 -11.47
CA ASP A 316 41.13 3.11 -11.38
C ASP A 316 40.88 3.80 -12.74
N ARG A 317 40.37 3.02 -13.69
CA ARG A 317 40.07 3.47 -15.06
C ARG A 317 38.79 4.30 -15.10
N HIS A 318 38.65 5.14 -16.12
CA HIS A 318 37.38 5.83 -16.40
C HIS A 318 36.26 4.82 -16.66
N LEU A 319 35.02 5.25 -16.43
CA LEU A 319 33.82 4.49 -16.81
C LEU A 319 33.76 4.34 -18.34
N GLU A 320 33.47 3.15 -18.84
CA GLU A 320 33.44 2.84 -20.27
C GLU A 320 32.11 2.20 -20.71
N ASP A 321 31.95 1.98 -22.02
CA ASP A 321 30.76 1.33 -22.57
C ASP A 321 30.59 -0.10 -22.03
N GLY A 322 29.38 -0.43 -21.61
CA GLY A 322 29.02 -1.74 -21.08
C GLY A 322 29.20 -1.90 -19.58
N ASP A 323 29.82 -0.92 -18.89
CA ASP A 323 29.93 -0.91 -17.43
C ASP A 323 28.57 -0.92 -16.76
N VAL A 324 28.47 -1.65 -15.65
CA VAL A 324 27.24 -1.76 -14.87
C VAL A 324 27.11 -0.56 -13.96
N VAL A 325 25.97 0.13 -14.04
CA VAL A 325 25.63 1.30 -13.22
C VAL A 325 24.24 1.15 -12.62
N LEU A 326 24.09 1.57 -11.37
CA LEU A 326 22.78 1.66 -10.72
C LEU A 326 22.19 3.04 -11.00
N PHE A 327 20.94 3.06 -11.44
CA PHE A 327 20.24 4.28 -11.81
C PHE A 327 18.95 4.40 -10.99
N ASN A 328 18.77 5.54 -10.33
CA ASN A 328 17.77 5.75 -9.29
C ASN A 328 17.07 7.11 -9.41
N ARG A 329 15.75 7.14 -9.23
CA ARG A 329 14.97 8.38 -9.04
C ARG A 329 14.59 8.56 -7.57
N GLN A 330 14.74 9.78 -7.07
CA GLN A 330 14.21 10.19 -5.76
C GLN A 330 12.90 10.95 -5.95
N PRO A 331 11.83 10.66 -5.19
CA PRO A 331 11.69 9.64 -4.16
C PRO A 331 11.47 8.21 -4.73
N SER A 332 12.00 7.20 -4.05
CA SER A 332 11.83 5.79 -4.43
C SER A 332 10.62 5.18 -3.69
N LEU A 333 9.60 4.73 -4.43
CA LEU A 333 8.36 4.18 -3.86
C LEU A 333 8.34 2.64 -3.83
N HIS A 334 9.02 2.01 -4.80
CA HIS A 334 9.09 0.56 -4.96
C HIS A 334 10.49 0.14 -5.42
N ARG A 335 10.81 -1.16 -5.36
CA ARG A 335 12.16 -1.66 -5.69
C ARG A 335 12.66 -1.24 -7.08
N MET A 336 11.79 -1.24 -8.10
CA MET A 336 12.18 -0.87 -9.47
C MET A 336 12.46 0.63 -9.68
N SER A 337 12.30 1.47 -8.65
CA SER A 337 12.76 2.88 -8.71
C SER A 337 14.28 2.99 -8.70
N ILE A 338 14.98 1.88 -8.41
CA ILE A 338 16.42 1.71 -8.64
C ILE A 338 16.64 0.43 -9.47
N MET A 339 17.30 0.56 -10.61
CA MET A 339 17.63 -0.58 -11.48
C MET A 339 19.04 -0.46 -12.01
N CYS A 340 19.59 -1.59 -12.45
CA CYS A 340 20.88 -1.69 -13.08
C CYS A 340 20.76 -1.52 -14.60
N HIS A 341 21.56 -0.61 -15.14
CA HIS A 341 21.73 -0.36 -16.57
C HIS A 341 23.18 -0.57 -16.97
N ARG A 342 23.41 -0.68 -18.28
CA ARG A 342 24.74 -0.63 -18.89
C ARG A 342 25.04 0.80 -19.33
N ALA A 343 26.19 1.33 -18.93
CA ALA A 343 26.63 2.64 -19.35
C ALA A 343 26.95 2.66 -20.84
N ARG A 344 26.59 3.76 -21.51
CA ARG A 344 27.02 4.08 -22.87
C ARG A 344 27.51 5.52 -22.91
N ILE A 345 28.77 5.73 -23.20
CA ILE A 345 29.40 7.03 -23.06
C ILE A 345 29.06 7.91 -24.27
N MET A 346 28.49 9.08 -23.99
CA MET A 346 28.02 10.04 -25.00
C MET A 346 28.60 11.44 -24.74
N PRO A 347 28.79 12.26 -25.80
CA PRO A 347 29.45 13.57 -25.67
C PRO A 347 28.62 14.63 -24.94
N TRP A 348 27.31 14.43 -24.85
CA TRP A 348 26.36 15.35 -24.22
C TRP A 348 26.47 15.36 -22.69
N ARG A 349 25.73 16.27 -22.03
CA ARG A 349 25.81 16.48 -20.57
C ARG A 349 24.66 15.88 -19.76
N THR A 350 23.61 15.38 -20.42
CA THR A 350 22.44 14.79 -19.78
C THR A 350 22.55 13.27 -19.73
N LEU A 351 21.94 12.65 -18.72
CA LEU A 351 21.71 11.21 -18.68
C LEU A 351 20.56 10.88 -19.63
N ARG A 352 20.72 9.89 -20.51
CA ARG A 352 19.65 9.50 -21.45
C ARG A 352 19.30 8.05 -21.34
N PHE A 353 18.02 7.71 -21.48
CA PHE A 353 17.57 6.33 -21.47
C PHE A 353 16.27 6.21 -22.28
N ASN A 354 15.92 4.97 -22.61
CA ASN A 354 14.73 4.66 -23.40
C ASN A 354 13.44 4.94 -22.61
N GLU A 355 12.47 5.57 -23.26
CA GLU A 355 11.20 6.03 -22.71
C GLU A 355 10.32 4.88 -22.19
N SER A 356 10.53 3.66 -22.71
CA SER A 356 9.83 2.45 -22.23
C SER A 356 10.10 2.15 -20.76
N VAL A 357 11.21 2.68 -20.20
CA VAL A 357 11.64 2.50 -18.80
C VAL A 357 11.23 3.68 -17.92
N CYS A 358 10.53 4.69 -18.43
CA CYS A 358 10.09 5.83 -17.62
C CYS A 358 9.06 5.45 -16.55
N ASN A 359 8.18 4.48 -16.84
CA ASN A 359 7.10 4.09 -15.92
C ASN A 359 7.61 3.60 -14.55
N PRO A 360 8.60 2.69 -14.44
CA PRO A 360 9.20 2.32 -13.14
C PRO A 360 9.81 3.48 -12.35
N TYR A 361 10.34 4.49 -13.04
CA TYR A 361 10.88 5.68 -12.37
C TYR A 361 9.79 6.72 -12.10
N ASN A 362 8.62 6.61 -12.73
CA ASN A 362 7.59 7.64 -12.76
C ASN A 362 8.14 9.01 -13.23
N ALA A 363 9.03 8.97 -14.24
CA ALA A 363 9.72 10.14 -14.80
C ALA A 363 9.05 10.62 -16.09
N ASP A 364 9.08 11.93 -16.34
CA ASP A 364 8.37 12.60 -17.45
C ASP A 364 9.20 13.66 -18.22
N PHE A 365 10.52 13.69 -18.01
CA PHE A 365 11.48 14.54 -18.73
C PHE A 365 11.18 16.06 -18.71
N ASP A 366 10.64 16.57 -17.61
CA ASP A 366 10.26 17.99 -17.43
C ASP A 366 11.39 18.87 -16.82
N GLY A 367 12.59 18.32 -16.66
CA GLY A 367 13.69 18.92 -15.89
C GLY A 367 14.13 18.08 -14.70
N ASP A 368 13.46 16.94 -14.49
CA ASP A 368 13.84 15.92 -13.52
C ASP A 368 15.33 15.54 -13.57
N GLU A 369 15.90 15.30 -12.40
CA GLU A 369 17.26 14.82 -12.23
C GLU A 369 17.27 13.42 -11.59
N MET A 370 18.17 12.55 -12.06
CA MET A 370 18.33 11.20 -11.52
C MET A 370 19.76 10.95 -11.06
N ASN A 371 19.89 10.04 -10.09
CA ASN A 371 21.17 9.66 -9.53
C ASN A 371 21.69 8.39 -10.21
N MET A 372 23.01 8.37 -10.41
CA MET A 372 23.75 7.21 -10.88
C MET A 372 24.78 6.80 -9.83
N HIS A 373 24.93 5.51 -9.58
CA HIS A 373 25.92 4.95 -8.67
C HIS A 373 26.73 3.87 -9.39
N VAL A 374 28.06 3.88 -9.24
CA VAL A 374 28.95 2.90 -9.88
C VAL A 374 29.41 1.87 -8.84
N PRO A 375 28.97 0.60 -8.92
CA PRO A 375 29.46 -0.47 -8.06
C PRO A 375 30.98 -0.63 -8.19
N GLN A 376 31.69 -0.70 -7.05
CA GLN A 376 33.15 -0.71 -7.02
C GLN A 376 33.76 -2.12 -6.87
N THR A 377 32.95 -3.16 -6.66
CA THR A 377 33.40 -4.55 -6.50
C THR A 377 32.74 -5.47 -7.52
N GLU A 378 33.43 -6.54 -7.91
CA GLU A 378 32.91 -7.53 -8.87
C GLU A 378 31.67 -8.27 -8.35
N GLU A 379 31.62 -8.57 -7.05
CA GLU A 379 30.46 -9.18 -6.39
C GLU A 379 29.22 -8.29 -6.52
N ALA A 380 29.33 -7.02 -6.12
CA ALA A 380 28.22 -6.07 -6.21
C ALA A 380 27.81 -5.79 -7.67
N ARG A 381 28.77 -5.80 -8.61
CA ARG A 381 28.51 -5.65 -10.05
C ARG A 381 27.69 -6.81 -10.60
N THR A 382 28.03 -8.02 -10.17
CA THR A 382 27.35 -9.26 -10.58
C THR A 382 25.94 -9.32 -10.01
N GLU A 383 25.77 -9.01 -8.71
CA GLU A 383 24.44 -8.92 -8.08
C GLU A 383 23.55 -7.87 -8.75
N ALA A 384 24.10 -6.68 -9.01
CA ALA A 384 23.36 -5.60 -9.67
C ALA A 384 22.88 -6.03 -11.06
N LEU A 385 23.73 -6.64 -11.87
CA LEU A 385 23.38 -7.05 -13.23
C LEU A 385 22.34 -8.19 -13.24
N LEU A 386 22.53 -9.22 -12.42
CA LEU A 386 21.66 -10.40 -12.41
C LEU A 386 20.33 -10.16 -11.70
N LEU A 387 20.31 -9.45 -10.58
CA LEU A 387 19.09 -9.27 -9.78
C LEU A 387 18.37 -7.95 -10.08
N MET A 388 19.12 -6.87 -10.29
CA MET A 388 18.58 -5.52 -10.48
C MET A 388 18.52 -5.07 -11.95
N GLY A 389 18.96 -5.91 -12.89
CA GLY A 389 18.92 -5.60 -14.32
C GLY A 389 17.50 -5.32 -14.83
N VAL A 390 17.37 -4.37 -15.76
CA VAL A 390 16.06 -4.00 -16.35
C VAL A 390 15.37 -5.20 -17.00
N GLN A 391 16.12 -6.07 -17.68
CA GLN A 391 15.58 -7.29 -18.32
C GLN A 391 14.90 -8.23 -17.31
N ASN A 392 15.45 -8.34 -16.10
CA ASN A 392 14.89 -9.24 -15.08
C ASN A 392 13.77 -8.59 -14.27
N ASN A 393 13.59 -7.27 -14.42
CA ASN A 393 12.60 -6.46 -13.71
C ASN A 393 11.59 -5.80 -14.66
N LEU A 394 11.15 -6.50 -15.70
CA LEU A 394 10.08 -6.02 -16.59
C LEU A 394 8.69 -6.05 -15.91
N CYS A 395 8.47 -7.02 -15.02
CA CYS A 395 7.23 -7.18 -14.25
C CYS A 395 7.32 -6.53 -12.87
N THR A 396 6.20 -5.97 -12.41
CA THR A 396 6.08 -5.54 -11.02
C THR A 396 5.86 -6.74 -10.08
N PRO A 397 6.53 -6.77 -8.91
CA PRO A 397 6.31 -7.84 -7.93
C PRO A 397 4.94 -7.73 -7.22
N LYS A 398 4.22 -6.62 -7.40
CA LYS A 398 2.90 -6.37 -6.79
C LYS A 398 1.84 -7.39 -7.26
N ASN A 399 1.80 -7.65 -8.56
CA ASN A 399 0.76 -8.46 -9.19
C ASN A 399 1.25 -9.23 -10.44
N GLY A 400 2.52 -9.12 -10.83
CA GLY A 400 3.10 -9.79 -12.01
C GLY A 400 2.71 -9.15 -13.36
N GLU A 401 2.22 -7.92 -13.37
CA GLU A 401 1.97 -7.14 -14.59
C GLU A 401 3.25 -6.51 -15.14
N ILE A 402 3.33 -6.35 -16.46
CA ILE A 402 4.45 -5.64 -17.10
C ILE A 402 4.37 -4.14 -16.77
N LEU A 403 5.46 -3.59 -16.23
CA LEU A 403 5.59 -2.15 -15.95
C LEU A 403 6.47 -1.44 -16.99
N VAL A 404 7.59 -2.06 -17.39
CA VAL A 404 8.44 -1.60 -18.50
C VAL A 404 7.75 -1.98 -19.80
N ALA A 405 7.18 -1.01 -20.50
CA ALA A 405 6.36 -1.23 -21.69
C ALA A 405 6.38 0.01 -22.58
N SER A 406 5.80 -0.10 -23.76
CA SER A 406 5.68 1.02 -24.69
C SER A 406 4.74 2.10 -24.12
N THR A 407 5.16 3.35 -24.26
CA THR A 407 4.46 4.52 -23.71
C THR A 407 4.09 5.51 -24.81
N GLN A 408 3.01 6.25 -24.60
CA GLN A 408 2.61 7.44 -25.37
C GLN A 408 2.76 7.26 -26.90
N ASP A 409 3.75 7.90 -27.52
CA ASP A 409 3.93 7.94 -28.98
C ASP A 409 4.19 6.56 -29.59
N PHE A 410 4.84 5.65 -28.86
CA PHE A 410 5.02 4.26 -29.32
C PHE A 410 3.67 3.55 -29.46
N LEU A 411 2.71 3.84 -28.57
CA LEU A 411 1.36 3.29 -28.65
C LEU A 411 0.59 3.91 -29.82
N THR A 412 0.67 5.23 -30.00
CA THR A 412 0.02 5.93 -31.11
C THR A 412 0.54 5.44 -32.46
N SER A 413 1.87 5.34 -32.62
CA SER A 413 2.51 4.85 -33.84
C SER A 413 2.11 3.40 -34.14
N SER A 414 2.19 2.49 -33.16
CA SER A 414 1.78 1.10 -33.36
C SER A 414 0.30 0.97 -33.75
N PHE A 415 -0.56 1.80 -33.17
CA PHE A 415 -1.99 1.80 -33.47
C PHE A 415 -2.27 2.27 -34.90
N LEU A 416 -1.59 3.32 -35.35
CA LEU A 416 -1.70 3.82 -36.72
C LEU A 416 -1.13 2.84 -37.74
N ILE A 417 0.06 2.27 -37.49
CA ILE A 417 0.70 1.26 -38.35
C ILE A 417 -0.19 0.02 -38.51
N THR A 418 -0.89 -0.41 -37.47
CA THR A 418 -1.69 -1.66 -37.53
C THR A 418 -3.13 -1.46 -38.01
N ARG A 419 -3.49 -0.24 -38.42
CA ARG A 419 -4.81 0.06 -38.98
C ARG A 419 -5.00 -0.61 -40.34
N LYS A 420 -6.24 -1.00 -40.66
CA LYS A 420 -6.58 -1.75 -41.89
C LYS A 420 -6.34 -1.00 -43.19
N ASP A 421 -6.30 0.32 -43.16
CA ASP A 421 -6.12 1.21 -44.33
C ASP A 421 -4.64 1.51 -44.64
N THR A 422 -3.70 0.99 -43.85
CA THR A 422 -2.26 1.20 -44.08
C THR A 422 -1.68 0.15 -45.01
N PHE A 423 -1.21 0.63 -46.16
CA PHE A 423 -0.56 -0.19 -47.18
C PHE A 423 0.79 0.42 -47.56
N TYR A 424 1.78 -0.44 -47.77
CA TYR A 424 3.12 -0.10 -48.19
C TYR A 424 3.43 -0.81 -49.51
N ASP A 425 4.06 -0.10 -50.43
CA ASP A 425 4.74 -0.73 -51.56
C ASP A 425 6.04 -1.38 -51.09
N ARG A 426 6.71 -2.12 -51.98
CA ARG A 426 7.93 -2.85 -51.63
C ARG A 426 9.05 -1.92 -51.11
N ALA A 427 9.18 -0.73 -51.70
CA ALA A 427 10.22 0.23 -51.32
C ALA A 427 9.96 0.81 -49.92
N ALA A 428 8.75 1.30 -49.65
CA ALA A 428 8.39 1.80 -48.33
C ALA A 428 8.45 0.68 -47.28
N PHE A 429 7.96 -0.53 -47.59
CA PHE A 429 8.01 -1.66 -46.66
C PHE A 429 9.44 -2.02 -46.26
N SER A 430 10.36 -2.08 -47.24
CA SER A 430 11.77 -2.36 -47.00
C SER A 430 12.43 -1.25 -46.17
N LEU A 431 12.09 0.01 -46.44
CA LEU A 431 12.55 1.15 -45.64
C LEU A 431 12.08 1.04 -44.18
N MET A 432 10.80 0.73 -43.94
CA MET A 432 10.28 0.54 -42.59
C MET A 432 10.93 -0.63 -41.86
N CYS A 433 11.24 -1.72 -42.58
CA CYS A 433 12.01 -2.84 -42.04
C CYS A 433 13.42 -2.40 -41.59
N SER A 434 14.09 -1.53 -42.36
CA SER A 434 15.41 -1.00 -41.99
C SER A 434 15.38 -0.16 -40.70
N TYR A 435 14.27 0.54 -40.42
CA TYR A 435 14.11 1.35 -39.21
C TYR A 435 14.07 0.54 -37.92
N MET A 436 13.74 -0.76 -37.97
CA MET A 436 13.61 -1.59 -36.77
C MET A 436 14.96 -1.83 -36.07
N ASN A 437 16.04 -2.05 -36.83
CA ASN A 437 17.35 -2.34 -36.26
C ASN A 437 18.52 -1.75 -37.07
N ASP A 438 18.36 -0.52 -37.57
CA ASP A 438 19.41 0.25 -38.27
C ASP A 438 19.99 -0.47 -39.49
N GLY A 439 19.20 -1.33 -40.15
CA GLY A 439 19.62 -2.11 -41.32
C GLY A 439 20.56 -3.29 -41.04
N MET A 440 20.77 -3.67 -39.78
CA MET A 440 21.73 -4.73 -39.41
C MET A 440 21.15 -6.15 -39.43
N ASP A 441 19.82 -6.31 -39.29
CA ASP A 441 19.17 -7.62 -39.26
C ASP A 441 18.88 -8.13 -40.68
N LEU A 442 19.09 -9.43 -40.89
CA LEU A 442 18.60 -10.12 -42.09
C LEU A 442 17.08 -10.33 -41.98
N ILE A 443 16.34 -9.93 -43.01
CA ILE A 443 14.87 -9.88 -43.02
C ILE A 443 14.32 -10.70 -44.18
N ASP A 444 13.44 -11.64 -43.86
CA ASP A 444 12.67 -12.43 -44.82
C ASP A 444 11.38 -11.66 -45.16
N LEU A 445 11.29 -11.13 -46.38
CA LEU A 445 10.10 -10.38 -46.81
C LEU A 445 8.91 -11.34 -46.95
N PRO A 446 7.77 -11.09 -46.26
CA PRO A 446 6.58 -11.92 -46.39
C PRO A 446 5.94 -11.72 -47.77
N THR A 447 5.10 -12.66 -48.19
CA THR A 447 4.27 -12.49 -49.39
C THR A 447 3.34 -11.28 -49.24
N PRO A 448 3.20 -10.39 -50.24
CA PRO A 448 2.32 -9.22 -50.15
C PRO A 448 0.88 -9.65 -49.91
N ALA A 449 0.13 -8.86 -49.13
CA ALA A 449 -1.26 -9.14 -48.82
C ALA A 449 -2.18 -8.98 -50.06
N ILE A 450 -1.83 -8.05 -50.94
CA ILE A 450 -2.50 -7.84 -52.23
C ILE A 450 -1.47 -8.09 -53.33
N LEU A 451 -1.76 -9.02 -54.24
CA LEU A 451 -0.89 -9.36 -55.37
C LEU A 451 -1.28 -8.63 -56.67
N LYS A 452 -2.58 -8.43 -56.89
CA LYS A 452 -3.14 -7.70 -58.04
C LYS A 452 -4.18 -6.69 -57.52
N PRO A 453 -4.23 -5.45 -58.04
CA PRO A 453 -3.48 -4.94 -59.20
C PRO A 453 -2.02 -4.56 -58.91
N ILE A 454 -1.67 -4.22 -57.67
CA ILE A 454 -0.32 -3.80 -57.23
C ILE A 454 0.08 -4.63 -56.01
N GLU A 455 1.37 -4.95 -55.90
CA GLU A 455 1.95 -5.60 -54.71
C GLU A 455 1.94 -4.64 -53.51
N LEU A 456 1.05 -4.91 -52.55
CA LEU A 456 0.93 -4.10 -51.34
C LEU A 456 1.03 -4.98 -50.08
N TRP A 457 1.81 -4.50 -49.12
CA TRP A 457 1.94 -5.06 -47.79
C TRP A 457 1.11 -4.26 -46.80
N THR A 458 0.47 -4.94 -45.86
CA THR A 458 -0.25 -4.26 -44.77
C THR A 458 0.71 -3.89 -43.64
N GLY A 459 0.36 -2.87 -42.85
CA GLY A 459 1.15 -2.57 -41.64
C GLY A 459 1.06 -3.66 -40.56
N LYS A 460 0.07 -4.56 -40.61
CA LYS A 460 0.04 -5.77 -39.77
C LYS A 460 1.15 -6.76 -40.14
N GLN A 461 1.47 -6.91 -41.42
CA GLN A 461 2.61 -7.72 -41.88
C GLN A 461 3.94 -7.10 -41.41
N LEU A 462 4.05 -5.77 -41.44
CA LEU A 462 5.22 -5.06 -40.92
C LEU A 462 5.46 -5.38 -39.43
N PHE A 463 4.39 -5.39 -38.63
CA PHE A 463 4.49 -5.77 -37.21
C PHE A 463 4.84 -7.26 -37.02
N SER A 464 4.41 -8.14 -37.93
CA SER A 464 4.77 -9.56 -37.90
C SER A 464 6.28 -9.77 -38.13
N VAL A 465 6.86 -9.02 -39.07
CA VAL A 465 8.33 -8.98 -39.29
C VAL A 465 9.07 -8.45 -38.07
N LEU A 466 8.51 -7.47 -37.35
CA LEU A 466 9.10 -6.95 -36.11
C LEU A 466 9.26 -8.05 -35.03
N LEU A 467 8.25 -8.92 -34.90
CA LEU A 467 8.28 -10.07 -33.98
C LEU A 467 9.25 -11.15 -34.44
N ARG A 468 9.21 -11.49 -35.72
CA ARG A 468 10.03 -12.54 -36.33
C ARG A 468 10.58 -12.04 -37.68
N PRO A 469 11.80 -11.46 -37.69
CA PRO A 469 12.35 -10.88 -38.91
C PRO A 469 12.85 -11.92 -39.89
N ASN A 470 13.31 -13.08 -39.42
CA ASN A 470 13.79 -14.17 -40.26
C ASN A 470 13.39 -15.53 -39.71
N ALA A 471 13.54 -16.56 -40.54
CA ALA A 471 13.20 -17.93 -40.20
C ALA A 471 14.01 -18.49 -39.02
N ASN A 472 15.25 -18.03 -38.84
CA ASN A 472 16.17 -18.45 -37.77
C ASN A 472 15.70 -18.02 -36.37
N VAL A 473 14.96 -16.91 -36.28
CA VAL A 473 14.33 -16.47 -35.02
C VAL A 473 13.18 -17.42 -34.68
N ARG A 474 13.40 -18.29 -33.68
CA ARG A 474 12.45 -19.30 -33.20
C ARG A 474 11.42 -18.74 -32.21
N VAL A 475 10.82 -17.61 -32.53
CA VAL A 475 9.73 -17.00 -31.75
C VAL A 475 8.42 -17.28 -32.47
N TYR A 476 7.60 -18.20 -31.94
CA TYR A 476 6.26 -18.55 -32.45
C TYR A 476 5.19 -18.13 -31.44
N LEU A 477 4.84 -16.86 -31.48
CA LEU A 477 3.92 -16.25 -30.53
C LEU A 477 2.47 -16.58 -30.89
N ASN A 478 1.67 -16.94 -29.88
CA ASN A 478 0.23 -17.08 -29.99
C ASN A 478 -0.45 -16.23 -28.91
N LEU A 479 -1.37 -15.36 -29.32
CA LEU A 479 -1.99 -14.38 -28.43
C LEU A 479 -3.41 -14.01 -28.87
N THR A 480 -4.29 -13.84 -27.88
CA THR A 480 -5.64 -13.27 -28.05
C THR A 480 -5.88 -12.17 -27.01
N VAL A 481 -6.11 -10.92 -27.43
CA VAL A 481 -6.40 -9.79 -26.53
C VAL A 481 -7.61 -8.99 -27.02
N LYS A 482 -8.47 -8.59 -26.08
CA LYS A 482 -9.53 -7.60 -26.33
C LYS A 482 -8.96 -6.20 -26.06
N GLU A 483 -8.86 -5.37 -27.09
CA GLU A 483 -8.38 -3.98 -26.97
C GLU A 483 -9.47 -3.04 -26.45
N LYS A 484 -9.07 -1.82 -26.08
CA LYS A 484 -10.00 -0.80 -25.55
C LYS A 484 -11.15 -0.46 -26.51
N ILE A 485 -10.90 -0.49 -27.81
CA ILE A 485 -11.89 -0.17 -28.85
C ILE A 485 -12.86 -1.33 -29.16
N TYR A 486 -12.70 -2.48 -28.48
CA TYR A 486 -13.52 -3.67 -28.72
C TYR A 486 -15.01 -3.39 -28.46
N SER A 487 -15.83 -3.61 -29.49
CA SER A 487 -17.27 -3.43 -29.41
C SER A 487 -17.91 -4.56 -28.61
N LYS A 488 -18.44 -4.26 -27.42
CA LYS A 488 -19.20 -5.24 -26.62
C LYS A 488 -20.50 -5.64 -27.35
N PRO A 489 -20.96 -6.90 -27.22
CA PRO A 489 -22.24 -7.32 -27.77
C PRO A 489 -23.38 -6.51 -27.15
N LYS A 490 -24.39 -6.16 -27.97
CA LYS A 490 -25.60 -5.46 -27.47
C LYS A 490 -26.38 -6.40 -26.54
N PRO A 491 -27.03 -5.90 -25.48
CA PRO A 491 -27.87 -6.72 -24.61
C PRO A 491 -29.01 -7.36 -25.42
N GLY A 492 -28.86 -8.66 -25.73
CA GLY A 492 -29.76 -9.42 -26.61
C GLY A 492 -29.01 -10.39 -27.54
N ASP A 493 -27.82 -10.02 -28.01
CA ASP A 493 -26.94 -10.89 -28.79
C ASP A 493 -26.16 -11.83 -27.86
N LYS A 494 -26.33 -13.15 -28.05
CA LYS A 494 -25.61 -14.17 -27.26
C LYS A 494 -24.21 -14.47 -27.79
N ARG A 495 -23.88 -14.11 -29.04
CA ARG A 495 -22.58 -14.44 -29.67
C ARG A 495 -21.58 -13.30 -29.48
N GLU A 496 -20.39 -13.63 -28.96
CA GLU A 496 -19.25 -12.71 -28.99
C GLU A 496 -18.77 -12.52 -30.43
N LYS A 497 -18.39 -11.29 -30.81
CA LYS A 497 -17.95 -10.97 -32.16
C LYS A 497 -16.49 -11.36 -32.43
N GLU A 498 -15.68 -11.52 -31.38
CA GLU A 498 -14.26 -11.89 -31.43
C GLU A 498 -13.50 -11.17 -32.57
N THR A 499 -12.90 -11.91 -33.50
CA THR A 499 -12.13 -11.40 -34.65
C THR A 499 -12.97 -10.58 -35.63
N MET A 500 -14.30 -10.75 -35.65
CA MET A 500 -15.25 -10.03 -36.52
C MET A 500 -15.78 -8.73 -35.89
N CYS A 501 -15.03 -8.16 -34.95
CA CYS A 501 -15.35 -6.86 -34.35
C CYS A 501 -15.30 -5.74 -35.42
N PRO A 502 -16.36 -4.90 -35.56
CA PRO A 502 -16.39 -3.82 -36.56
C PRO A 502 -15.22 -2.84 -36.43
N ASN A 503 -14.84 -2.51 -35.20
CA ASN A 503 -13.75 -1.58 -34.91
C ASN A 503 -12.35 -2.21 -34.99
N ASP A 504 -12.20 -3.47 -35.42
CA ASP A 504 -10.91 -4.19 -35.39
C ASP A 504 -10.25 -4.20 -33.99
N GLY A 505 -11.07 -4.38 -32.95
CA GLY A 505 -10.65 -4.32 -31.54
C GLY A 505 -10.24 -5.64 -30.90
N PHE A 506 -10.15 -6.72 -31.68
CA PHE A 506 -9.75 -8.04 -31.19
C PHE A 506 -8.42 -8.45 -31.82
N VAL A 507 -7.37 -8.45 -31.00
CA VAL A 507 -6.02 -8.78 -31.43
C VAL A 507 -5.85 -10.29 -31.42
N TYR A 508 -5.54 -10.83 -32.59
CA TYR A 508 -5.30 -12.25 -32.80
C TYR A 508 -3.95 -12.45 -33.48
N ILE A 509 -2.97 -12.97 -32.75
CA ILE A 509 -1.65 -13.32 -33.26
C ILE A 509 -1.52 -14.83 -33.24
N ARG A 510 -1.12 -15.41 -34.38
CA ARG A 510 -0.87 -16.85 -34.51
C ARG A 510 0.49 -17.06 -35.14
N ASN A 511 1.34 -17.88 -34.52
CA ASN A 511 2.70 -18.15 -34.99
C ASN A 511 3.52 -16.89 -35.34
N SER A 512 3.39 -15.84 -34.51
CA SER A 512 4.01 -14.51 -34.71
C SER A 512 3.48 -13.68 -35.88
N GLU A 513 2.37 -14.07 -36.49
CA GLU A 513 1.67 -13.28 -37.52
C GLU A 513 0.44 -12.59 -36.94
N LEU A 514 0.34 -11.27 -37.14
CA LEU A 514 -0.80 -10.46 -36.71
C LEU A 514 -1.93 -10.56 -37.73
N ILE A 515 -2.96 -11.34 -37.41
CA ILE A 515 -4.09 -11.62 -38.31
C ILE A 515 -5.16 -10.53 -38.20
N SER A 516 -5.59 -10.18 -36.98
CA SER A 516 -6.61 -9.16 -36.74
C SER A 516 -6.24 -8.29 -35.55
N GLY A 517 -6.83 -7.10 -35.48
CA GLY A 517 -6.69 -6.17 -34.36
C GLY A 517 -5.74 -5.00 -34.63
N GLN A 518 -6.08 -3.84 -34.05
CA GLN A 518 -5.17 -2.70 -33.92
C GLN A 518 -4.45 -2.77 -32.57
N LEU A 519 -3.13 -2.57 -32.57
CA LEU A 519 -2.32 -2.70 -31.36
C LEU A 519 -2.30 -1.40 -30.57
N GLY A 520 -2.81 -1.43 -29.35
CA GLY A 520 -2.83 -0.30 -28.42
C GLY A 520 -2.34 -0.68 -27.02
N LYS A 521 -2.81 0.05 -26.02
CA LYS A 521 -2.37 -0.10 -24.63
C LYS A 521 -2.66 -1.49 -24.07
N ALA A 522 -3.76 -2.17 -24.43
CA ALA A 522 -4.05 -3.49 -23.85
C ALA A 522 -3.02 -4.55 -24.27
N THR A 523 -2.47 -4.40 -25.48
CA THR A 523 -1.55 -5.37 -26.07
C THR A 523 -0.09 -5.07 -25.75
N ILE A 524 0.36 -3.82 -25.96
CA ILE A 524 1.77 -3.43 -25.84
C ILE A 524 2.04 -2.42 -24.72
N GLY A 525 1.00 -1.99 -24.00
CA GLY A 525 1.13 -1.05 -22.88
C GLY A 525 1.37 -1.73 -21.54
N ASN A 526 1.51 -0.90 -20.51
CA ASN A 526 1.68 -1.32 -19.12
C ASN A 526 0.37 -1.82 -18.47
N GLY A 527 0.50 -2.66 -17.45
CA GLY A 527 -0.61 -3.10 -16.60
C GLY A 527 -1.42 -4.29 -17.12
N ASN A 528 -0.90 -5.02 -18.12
CA ASN A 528 -1.58 -6.19 -18.68
C ASN A 528 -0.76 -7.47 -18.51
N LYS A 529 -1.42 -8.56 -18.09
CA LYS A 529 -0.83 -9.90 -18.00
C LYS A 529 -0.94 -10.70 -19.29
N ASP A 530 -1.98 -10.44 -20.07
CA ASP A 530 -2.24 -11.09 -21.35
C ASP A 530 -1.62 -10.31 -22.53
N GLY A 531 -0.80 -9.28 -22.26
CA GLY A 531 -0.16 -8.47 -23.30
C GLY A 531 0.99 -9.19 -24.02
N LEU A 532 1.42 -8.62 -25.15
CA LEU A 532 2.50 -9.10 -26.00
C LEU A 532 3.80 -9.33 -25.22
N TYR A 533 4.28 -8.31 -24.51
CA TYR A 533 5.55 -8.38 -23.80
C TYR A 533 5.54 -9.40 -22.65
N SER A 534 4.40 -9.56 -21.99
CA SER A 534 4.21 -10.56 -20.94
C SER A 534 4.37 -11.97 -21.49
N ILE A 535 3.80 -12.24 -22.66
CA ILE A 535 3.94 -13.56 -23.29
C ILE A 535 5.37 -13.80 -23.77
N LEU A 536 5.99 -12.82 -24.43
CA LEU A 536 7.38 -12.95 -24.88
C LEU A 536 8.31 -13.27 -23.69
N LEU A 537 8.14 -12.56 -22.57
CA LEU A 537 8.87 -12.79 -21.34
C LEU A 537 8.70 -14.23 -20.82
N ARG A 538 7.46 -14.72 -20.75
CA ARG A 538 7.11 -16.02 -20.14
C ARG A 538 7.41 -17.22 -21.04
N ASP A 539 7.42 -17.01 -22.35
CA ASP A 539 7.52 -18.08 -23.34
C ASP A 539 8.91 -18.18 -23.98
N TYR A 540 9.64 -17.07 -24.10
CA TYR A 540 10.88 -16.96 -24.88
C TYR A 540 11.99 -16.15 -24.17
N ASN A 541 11.91 -15.99 -22.85
CA ASN A 541 12.85 -15.26 -21.98
C ASN A 541 12.72 -13.72 -22.05
N PRO A 542 13.24 -13.00 -21.03
CA PRO A 542 13.17 -11.54 -20.99
C PRO A 542 13.94 -10.85 -22.14
N HIS A 543 14.95 -11.52 -22.68
CA HIS A 543 15.74 -11.01 -23.81
C HIS A 543 14.89 -10.81 -25.07
N ALA A 544 14.00 -11.75 -25.39
CA ALA A 544 13.10 -11.65 -26.55
C ALA A 544 12.13 -10.46 -26.40
N ALA A 545 11.59 -10.25 -25.20
CA ALA A 545 10.74 -9.11 -24.90
C ALA A 545 11.51 -7.77 -25.06
N ALA A 546 12.74 -7.70 -24.53
CA ALA A 546 13.59 -6.51 -24.63
C ALA A 546 13.94 -6.16 -26.09
N ILE A 547 14.28 -7.15 -26.92
CA ILE A 547 14.56 -6.93 -28.35
C ILE A 547 13.31 -6.39 -29.06
N CYS A 548 12.14 -6.97 -28.81
CA CYS A 548 10.89 -6.52 -29.39
C CYS A 548 10.60 -5.05 -29.02
N MET A 549 10.79 -4.66 -27.76
CA MET A 549 10.64 -3.28 -27.30
C MET A 549 11.61 -2.33 -28.00
N ASN A 550 12.89 -2.72 -28.13
CA ASN A 550 13.91 -1.90 -28.79
C ASN A 550 13.59 -1.67 -30.27
N ARG A 551 13.17 -2.73 -30.99
CA ARG A 551 12.78 -2.63 -32.39
C ARG A 551 11.57 -1.72 -32.58
N LEU A 552 10.57 -1.86 -31.70
CA LEU A 552 9.38 -1.01 -31.75
C LEU A 552 9.72 0.46 -31.45
N ALA A 553 10.53 0.74 -30.44
CA ALA A 553 10.95 2.10 -30.10
C ALA A 553 11.62 2.81 -31.28
N LYS A 554 12.58 2.14 -31.94
CA LYS A 554 13.27 2.68 -33.12
C LYS A 554 12.35 2.86 -34.32
N LEU A 555 11.51 1.85 -34.61
CA LEU A 555 10.54 1.93 -35.70
C LEU A 555 9.57 3.08 -35.49
N SER A 556 8.95 3.15 -34.31
CA SER A 556 7.93 4.15 -34.00
C SER A 556 8.48 5.57 -34.02
N ALA A 557 9.66 5.82 -33.47
CA ALA A 557 10.28 7.14 -33.44
C ALA A 557 10.52 7.70 -34.85
N ARG A 558 10.98 6.85 -35.79
CA ARG A 558 11.24 7.25 -37.18
C ARG A 558 9.95 7.32 -38.01
N TRP A 559 9.07 6.34 -37.82
CA TRP A 559 7.83 6.23 -38.57
C TRP A 559 6.91 7.42 -38.30
N ILE A 560 6.69 7.78 -37.02
CA ILE A 560 5.76 8.86 -36.66
C ILE A 560 6.29 10.22 -37.12
N GLY A 561 7.60 10.43 -37.08
CA GLY A 561 8.25 11.65 -37.58
C GLY A 561 8.06 11.86 -39.08
N ASN A 562 8.07 10.77 -39.86
CA ASN A 562 7.82 10.84 -41.31
C ASN A 562 6.33 10.86 -41.65
N HIS A 563 5.49 10.17 -40.88
CA HIS A 563 4.05 10.13 -41.12
C HIS A 563 3.37 11.46 -40.81
N GLY A 564 3.81 12.14 -39.75
CA GLY A 564 3.18 13.33 -39.21
C GLY A 564 1.93 12.99 -38.39
N PHE A 565 1.93 13.39 -37.12
CA PHE A 565 0.76 13.32 -36.25
C PHE A 565 0.70 14.59 -35.41
N SER A 566 -0.40 15.34 -35.52
CA SER A 566 -0.54 16.65 -34.88
C SER A 566 -1.95 16.82 -34.33
N ILE A 567 -2.08 17.68 -33.32
CA ILE A 567 -3.35 18.11 -32.75
C ILE A 567 -3.56 19.59 -33.07
N GLY A 568 -4.69 19.92 -33.67
CA GLY A 568 -5.08 21.28 -34.01
C GLY A 568 -6.18 21.83 -33.10
N ILE A 569 -6.53 23.10 -33.32
CA ILE A 569 -7.72 23.70 -32.70
C ILE A 569 -9.02 23.13 -33.31
N ASP A 570 -8.99 22.76 -34.58
CA ASP A 570 -10.13 22.18 -35.30
C ASP A 570 -10.56 20.81 -34.71
N ASP A 571 -9.61 20.06 -34.16
CA ASP A 571 -9.85 18.75 -33.51
C ASP A 571 -10.71 18.85 -32.24
N VAL A 572 -10.75 20.03 -31.63
CA VAL A 572 -11.48 20.32 -30.39
C VAL A 572 -12.64 21.30 -30.61
N GLN A 573 -12.86 21.75 -31.84
CA GLN A 573 -13.97 22.61 -32.19
C GLN A 573 -15.28 21.79 -32.20
N PRO A 574 -16.31 22.18 -31.40
CA PRO A 574 -17.59 21.49 -31.41
C PRO A 574 -18.34 21.75 -32.72
N GLY A 575 -18.88 20.69 -33.33
CA GLY A 575 -19.76 20.81 -34.48
C GLY A 575 -21.10 21.44 -34.11
N LYS A 576 -21.82 21.98 -35.11
CA LYS A 576 -23.11 22.66 -34.90
C LYS A 576 -24.14 21.75 -34.24
N LYS A 577 -24.18 20.47 -34.63
CA LYS A 577 -25.09 19.48 -34.07
C LYS A 577 -24.82 19.26 -32.59
N LEU A 578 -23.56 19.13 -32.19
CA LEU A 578 -23.17 19.01 -30.78
C LEU A 578 -23.62 20.23 -29.96
N ILE A 579 -23.44 21.43 -30.49
CA ILE A 579 -23.81 22.68 -29.79
C ILE A 579 -25.32 22.70 -29.51
N ASP A 580 -26.13 22.37 -30.51
CA ASP A 580 -27.59 22.37 -30.39
C ASP A 580 -28.10 21.27 -29.45
N GLU A 581 -27.58 20.04 -29.57
CA GLU A 581 -27.94 18.93 -28.68
C GLU A 581 -27.47 19.17 -27.24
N LYS A 582 -26.27 19.74 -27.06
CA LYS A 582 -25.74 20.16 -25.75
C LYS A 582 -26.66 21.18 -25.10
N ALA A 583 -27.02 22.25 -25.81
CA ALA A 583 -27.86 23.31 -25.26
C ALA A 583 -29.23 22.77 -24.80
N LYS A 584 -29.85 21.89 -25.60
CA LYS A 584 -31.09 21.19 -25.24
C LYS A 584 -30.92 20.31 -23.99
N THR A 585 -29.85 19.51 -23.95
CA THR A 585 -29.57 18.58 -22.84
C THR A 585 -29.35 19.33 -21.53
N ILE A 586 -28.54 20.39 -21.54
CA ILE A 586 -28.26 21.21 -20.35
C ILE A 586 -29.52 21.94 -19.88
N SER A 587 -30.30 22.52 -20.80
CA SER A 587 -31.56 23.21 -20.47
C SER A 587 -32.56 22.27 -19.78
N ASN A 588 -32.77 21.08 -20.33
CA ASN A 588 -33.64 20.07 -19.73
C ASN A 588 -33.15 19.62 -18.35
N GLY A 589 -31.83 19.46 -18.19
CA GLY A 589 -31.20 19.13 -16.91
C GLY A 589 -31.37 20.21 -15.85
N TYR A 590 -31.25 21.49 -16.23
CA TYR A 590 -31.47 22.62 -15.32
C TYR A 590 -32.94 22.73 -14.90
N GLN A 591 -33.88 22.60 -15.84
CA GLN A 591 -35.32 22.57 -15.52
C GLN A 591 -35.67 21.45 -14.53
N HIS A 592 -35.06 20.27 -14.68
CA HIS A 592 -35.26 19.18 -13.73
C HIS A 592 -34.70 19.51 -12.34
N CYS A 593 -33.50 20.10 -12.27
CA CYS A 593 -32.91 20.53 -11.00
C CYS A 593 -33.74 21.63 -10.32
N ASP A 594 -34.25 22.60 -11.08
CA ASP A 594 -35.09 23.68 -10.56
C ASP A 594 -36.41 23.15 -10.01
N LYS A 595 -37.01 22.14 -10.67
CA LYS A 595 -38.19 21.42 -10.14
C LYS A 595 -37.89 20.74 -8.81
N LEU A 596 -36.77 20.03 -8.67
CA LEU A 596 -36.36 19.41 -7.41
C LEU A 596 -36.13 20.45 -6.29
N ILE A 597 -35.54 21.60 -6.64
CA ILE A 597 -35.35 22.72 -5.70
C ILE A 597 -36.70 23.30 -5.26
N GLN A 598 -37.66 23.42 -6.18
CA GLN A 598 -39.01 23.87 -5.86
C GLN A 598 -39.73 22.88 -4.93
N GLU A 599 -39.69 21.58 -5.23
CA GLU A 599 -40.26 20.53 -4.38
C GLU A 599 -39.63 20.52 -2.98
N TYR A 600 -38.32 20.78 -2.89
CA TYR A 600 -37.63 20.96 -1.62
C TYR A 600 -38.12 22.20 -0.86
N ASN A 601 -38.27 23.34 -1.53
CA ASN A 601 -38.75 24.58 -0.91
C ASN A 601 -40.21 24.47 -0.44
N GLU A 602 -41.04 23.70 -1.16
CA GLU A 602 -42.44 23.39 -0.79
C GLU A 602 -42.54 22.26 0.26
N GLY A 603 -41.44 21.59 0.60
CA GLY A 603 -41.41 20.47 1.56
C GLY A 603 -42.00 19.16 1.03
N LYS A 604 -42.20 19.03 -0.29
CA LYS A 604 -42.80 17.84 -0.96
C LYS A 604 -41.77 16.81 -1.42
N LEU A 605 -40.48 17.08 -1.28
CA LEU A 605 -39.40 16.20 -1.74
C LEU A 605 -39.42 14.86 -1.00
N ALA A 606 -39.47 13.75 -1.75
CA ALA A 606 -39.41 12.41 -1.20
C ALA A 606 -37.98 12.10 -0.69
N LEU A 607 -37.86 11.73 0.59
CA LEU A 607 -36.56 11.51 1.21
C LEU A 607 -35.94 10.18 0.79
N LYS A 608 -34.65 10.20 0.44
CA LYS A 608 -33.87 8.97 0.24
C LYS A 608 -33.59 8.30 1.60
N PRO A 609 -33.56 6.95 1.67
CA PRO A 609 -33.34 6.22 2.92
C PRO A 609 -32.03 6.63 3.62
N GLY A 610 -32.17 7.17 4.82
CA GLY A 610 -31.04 7.61 5.67
C GLY A 610 -30.48 9.00 5.36
N CYS A 611 -31.09 9.76 4.46
CA CYS A 611 -30.72 11.14 4.16
C CYS A 611 -31.74 12.14 4.72
N ASP A 612 -31.25 13.32 5.13
CA ASP A 612 -32.12 14.47 5.38
C ASP A 612 -32.66 15.06 4.06
N ALA A 613 -33.63 15.96 4.12
CA ALA A 613 -34.18 16.64 2.94
C ALA A 613 -33.10 17.36 2.10
N ILE A 614 -32.15 18.03 2.75
CA ILE A 614 -31.03 18.73 2.08
C ILE A 614 -30.09 17.72 1.42
N GLN A 615 -29.74 16.65 2.14
CA GLN A 615 -28.82 15.64 1.63
C GLN A 615 -29.43 14.87 0.45
N THR A 616 -30.73 14.60 0.52
CA THR A 616 -31.49 13.98 -0.58
C THR A 616 -31.45 14.86 -1.82
N LEU A 617 -31.75 16.16 -1.66
CA LEU A 617 -31.67 17.13 -2.76
C LEU A 617 -30.27 17.17 -3.39
N GLU A 618 -29.21 17.27 -2.57
CA GLU A 618 -27.84 17.30 -3.06
C GLU A 618 -27.45 16.01 -3.79
N ALA A 619 -27.89 14.85 -3.30
CA ALA A 619 -27.63 13.57 -3.94
C ALA A 619 -28.32 13.46 -5.31
N GLU A 620 -29.59 13.85 -5.42
CA GLU A 620 -30.36 13.81 -6.66
C GLU A 620 -29.87 14.82 -7.70
N ILE A 621 -29.55 16.04 -7.28
CA ILE A 621 -28.96 17.04 -8.18
C ILE A 621 -27.60 16.54 -8.67
N THR A 622 -26.73 16.07 -7.78
CA THR A 622 -25.40 15.59 -8.18
C THR A 622 -25.49 14.39 -9.14
N GLU A 623 -26.42 13.47 -8.90
CA GLU A 623 -26.69 12.34 -9.80
C GLU A 623 -27.15 12.83 -11.19
N THR A 624 -28.07 13.78 -11.24
CA THR A 624 -28.57 14.37 -12.48
C THR A 624 -27.45 15.06 -13.25
N LEU A 625 -26.65 15.91 -12.59
CA LEU A 625 -25.57 16.66 -13.23
C LEU A 625 -24.45 15.76 -13.77
N ASN A 626 -24.15 14.64 -13.08
CA ASN A 626 -23.21 13.64 -13.59
C ASN A 626 -23.73 12.94 -14.85
N LYS A 627 -25.02 12.58 -14.89
CA LYS A 627 -25.66 12.00 -16.08
C LYS A 627 -25.64 12.97 -17.28
N LEU A 628 -25.85 14.27 -17.05
CA LEU A 628 -25.79 15.27 -18.12
C LEU A 628 -24.42 15.31 -18.80
N ARG A 629 -23.33 15.26 -18.02
CA ARG A 629 -21.97 15.22 -18.56
C ARG A 629 -21.74 13.95 -19.39
N GLU A 630 -22.18 12.79 -18.90
CA GLU A 630 -22.05 11.52 -19.62
C GLU A 630 -22.82 11.55 -20.95
N GLN A 631 -24.06 12.03 -20.96
CA GLN A 631 -24.86 12.19 -22.18
C GLN A 631 -24.20 13.13 -23.18
N ALA A 632 -23.74 14.31 -22.74
CA ALA A 632 -23.04 15.26 -23.59
C ALA A 632 -21.71 14.70 -24.14
N GLY A 633 -21.00 13.90 -23.33
CA GLY A 633 -19.81 13.17 -23.75
C GLY A 633 -20.08 12.11 -24.81
N ASP A 634 -21.13 11.30 -24.63
CA ASP A 634 -21.50 10.25 -25.58
C ASP A 634 -21.92 10.80 -26.94
N VAL A 635 -22.63 11.94 -26.96
CA VAL A 635 -22.96 12.66 -28.20
C VAL A 635 -21.68 13.16 -28.87
N CYS A 636 -20.80 13.82 -28.11
CA CYS A 636 -19.51 14.31 -28.60
C CYS A 636 -18.69 13.19 -29.26
N MET A 637 -18.51 12.06 -28.58
CA MET A 637 -17.70 10.95 -29.08
C MET A 637 -18.25 10.29 -30.36
N LYS A 638 -19.56 10.40 -30.62
CA LYS A 638 -20.20 9.89 -31.85
C LYS A 638 -20.06 10.86 -33.02
N GLU A 639 -19.95 12.16 -32.75
CA GLU A 639 -19.85 13.19 -33.78
C GLU A 639 -18.41 13.38 -34.29
N LEU A 640 -17.41 13.14 -33.45
CA LEU A 640 -16.01 13.30 -33.83
C LEU A 640 -15.62 12.36 -34.98
N HIS A 641 -14.91 12.91 -35.96
CA HIS A 641 -14.38 12.14 -37.07
C HIS A 641 -13.34 11.12 -36.58
N TRP A 642 -13.28 9.94 -37.20
CA TRP A 642 -12.38 8.84 -36.80
C TRP A 642 -10.88 9.17 -36.96
N ARG A 643 -10.53 10.18 -37.76
CA ARG A 643 -9.14 10.71 -37.89
C ARG A 643 -8.76 11.73 -36.82
N ASN A 644 -9.70 12.14 -35.96
CA ASN A 644 -9.44 13.15 -34.96
C ASN A 644 -8.33 12.70 -33.99
N SER A 645 -7.30 13.52 -33.81
CA SER A 645 -6.08 13.14 -33.06
C SER A 645 -6.34 12.80 -31.59
N PRO A 646 -7.08 13.61 -30.79
CA PRO A 646 -7.43 13.26 -29.42
C PRO A 646 -8.25 11.97 -29.31
N LEU A 647 -9.14 11.71 -30.29
CA LEU A 647 -9.93 10.49 -30.34
C LEU A 647 -9.01 9.26 -30.53
N ILE A 648 -8.06 9.34 -31.46
CA ILE A 648 -7.07 8.28 -31.68
C ILE A 648 -6.23 8.03 -30.43
N MET A 649 -5.73 9.09 -29.78
CA MET A 649 -4.93 8.98 -28.54
C MET A 649 -5.71 8.31 -27.39
N SER A 650 -6.99 8.65 -27.24
CA SER A 650 -7.88 8.03 -26.26
C SER A 650 -8.17 6.56 -26.58
N GLN A 651 -8.41 6.24 -27.87
CA GLN A 651 -8.69 4.88 -28.36
C GLN A 651 -7.47 3.95 -28.22
N CYS A 652 -6.29 4.38 -28.65
CA CYS A 652 -5.05 3.61 -28.50
C CYS A 652 -4.60 3.55 -27.04
N GLY A 653 -5.01 4.53 -26.22
CA GLY A 653 -4.68 4.62 -24.81
C GLY A 653 -3.29 5.22 -24.54
N SER A 654 -2.76 6.03 -25.45
CA SER A 654 -1.48 6.72 -25.29
C SER A 654 -1.55 7.76 -24.18
N LYS A 655 -2.41 8.77 -24.34
CA LYS A 655 -2.71 9.80 -23.35
C LYS A 655 -4.12 10.36 -23.56
N GLY A 656 -4.78 10.71 -22.46
CA GLY A 656 -6.15 11.20 -22.48
C GLY A 656 -7.20 10.09 -22.29
N SER A 657 -8.43 10.53 -22.05
CA SER A 657 -9.60 9.68 -21.83
C SER A 657 -10.79 10.30 -22.55
N PRO A 658 -11.89 9.54 -22.79
CA PRO A 658 -13.11 10.10 -23.34
C PRO A 658 -13.65 11.28 -22.51
N ILE A 659 -13.43 11.27 -21.19
CA ILE A 659 -13.81 12.37 -20.29
C ILE A 659 -13.02 13.63 -20.63
N ASN A 660 -11.71 13.53 -20.85
CA ASN A 660 -10.87 14.70 -21.17
C ASN A 660 -11.34 15.36 -22.48
N ILE A 661 -11.66 14.56 -23.50
CA ILE A 661 -12.19 15.06 -24.78
C ILE A 661 -13.53 15.75 -24.56
N SER A 662 -14.44 15.11 -23.82
CA SER A 662 -15.73 15.69 -23.47
C SER A 662 -15.60 17.03 -22.72
N GLN A 663 -14.63 17.18 -21.83
CA GLN A 663 -14.38 18.44 -21.11
C GLN A 663 -13.84 19.56 -22.01
N MET A 664 -12.99 19.21 -22.98
CA MET A 664 -12.44 20.17 -23.93
C MET A 664 -13.47 20.66 -24.94
N ILE A 665 -14.35 19.76 -25.42
CA ILE A 665 -15.27 20.03 -26.53
C ILE A 665 -16.69 20.31 -26.03
N ALA A 666 -17.26 19.42 -25.20
CA ALA A 666 -18.66 19.45 -24.80
C ALA A 666 -18.91 20.29 -23.54
N CYS A 667 -18.56 19.82 -22.34
CA CYS A 667 -18.72 20.56 -21.09
C CYS A 667 -17.79 20.02 -20.00
N VAL A 668 -17.29 20.91 -19.13
CA VAL A 668 -16.39 20.50 -18.03
C VAL A 668 -17.14 19.69 -16.94
N GLY A 669 -18.37 20.13 -16.61
CA GLY A 669 -19.26 19.47 -15.65
C GLY A 669 -19.11 19.95 -14.20
N GLN A 670 -19.70 19.20 -13.26
CA GLN A 670 -19.76 19.57 -11.84
C GLN A 670 -18.37 19.56 -11.17
N GLN A 671 -17.98 20.69 -10.58
CA GLN A 671 -16.80 20.80 -9.74
C GLN A 671 -17.16 20.42 -8.30
N SER A 672 -16.49 19.40 -7.76
CA SER A 672 -16.75 18.91 -6.41
C SER A 672 -15.58 19.22 -5.49
N VAL A 673 -15.87 19.80 -4.32
CA VAL A 673 -14.88 20.16 -3.29
C VAL A 673 -15.23 19.37 -2.02
N GLY A 674 -14.30 18.57 -1.50
CA GLY A 674 -14.55 17.75 -0.31
C GLY A 674 -15.61 16.67 -0.51
N GLY A 675 -15.82 16.20 -1.75
CA GLY A 675 -16.83 15.20 -2.09
C GLY A 675 -18.28 15.72 -2.15
N ARG A 676 -18.48 17.03 -2.06
CA ARG A 676 -19.77 17.71 -2.21
C ARG A 676 -19.67 18.80 -3.28
N ARG A 677 -20.81 19.36 -3.69
CA ARG A 677 -20.83 20.59 -4.51
C ARG A 677 -20.20 21.76 -3.73
N ALA A 678 -19.92 22.85 -4.42
CA ALA A 678 -19.23 24.00 -3.83
C ALA A 678 -19.92 24.47 -2.53
N PRO A 679 -19.20 24.51 -1.39
CA PRO A 679 -19.77 24.95 -0.12
C PRO A 679 -20.06 26.46 -0.15
N ASP A 680 -20.86 26.92 0.81
CA ASP A 680 -21.12 28.34 0.99
C ASP A 680 -19.92 29.03 1.65
N GLY A 681 -19.20 29.84 0.88
CA GLY A 681 -18.09 30.66 1.37
C GLY A 681 -18.54 31.98 2.00
N PHE A 682 -19.79 32.39 1.76
CA PHE A 682 -20.44 33.57 2.31
C PHE A 682 -21.74 33.17 3.02
N MET A 683 -22.36 34.11 3.75
CA MET A 683 -23.64 33.86 4.42
C MET A 683 -24.72 33.35 3.44
N ASP A 684 -25.10 32.09 3.60
CA ASP A 684 -26.07 31.34 2.80
C ASP A 684 -25.81 31.33 1.27
N ARG A 685 -24.57 31.54 0.82
CA ARG A 685 -24.24 31.48 -0.62
C ARG A 685 -22.76 31.19 -0.88
N SER A 686 -22.49 30.64 -2.07
CA SER A 686 -21.14 30.32 -2.53
C SER A 686 -20.34 31.57 -2.92
N LEU A 687 -20.93 32.47 -3.70
CA LEU A 687 -20.31 33.71 -4.19
C LEU A 687 -21.29 34.89 -4.10
N PRO A 688 -20.81 36.14 -4.00
CA PRO A 688 -21.66 37.33 -3.94
C PRO A 688 -22.53 37.57 -5.18
N HIS A 689 -22.13 37.01 -6.32
CA HIS A 689 -22.83 37.09 -7.61
C HIS A 689 -24.14 36.29 -7.64
N PHE A 690 -24.34 35.37 -6.69
CA PHE A 690 -25.56 34.57 -6.61
C PHE A 690 -26.49 35.06 -5.49
N PRO A 691 -27.81 34.89 -5.66
CA PRO A 691 -28.78 35.15 -4.58
C PRO A 691 -28.50 34.30 -3.35
N ARG A 692 -28.88 34.83 -2.18
CA ARG A 692 -28.80 34.07 -0.92
C ARG A 692 -29.71 32.83 -1.00
N LYS A 693 -29.27 31.73 -0.38
CA LYS A 693 -29.93 30.42 -0.35
C LYS A 693 -30.11 29.76 -1.71
N SER A 694 -29.46 30.27 -2.77
CA SER A 694 -29.52 29.65 -4.09
C SER A 694 -28.81 28.30 -4.11
N LYS A 695 -29.52 27.25 -4.55
CA LYS A 695 -29.01 25.88 -4.70
C LYS A 695 -28.90 25.43 -6.16
N THR A 696 -29.09 26.36 -7.11
CA THR A 696 -29.05 26.07 -8.54
C THR A 696 -27.69 25.49 -8.96
N PRO A 697 -27.62 24.71 -10.06
CA PRO A 697 -26.37 24.09 -10.52
C PRO A 697 -25.22 25.09 -10.69
N ALA A 698 -25.47 26.22 -11.37
CA ALA A 698 -24.47 27.26 -11.62
C ALA A 698 -23.96 27.93 -10.33
N ALA A 699 -24.84 28.18 -9.36
CA ALA A 699 -24.46 28.75 -8.06
C ALA A 699 -23.58 27.81 -7.23
N LYS A 700 -23.62 26.50 -7.51
CA LYS A 700 -22.95 25.47 -6.72
C LYS A 700 -21.84 24.73 -7.50
N GLY A 701 -21.30 25.38 -8.54
CA GLY A 701 -20.07 24.94 -9.21
C GLY A 701 -20.27 23.99 -10.39
N PHE A 702 -21.45 23.94 -11.01
CA PHE A 702 -21.60 23.29 -12.31
C PHE A 702 -21.07 24.19 -13.43
N VAL A 703 -20.13 23.66 -14.21
CA VAL A 703 -19.51 24.37 -15.34
C VAL A 703 -20.09 23.82 -16.65
N ALA A 704 -20.93 24.62 -17.30
CA ALA A 704 -21.63 24.24 -18.53
C ALA A 704 -20.76 24.47 -19.77
N ASN A 705 -19.83 25.41 -19.69
CA ASN A 705 -18.88 25.68 -20.75
C ASN A 705 -17.80 24.60 -20.86
N SER A 706 -17.20 24.49 -22.05
CA SER A 706 -16.02 23.66 -22.31
C SER A 706 -14.76 24.52 -22.27
N PHE A 707 -13.58 23.89 -22.27
CA PHE A 707 -12.33 24.64 -22.37
C PHE A 707 -12.20 25.38 -23.72
N TYR A 708 -12.80 24.85 -24.79
CA TYR A 708 -12.85 25.52 -26.09
C TYR A 708 -13.73 26.77 -26.06
N SER A 709 -14.93 26.70 -25.49
CA SER A 709 -15.84 27.86 -25.44
C SER A 709 -15.35 28.97 -24.50
N GLY A 710 -14.50 28.62 -23.53
CA GLY A 710 -14.03 29.52 -22.47
C GLY A 710 -14.96 29.52 -21.26
N LEU A 711 -14.38 29.62 -20.06
CA LEU A 711 -15.12 29.63 -18.80
C LEU A 711 -15.55 31.05 -18.43
N THR A 712 -16.74 31.19 -17.86
CA THR A 712 -17.15 32.46 -17.22
C THR A 712 -16.37 32.70 -15.93
N ALA A 713 -16.37 33.94 -15.41
CA ALA A 713 -15.61 34.28 -14.20
C ALA A 713 -16.00 33.44 -12.97
N THR A 714 -17.30 33.17 -12.78
CA THR A 714 -17.80 32.34 -11.67
C THR A 714 -17.43 30.86 -11.85
N GLU A 715 -17.57 30.33 -13.08
CA GLU A 715 -17.15 28.96 -13.42
C GLU A 715 -15.65 28.76 -13.25
N PHE A 716 -14.83 29.72 -13.69
CA PHE A 716 -13.38 29.70 -13.54
C PHE A 716 -12.96 29.63 -12.07
N PHE A 717 -13.63 30.40 -11.20
CA PHE A 717 -13.37 30.36 -9.76
C PHE A 717 -13.68 28.98 -9.17
N PHE A 718 -14.84 28.41 -9.47
CA PHE A 718 -15.21 27.07 -8.99
C PHE A 718 -14.29 25.97 -9.54
N HIS A 719 -13.88 26.07 -10.80
CA HIS A 719 -12.90 25.15 -11.39
C HIS A 719 -11.55 25.25 -10.68
N THR A 720 -11.09 26.47 -10.39
CA THR A 720 -9.84 26.71 -9.65
C THR A 720 -9.89 26.15 -8.23
N MET A 721 -11.04 26.26 -7.55
CA MET A 721 -11.23 25.63 -6.22
C MET A 721 -11.04 24.11 -6.28
N GLY A 722 -11.68 23.43 -7.24
CA GLY A 722 -11.54 21.99 -7.44
C GLY A 722 -10.11 21.58 -7.81
N GLY A 723 -9.45 22.36 -8.67
CA GLY A 723 -8.05 22.14 -9.05
C GLY A 723 -7.08 22.27 -7.87
N ARG A 724 -7.22 23.31 -7.04
CA ARG A 724 -6.36 23.54 -5.87
C ARG A 724 -6.49 22.44 -4.83
N GLU A 725 -7.69 21.91 -4.62
CA GLU A 725 -7.90 20.74 -3.74
C GLU A 725 -7.06 19.55 -4.20
N GLY A 726 -7.08 19.21 -5.50
CA GLY A 726 -6.28 18.10 -6.05
C GLY A 726 -4.76 18.29 -5.91
N LEU A 727 -4.27 19.53 -6.06
CA LEU A 727 -2.85 19.85 -5.86
C LEU A 727 -2.42 19.68 -4.41
N VAL A 728 -3.23 20.18 -3.46
CA VAL A 728 -2.95 20.05 -2.02
C VAL A 728 -3.05 18.58 -1.57
N ASP A 729 -4.03 17.85 -2.09
CA ASP A 729 -4.22 16.42 -1.85
C ASP A 729 -2.95 15.63 -2.23
N THR A 730 -2.35 15.95 -3.38
CA THR A 730 -1.08 15.34 -3.82
C THR A 730 0.07 15.64 -2.85
N ALA A 731 0.21 16.89 -2.39
CA ALA A 731 1.28 17.27 -1.47
C ALA A 731 1.16 16.56 -0.10
N VAL A 732 -0.05 16.49 0.47
CA VAL A 732 -0.28 15.85 1.78
C VAL A 732 -0.10 14.33 1.69
N LYS A 733 -0.62 13.69 0.62
CA LYS A 733 -0.49 12.24 0.41
C LYS A 733 0.94 11.77 0.44
N THR A 734 1.84 12.46 -0.24
CA THR A 734 3.24 12.01 -0.36
C THR A 734 3.91 11.84 1.01
N ALA A 735 3.63 12.73 1.96
CA ALA A 735 4.17 12.65 3.31
C ALA A 735 3.56 11.48 4.11
N ASP A 736 2.24 11.36 4.10
CA ASP A 736 1.52 10.33 4.88
C ASP A 736 1.79 8.91 4.37
N THR A 737 1.76 8.72 3.05
CA THR A 737 2.02 7.44 2.39
C THR A 737 3.49 7.02 2.51
N GLY A 738 4.42 7.97 2.41
CA GLY A 738 5.85 7.71 2.65
C GLY A 738 6.12 7.27 4.09
N TYR A 739 5.48 7.91 5.07
CA TYR A 739 5.58 7.48 6.47
C TYR A 739 4.93 6.10 6.70
N MET A 740 3.76 5.83 6.12
CA MET A 740 3.10 4.53 6.17
C MET A 740 3.98 3.41 5.57
N SER A 741 4.51 3.62 4.37
CA SER A 741 5.41 2.67 3.70
C SER A 741 6.66 2.39 4.53
N ARG A 742 7.28 3.42 5.11
CA ARG A 742 8.42 3.24 6.04
C ARG A 742 8.06 2.35 7.24
N ARG A 743 6.86 2.51 7.81
CA ARG A 743 6.40 1.69 8.94
C ARG A 743 6.21 0.23 8.55
N LEU A 744 5.59 0.00 7.39
CA LEU A 744 5.43 -1.35 6.83
C LEU A 744 6.80 -2.00 6.61
N ILE A 745 7.74 -1.31 5.94
CA ILE A 745 9.09 -1.84 5.74
C ILE A 745 9.74 -2.22 7.06
N LYS A 746 9.68 -1.37 8.09
CA LYS A 746 10.23 -1.74 9.41
C LYS A 746 9.51 -2.93 10.06
N GLY A 747 8.21 -3.10 9.87
CA GLY A 747 7.53 -4.30 10.36
C GLY A 747 8.01 -5.59 9.66
N LEU A 748 8.14 -5.53 8.33
CA LEU A 748 8.27 -6.70 7.46
C LEU A 748 9.71 -6.99 6.96
N GLU A 749 10.70 -6.10 7.16
CA GLU A 749 12.03 -6.20 6.52
C GLU A 749 12.81 -7.49 6.83
N ASP A 750 12.55 -8.12 7.98
CA ASP A 750 13.26 -9.33 8.41
C ASP A 750 12.59 -10.63 7.95
N LEU A 751 11.48 -10.58 7.19
CA LEU A 751 10.78 -11.77 6.75
C LEU A 751 11.34 -12.29 5.43
N PHE A 752 11.76 -13.54 5.43
CA PHE A 752 12.31 -14.25 4.28
C PHE A 752 11.79 -15.68 4.20
N ILE A 753 11.97 -16.28 3.02
CA ILE A 753 11.62 -17.68 2.78
C ILE A 753 12.86 -18.53 3.00
N ASP A 754 12.76 -19.50 3.90
CA ASP A 754 13.83 -20.44 4.17
C ASP A 754 13.84 -21.61 3.16
N TYR A 755 14.90 -22.40 3.12
CA TYR A 755 15.01 -23.58 2.24
C TYR A 755 13.94 -24.64 2.52
N ASP A 756 13.40 -24.66 3.74
CA ASP A 756 12.25 -25.47 4.14
C ASP A 756 10.90 -24.97 3.56
N ASN A 757 10.90 -23.94 2.70
CA ASN A 757 9.72 -23.25 2.14
C ASN A 757 8.83 -22.52 3.17
N LYS A 758 9.30 -22.37 4.41
CA LYS A 758 8.62 -21.61 5.48
C LYS A 758 9.01 -20.14 5.42
N VAL A 759 8.11 -19.26 5.85
CA VAL A 759 8.41 -17.85 6.04
C VAL A 759 8.84 -17.62 7.50
N LEU A 760 10.10 -17.25 7.68
CA LEU A 760 10.71 -17.03 8.98
C LEU A 760 10.97 -15.54 9.22
N SER A 761 10.92 -15.15 10.50
CA SER A 761 11.51 -13.89 10.99
C SER A 761 12.99 -14.10 11.32
N ALA A 762 13.77 -13.01 11.42
CA ALA A 762 15.19 -13.05 11.80
C ALA A 762 15.48 -13.87 13.08
N ASN A 763 14.55 -13.87 14.05
CA ASN A 763 14.70 -14.63 15.30
C ASN A 763 14.36 -16.14 15.16
N GLY A 764 14.10 -16.64 13.94
CA GLY A 764 13.70 -18.01 13.68
C GLY A 764 12.23 -18.35 14.00
N SER A 765 11.40 -17.34 14.29
CA SER A 765 9.95 -17.55 14.47
C SER A 765 9.26 -17.76 13.12
N VAL A 766 8.43 -18.80 13.02
CA VAL A 766 7.60 -19.09 11.84
C VAL A 766 6.42 -18.11 11.81
N VAL A 767 6.24 -17.42 10.67
CA VAL A 767 5.06 -16.58 10.41
C VAL A 767 4.08 -17.29 9.49
N GLN A 768 4.57 -17.97 8.45
CA GLN A 768 3.77 -18.82 7.57
C GLN A 768 4.49 -20.15 7.34
N PHE A 769 3.73 -21.25 7.29
CA PHE A 769 4.27 -22.56 6.93
C PHE A 769 4.60 -22.68 5.45
N VAL A 770 3.75 -22.09 4.61
CA VAL A 770 3.92 -21.97 3.17
C VAL A 770 3.52 -20.55 2.81
N TYR A 771 4.34 -19.87 2.01
CA TYR A 771 4.04 -18.50 1.62
C TYR A 771 2.72 -18.41 0.86
N GLY A 772 1.78 -17.58 1.35
CA GLY A 772 0.50 -17.37 0.68
C GLY A 772 -0.38 -18.62 0.54
N ASP A 773 -0.18 -19.62 1.40
CA ASP A 773 -0.84 -20.95 1.40
C ASP A 773 -0.55 -21.83 0.16
N ASP A 774 0.14 -21.32 -0.87
CA ASP A 774 0.44 -22.05 -2.11
C ASP A 774 1.93 -22.09 -2.52
N GLY A 775 2.77 -21.26 -1.91
CA GLY A 775 4.22 -21.24 -2.12
C GLY A 775 4.63 -20.67 -3.49
N LEU A 776 3.77 -19.88 -4.12
CA LEU A 776 3.99 -19.35 -5.47
C LEU A 776 4.42 -17.87 -5.47
N ASP A 777 5.19 -17.48 -6.48
CA ASP A 777 5.71 -16.11 -6.65
C ASP A 777 4.69 -15.19 -7.38
N PRO A 778 4.19 -14.12 -6.73
CA PRO A 778 3.26 -13.15 -7.32
C PRO A 778 3.75 -12.55 -8.64
N ALA A 779 5.07 -12.36 -8.80
CA ALA A 779 5.65 -11.77 -10.00
C ALA A 779 5.52 -12.67 -11.25
N LYS A 780 5.44 -14.00 -11.05
CA LYS A 780 5.40 -15.00 -12.12
C LYS A 780 3.97 -15.48 -12.46
N MET A 781 2.93 -14.93 -11.81
CA MET A 781 1.53 -15.34 -12.01
C MET A 781 0.97 -14.93 -13.38
N GLU A 782 0.44 -15.90 -14.14
CA GLU A 782 -0.05 -15.62 -15.51
C GLU A 782 -1.47 -15.09 -15.58
N GLY A 783 -2.38 -15.64 -14.77
CA GLY A 783 -3.80 -15.35 -14.83
C GLY A 783 -4.23 -14.12 -14.02
N LYS A 784 -5.46 -13.69 -14.29
CA LYS A 784 -6.16 -12.70 -13.47
C LYS A 784 -6.46 -13.30 -12.09
N GLY A 785 -6.49 -12.45 -11.05
CA GLY A 785 -6.76 -12.90 -9.68
C GLY A 785 -5.68 -13.79 -9.04
N GLY A 786 -4.45 -13.77 -9.57
CA GLY A 786 -3.32 -14.52 -8.99
C GLY A 786 -3.26 -16.00 -9.37
N VAL A 787 -3.99 -16.42 -10.40
CA VAL A 787 -3.95 -17.79 -10.93
C VAL A 787 -2.59 -18.06 -11.59
N PRO A 788 -1.94 -19.21 -11.33
CA PRO A 788 -0.61 -19.48 -11.84
C PRO A 788 -0.54 -19.53 -13.36
N LEU A 789 -1.46 -20.21 -14.03
CA LEU A 789 -1.40 -20.51 -15.47
C LEU A 789 -2.66 -20.01 -16.19
N ASN A 790 -2.50 -19.51 -17.41
CA ASN A 790 -3.61 -19.28 -18.35
C ASN A 790 -3.73 -20.52 -19.25
N LEU A 791 -4.62 -21.46 -18.87
CA LEU A 791 -4.75 -22.77 -19.52
C LEU A 791 -5.24 -22.65 -20.97
N ASP A 792 -6.23 -21.79 -21.24
CA ASP A 792 -6.76 -21.54 -22.58
C ASP A 792 -5.64 -21.13 -23.56
N ARG A 793 -4.81 -20.16 -23.15
CA ARG A 793 -3.68 -19.67 -23.96
C ARG A 793 -2.62 -20.74 -24.18
N LEU A 794 -2.25 -21.46 -23.13
CA LEU A 794 -1.26 -22.53 -23.22
C LEU A 794 -1.73 -23.64 -24.17
N PHE A 795 -3.01 -23.98 -24.10
CA PHE A 795 -3.60 -24.97 -24.99
C PHE A 795 -3.58 -24.49 -26.45
N MET A 796 -3.92 -23.23 -26.71
CA MET A 796 -3.79 -22.61 -28.03
C MET A 796 -2.34 -22.68 -28.56
N LYS A 797 -1.35 -22.35 -27.72
CA LYS A 797 0.08 -22.45 -28.07
C LYS A 797 0.46 -23.88 -28.45
N VAL A 798 0.04 -24.87 -27.67
CA VAL A 798 0.38 -26.27 -27.93
C VAL A 798 -0.26 -26.74 -29.23
N LYS A 799 -1.52 -26.40 -29.49
CA LYS A 799 -2.19 -26.70 -30.77
C LYS A 799 -1.49 -26.04 -31.97
N ALA A 800 -0.94 -24.84 -31.80
CA ALA A 800 -0.23 -24.13 -32.86
C ALA A 800 1.18 -24.68 -33.12
N THR A 801 1.90 -25.08 -32.07
CA THR A 801 3.27 -25.63 -32.17
C THR A 801 3.30 -27.09 -32.59
N CYS A 802 2.29 -27.88 -32.20
CA CYS A 802 2.12 -29.28 -32.58
C CYS A 802 0.84 -29.42 -33.43
N PRO A 803 0.88 -29.12 -34.74
CA PRO A 803 -0.27 -29.33 -35.61
C PRO A 803 -0.65 -30.81 -35.64
N ALA A 804 -1.95 -31.09 -35.73
CA ALA A 804 -2.47 -32.46 -35.82
C ALA A 804 -2.20 -33.05 -37.21
N GLY A 805 -1.71 -34.30 -37.26
CA GLY A 805 -1.71 -35.09 -38.49
C GLY A 805 -3.11 -35.60 -38.83
N GLU A 806 -3.33 -36.04 -40.07
CA GLU A 806 -4.59 -36.67 -40.47
C GLU A 806 -4.72 -38.05 -39.79
N GLY A 807 -5.61 -38.17 -38.78
CA GLY A 807 -5.97 -39.47 -38.16
C GLY A 807 -5.68 -39.64 -36.65
N ASP A 808 -5.03 -38.68 -35.99
CA ASP A 808 -4.46 -38.84 -34.63
C ASP A 808 -5.37 -38.38 -33.46
N TYR A 809 -6.68 -38.20 -33.68
CA TYR A 809 -7.57 -37.65 -32.65
C TYR A 809 -8.05 -38.70 -31.66
N LEU A 810 -7.95 -38.39 -30.36
CA LEU A 810 -8.41 -39.28 -29.29
C LEU A 810 -9.94 -39.21 -29.10
N SER A 811 -10.53 -40.33 -28.68
CA SER A 811 -11.93 -40.36 -28.24
C SER A 811 -12.09 -39.66 -26.87
N PRO A 812 -13.28 -39.14 -26.51
CA PRO A 812 -13.49 -38.49 -25.22
C PRO A 812 -13.19 -39.38 -23.99
N SER A 813 -13.46 -40.69 -24.09
CA SER A 813 -13.10 -41.68 -23.07
C SER A 813 -11.58 -41.88 -22.96
N ASP A 814 -10.88 -41.91 -24.11
CA ASP A 814 -9.42 -42.03 -24.13
C ASP A 814 -8.75 -40.78 -23.55
N ILE A 815 -9.25 -39.59 -23.88
CA ILE A 815 -8.72 -38.34 -23.29
C ILE A 815 -8.81 -38.40 -21.76
N SER A 816 -9.97 -38.80 -21.23
CA SER A 816 -10.20 -38.85 -19.79
C SER A 816 -9.32 -39.90 -19.08
N SER A 817 -9.10 -41.07 -19.71
CA SER A 817 -8.20 -42.10 -19.17
C SER A 817 -6.74 -41.67 -19.22
N TRP A 818 -6.27 -41.16 -20.38
CA TRP A 818 -4.89 -40.68 -20.55
C TRP A 818 -4.54 -39.53 -19.62
N VAL A 819 -5.47 -38.60 -19.36
CA VAL A 819 -5.24 -37.51 -18.40
C VAL A 819 -4.99 -38.05 -16.99
N LYS A 820 -5.78 -39.04 -16.54
CA LYS A 820 -5.58 -39.65 -15.22
C LYS A 820 -4.24 -40.37 -15.15
N THR A 821 -3.95 -41.24 -16.12
CA THR A 821 -2.68 -41.99 -16.17
C THR A 821 -1.48 -41.06 -16.17
N LEU A 822 -1.48 -40.01 -17.00
CA LEU A 822 -0.37 -39.06 -17.07
C LEU A 822 -0.21 -38.28 -15.76
N LEU A 823 -1.30 -37.84 -15.14
CA LEU A 823 -1.22 -37.15 -13.85
C LEU A 823 -0.67 -38.05 -12.74
N ASP A 824 -1.07 -39.31 -12.70
CA ASP A 824 -0.58 -40.29 -11.72
C ASP A 824 0.92 -40.62 -11.94
N ASP A 825 1.35 -40.75 -13.19
CA ASP A 825 2.76 -40.97 -13.54
C ASP A 825 3.65 -39.78 -13.12
N TYR A 826 3.16 -38.56 -13.34
CA TYR A 826 3.88 -37.37 -12.90
C TYR A 826 3.89 -37.21 -11.38
N ASP A 827 2.83 -37.64 -10.68
CA ASP A 827 2.80 -37.63 -9.21
C ASP A 827 3.84 -38.56 -8.60
N LYS A 828 4.06 -39.73 -9.21
CA LYS A 828 5.13 -40.66 -8.81
C LYS A 828 6.54 -40.11 -9.10
N ALA A 829 6.71 -39.39 -10.20
CA ALA A 829 8.02 -38.87 -10.61
C ALA A 829 8.48 -37.64 -9.81
N PHE A 830 7.54 -36.87 -9.24
CA PHE A 830 7.81 -35.58 -8.60
C PHE A 830 7.35 -35.52 -7.12
N ASP A 831 7.30 -36.65 -6.39
CA ASP A 831 6.99 -36.69 -4.95
C ASP A 831 5.79 -35.79 -4.53
N SER A 832 4.66 -35.87 -5.24
CA SER A 832 3.43 -35.11 -4.93
C SER A 832 3.57 -33.56 -4.88
N VAL A 833 4.53 -32.98 -5.61
CA VAL A 833 4.85 -31.54 -5.54
C VAL A 833 3.73 -30.61 -6.10
N CYS A 834 2.80 -31.11 -6.92
CA CYS A 834 1.68 -30.31 -7.44
C CYS A 834 0.51 -30.24 -6.44
N SER A 835 -0.01 -29.03 -6.18
CA SER A 835 -1.16 -28.87 -5.28
C SER A 835 -2.42 -29.56 -5.81
N GLU A 836 -3.25 -30.11 -4.92
CA GLU A 836 -4.52 -30.76 -5.28
C GLU A 836 -5.45 -29.81 -6.02
N ALA A 837 -5.51 -28.54 -5.60
CA ALA A 837 -6.30 -27.50 -6.25
C ALA A 837 -5.90 -27.27 -7.72
N PHE A 838 -4.59 -27.35 -8.02
CA PHE A 838 -4.10 -27.23 -9.40
C PHE A 838 -4.52 -28.43 -10.26
N LYS A 839 -4.42 -29.66 -9.72
CA LYS A 839 -4.86 -30.88 -10.41
C LYS A 839 -6.35 -30.85 -10.70
N GLN A 840 -7.16 -30.44 -9.72
CA GLN A 840 -8.60 -30.29 -9.89
C GLN A 840 -8.94 -29.26 -10.98
N ASN A 841 -8.28 -28.09 -10.98
CA ASN A 841 -8.48 -27.08 -12.01
C ASN A 841 -8.13 -27.61 -13.42
N LEU A 842 -7.00 -28.30 -13.56
CA LEU A 842 -6.57 -28.87 -14.83
C LEU A 842 -7.53 -29.97 -15.32
N SER A 843 -7.98 -30.84 -14.42
CA SER A 843 -8.98 -31.87 -14.72
C SER A 843 -10.33 -31.27 -15.12
N PHE A 844 -10.76 -30.20 -14.46
CA PHE A 844 -11.99 -29.47 -14.80
C PHE A 844 -11.89 -28.79 -16.17
N PHE A 845 -10.76 -28.17 -16.49
CA PHE A 845 -10.52 -27.56 -17.79
C PHE A 845 -10.59 -28.58 -18.93
N LEU A 846 -9.88 -29.69 -18.81
CA LEU A 846 -9.89 -30.77 -19.81
C LEU A 846 -11.26 -31.46 -19.87
N GLY A 847 -11.92 -31.66 -18.73
CA GLY A 847 -13.28 -32.19 -18.66
C GLY A 847 -14.31 -31.32 -19.37
N ASN A 848 -14.18 -29.99 -19.31
CA ASN A 848 -15.04 -29.09 -20.08
C ASN A 848 -14.78 -29.18 -21.60
N HIS A 849 -13.52 -29.38 -22.01
CA HIS A 849 -13.18 -29.63 -23.41
C HIS A 849 -13.77 -30.96 -23.91
N VAL A 850 -13.66 -32.02 -23.11
CA VAL A 850 -14.26 -33.34 -23.38
C VAL A 850 -15.78 -33.23 -23.50
N LYS A 851 -16.45 -32.57 -22.55
CA LYS A 851 -17.90 -32.33 -22.60
C LYS A 851 -18.32 -31.58 -23.87
N ARG A 852 -17.57 -30.57 -24.31
CA ARG A 852 -17.86 -29.84 -25.56
C ARG A 852 -17.73 -30.73 -26.79
N LEU A 853 -16.70 -31.58 -26.81
CA LEU A 853 -16.51 -32.58 -27.87
C LEU A 853 -17.64 -33.60 -27.86
N GLU A 854 -18.03 -34.14 -26.70
CA GLU A 854 -19.18 -35.03 -26.54
C GLU A 854 -20.50 -34.37 -26.97
N THR A 855 -20.75 -33.12 -26.62
CA THR A 855 -21.99 -32.42 -27.04
C THR A 855 -22.04 -32.21 -28.56
N MET A 856 -20.89 -31.97 -29.20
CA MET A 856 -20.82 -31.86 -30.66
C MET A 856 -20.99 -33.22 -31.34
N LEU A 857 -20.45 -34.28 -30.76
CA LEU A 857 -20.68 -35.65 -31.24
C LEU A 857 -22.11 -36.15 -30.96
N LYS A 858 -22.76 -35.69 -29.87
CA LYS A 858 -24.16 -36.05 -29.56
C LYS A 858 -25.19 -35.30 -30.40
N LEU A 859 -24.85 -34.12 -30.93
CA LEU A 859 -25.65 -33.44 -31.97
C LEU A 859 -25.77 -34.28 -33.25
N ASP A 860 -24.95 -35.32 -33.42
CA ASP A 860 -25.02 -36.33 -34.48
C ASP A 860 -26.13 -37.38 -34.24
N ASN A 861 -26.48 -37.68 -32.98
CA ASN A 861 -27.44 -38.74 -32.62
C ASN A 861 -28.90 -38.24 -32.43
N GLY A 862 -29.18 -36.97 -32.74
CA GLY A 862 -30.44 -36.29 -32.41
C GLY A 862 -31.60 -36.45 -33.39
N VAL A 863 -31.78 -37.61 -34.03
CA VAL A 863 -32.99 -37.91 -34.86
C VAL A 863 -33.70 -39.21 -34.46
N GLU A 864 -33.14 -40.08 -33.60
CA GLU A 864 -33.77 -41.38 -33.30
C GLU A 864 -34.16 -41.55 -31.82
N GLU A 865 -34.94 -40.64 -31.25
CA GLU A 865 -35.63 -40.95 -29.98
C GLU A 865 -36.89 -40.09 -29.77
N GLN A 866 -37.81 -40.13 -30.74
CA GLN A 866 -39.26 -40.02 -30.50
C GLN A 866 -40.03 -40.34 -31.79
N ASN A 867 -40.98 -41.27 -31.68
CA ASN A 867 -41.92 -41.77 -32.69
C ASN A 867 -41.44 -42.97 -33.52
N SER A 868 -41.37 -44.12 -32.86
CA SER A 868 -41.84 -45.36 -33.44
C SER A 868 -43.33 -45.21 -33.77
N GLU A 869 -43.65 -45.24 -35.06
CA GLU A 869 -44.95 -45.43 -35.74
C GLU A 869 -45.17 -44.33 -36.80
N ASN A 870 -45.12 -44.76 -38.07
CA ASN A 870 -45.43 -44.03 -39.30
C ASN A 870 -44.33 -43.14 -39.88
N MET A 871 -43.46 -43.73 -40.72
CA MET A 871 -43.20 -43.20 -42.06
C MET A 871 -42.42 -44.23 -42.90
N GLU A 872 -43.16 -44.92 -43.77
CA GLU A 872 -42.62 -45.47 -45.00
C GLU A 872 -42.27 -44.33 -45.97
N GLU A 873 -41.21 -44.54 -46.74
CA GLU A 873 -40.87 -43.84 -47.99
C GLU A 873 -40.55 -42.33 -47.93
N VAL A 874 -39.28 -41.99 -47.71
CA VAL A 874 -38.53 -41.09 -48.64
C VAL A 874 -37.06 -41.52 -48.66
N GLY A 875 -36.61 -42.07 -49.79
CA GLY A 875 -35.19 -42.25 -50.08
C GLY A 875 -34.49 -40.90 -50.25
N GLY A 876 -33.46 -40.64 -49.44
CA GLY A 876 -32.67 -39.41 -49.52
C GLY A 876 -31.41 -39.43 -48.64
N VAL A 877 -30.32 -39.95 -49.19
CA VAL A 877 -28.91 -39.66 -48.86
C VAL A 877 -28.42 -40.01 -47.42
N ARG A 878 -28.12 -41.30 -47.20
CA ARG A 878 -27.18 -41.76 -46.15
C ARG A 878 -25.73 -41.45 -46.53
N GLY A 879 -25.31 -40.21 -46.34
CA GLY A 879 -23.89 -39.85 -46.51
C GLY A 879 -23.56 -38.50 -45.91
N ASN A 880 -23.15 -38.45 -44.64
CA ASN A 880 -22.37 -37.34 -44.07
C ASN A 880 -21.88 -37.53 -42.60
N THR A 881 -22.02 -38.70 -41.99
CA THR A 881 -21.56 -38.96 -40.59
C THR A 881 -20.05 -38.76 -40.43
N THR A 882 -19.23 -39.27 -41.37
CA THR A 882 -17.77 -39.09 -41.34
C THR A 882 -17.32 -37.63 -41.46
N ASN A 883 -18.12 -36.76 -42.09
CA ASN A 883 -17.74 -35.36 -42.31
C ASN A 883 -18.01 -34.51 -41.05
N ILE A 884 -19.08 -34.82 -40.31
CA ILE A 884 -19.41 -34.15 -39.04
C ILE A 884 -18.45 -34.59 -37.94
N GLU A 885 -18.09 -35.87 -37.87
CA GLU A 885 -17.04 -36.38 -36.97
C GLU A 885 -15.68 -35.72 -37.28
N LYS A 886 -15.28 -35.67 -38.55
CA LYS A 886 -14.05 -34.96 -38.98
C LYS A 886 -14.11 -33.47 -38.62
N LEU A 887 -15.28 -32.84 -38.70
CA LEU A 887 -15.47 -31.44 -38.32
C LEU A 887 -15.38 -31.26 -36.79
N ALA A 888 -16.03 -32.12 -36.01
CA ALA A 888 -15.97 -32.12 -34.55
C ALA A 888 -14.53 -32.32 -34.05
N HIS A 889 -13.80 -33.26 -34.66
CA HIS A 889 -12.38 -33.48 -34.39
C HIS A 889 -11.50 -32.30 -34.82
N LYS A 890 -11.78 -31.62 -35.95
CA LYS A 890 -11.05 -30.41 -36.34
C LYS A 890 -11.28 -29.24 -35.38
N ILE A 891 -12.48 -29.10 -34.81
CA ILE A 891 -12.82 -27.98 -33.91
C ILE A 891 -12.32 -28.26 -32.48
N TYR A 892 -12.72 -29.39 -31.91
CA TYR A 892 -12.48 -29.71 -30.49
C TYR A 892 -11.52 -30.88 -30.26
N GLY A 893 -11.16 -31.64 -31.29
CA GLY A 893 -10.27 -32.79 -31.18
C GLY A 893 -8.91 -32.44 -30.58
N ILE A 894 -8.33 -33.44 -29.92
CA ILE A 894 -7.05 -33.37 -29.22
C ILE A 894 -6.24 -34.60 -29.65
N THR A 895 -5.00 -34.39 -30.07
CA THR A 895 -4.09 -35.50 -30.35
C THR A 895 -3.31 -35.92 -29.10
N LYS A 896 -2.85 -37.16 -29.05
CA LYS A 896 -2.04 -37.68 -27.92
C LYS A 896 -0.82 -36.80 -27.65
N ARG A 897 -0.06 -36.45 -28.69
CA ARG A 897 1.13 -35.59 -28.59
C ARG A 897 0.79 -34.19 -28.06
N GLN A 898 -0.32 -33.59 -28.49
CA GLN A 898 -0.76 -32.29 -27.97
C GLN A 898 -1.07 -32.37 -26.48
N LEU A 899 -1.76 -33.43 -26.04
CA LEU A 899 -2.09 -33.63 -24.63
C LEU A 899 -0.82 -33.80 -23.78
N GLU A 900 0.12 -34.65 -24.20
CA GLU A 900 1.40 -34.86 -23.52
C GLU A 900 2.23 -33.57 -23.39
N VAL A 901 2.39 -32.83 -24.49
CA VAL A 901 3.14 -31.57 -24.50
C VAL A 901 2.45 -30.52 -23.64
N PHE A 902 1.11 -30.46 -23.66
CA PHE A 902 0.34 -29.54 -22.83
C PHE A 902 0.53 -29.82 -21.34
N LEU A 903 0.31 -31.06 -20.89
CA LEU A 903 0.47 -31.44 -19.49
C LEU A 903 1.91 -31.21 -19.00
N LYS A 904 2.91 -31.64 -19.78
CA LYS A 904 4.32 -31.40 -19.47
C LYS A 904 4.63 -29.90 -19.34
N THR A 905 4.13 -29.09 -20.27
CA THR A 905 4.34 -27.63 -20.23
C THR A 905 3.67 -27.00 -19.01
N CYS A 906 2.45 -27.41 -18.68
CA CYS A 906 1.73 -26.93 -17.50
C CYS A 906 2.48 -27.25 -16.20
N ILE A 907 2.94 -28.50 -16.03
CA ILE A 907 3.65 -28.94 -14.82
C ILE A 907 5.00 -28.21 -14.69
N VAL A 908 5.83 -28.20 -15.73
CA VAL A 908 7.14 -27.53 -15.70
C VAL A 908 6.98 -26.03 -15.38
N ARG A 909 6.01 -25.36 -16.00
CA ARG A 909 5.75 -23.94 -15.72
C ARG A 909 5.21 -23.70 -14.32
N TYR A 910 4.43 -24.62 -13.77
CA TYR A 910 3.94 -24.51 -12.40
C TYR A 910 5.11 -24.60 -11.41
N LEU A 911 6.03 -25.55 -11.61
CA LEU A 911 7.22 -25.71 -10.77
C LEU A 911 8.13 -24.47 -10.78
N TRP A 912 8.35 -23.86 -11.95
CA TRP A 912 9.15 -22.64 -12.08
C TRP A 912 8.53 -21.38 -11.42
N LYS A 913 7.24 -21.43 -11.09
CA LYS A 913 6.51 -20.36 -10.40
C LYS A 913 6.58 -20.43 -8.89
N ARG A 914 7.16 -21.50 -8.34
CA ARG A 914 7.45 -21.56 -6.91
C ARG A 914 8.39 -20.42 -6.54
N ILE A 915 8.14 -19.88 -5.35
CA ILE A 915 8.98 -18.82 -4.83
C ILE A 915 10.35 -19.37 -4.45
N GLU A 916 11.39 -18.59 -4.74
CA GLU A 916 12.77 -19.01 -4.52
C GLU A 916 13.16 -18.79 -3.04
N PRO A 917 13.81 -19.77 -2.38
CA PRO A 917 14.37 -19.59 -1.05
C PRO A 917 15.37 -18.43 -0.99
N GLY A 918 15.43 -17.74 0.15
CA GLY A 918 16.22 -16.53 0.36
C GLY A 918 15.52 -15.24 -0.08
N THR A 919 14.39 -15.30 -0.78
CA THR A 919 13.65 -14.12 -1.22
C THR A 919 13.19 -13.24 -0.04
N ALA A 920 13.46 -11.93 -0.13
CA ALA A 920 13.04 -10.90 0.82
C ALA A 920 11.55 -10.56 0.71
N ILE A 921 10.69 -11.55 0.96
CA ILE A 921 9.26 -11.45 0.66
C ILE A 921 8.54 -10.41 1.52
N GLY A 922 8.99 -10.18 2.75
CA GLY A 922 8.44 -9.14 3.61
C GLY A 922 8.68 -7.73 3.08
N ALA A 923 9.90 -7.44 2.61
CA ALA A 923 10.20 -6.14 2.01
C ALA A 923 9.40 -5.91 0.71
N ILE A 924 9.25 -6.96 -0.11
CA ILE A 924 8.44 -6.92 -1.33
C ILE A 924 6.95 -6.68 -1.01
N GLY A 925 6.40 -7.40 -0.04
CA GLY A 925 5.01 -7.23 0.40
C GLY A 925 4.74 -5.85 0.99
N ALA A 926 5.66 -5.33 1.81
CA ALA A 926 5.56 -3.99 2.37
C ALA A 926 5.49 -2.90 1.29
N GLN A 927 6.35 -2.98 0.27
CA GLN A 927 6.35 -2.04 -0.84
C GLN A 927 5.10 -2.21 -1.72
N SER A 928 4.66 -3.44 -1.96
CA SER A 928 3.50 -3.73 -2.81
C SER A 928 2.19 -3.20 -2.22
N ILE A 929 2.08 -3.10 -0.89
CA ILE A 929 0.95 -2.49 -0.18
C ILE A 929 1.15 -0.96 -0.02
N GLY A 930 2.39 -0.52 0.17
CA GLY A 930 2.73 0.89 0.41
C GLY A 930 2.67 1.77 -0.84
N GLU A 931 3.14 1.28 -1.99
CA GLU A 931 3.20 2.01 -3.28
C GLU A 931 1.82 2.47 -3.78
N PRO A 932 0.78 1.61 -3.79
CA PRO A 932 -0.58 2.03 -4.15
C PRO A 932 -1.12 3.15 -3.26
N GLY A 933 -0.59 3.28 -2.04
CA GLY A 933 -0.84 4.38 -1.10
C GLY A 933 -0.80 5.76 -1.75
N THR A 934 0.19 6.03 -2.61
CA THR A 934 0.36 7.34 -3.25
C THR A 934 -0.67 7.61 -4.34
N GLN A 935 -1.22 6.55 -4.94
CA GLN A 935 -2.21 6.64 -6.02
C GLN A 935 -3.64 6.80 -5.48
N MET A 936 -3.90 6.34 -4.25
CA MET A 936 -5.21 6.51 -3.61
C MET A 936 -5.53 7.98 -3.34
N THR A 937 -6.82 8.30 -3.40
CA THR A 937 -7.34 9.59 -2.99
C THR A 937 -7.35 9.69 -1.45
N LEU A 938 -7.11 10.89 -0.88
CA LEU A 938 -7.51 11.14 0.52
C LEU A 938 -9.03 11.29 0.62
N LYS A 939 -9.73 11.38 -0.52
CA LYS A 939 -11.18 11.51 -0.62
C LYS A 939 -11.83 10.21 -0.14
N THR A 940 -12.33 10.26 1.09
CA THR A 940 -12.87 9.16 1.90
C THR A 940 -14.39 8.95 1.74
N PHE A 941 -14.98 9.27 0.59
CA PHE A 941 -16.45 9.23 0.46
C PHE A 941 -16.85 8.42 -0.77
N HIS A 942 -16.89 7.10 -0.58
CA HIS A 942 -17.72 6.23 -1.41
C HIS A 942 -18.92 5.82 -0.58
N PHE A 943 -20.10 6.00 -1.17
CA PHE A 943 -21.33 5.47 -0.64
C PHE A 943 -21.30 3.94 -0.75
N ALA A 944 -21.75 3.24 0.29
CA ALA A 944 -21.83 1.77 0.38
C ALA A 944 -22.87 1.16 -0.59
N GLY A 945 -23.02 1.72 -1.80
CA GLY A 945 -24.19 1.53 -2.65
C GLY A 945 -25.45 2.26 -2.16
N VAL A 946 -25.39 2.94 -0.99
CA VAL A 946 -26.48 3.70 -0.36
C VAL A 946 -26.03 5.13 -0.11
N ALA A 947 -26.74 6.12 -0.67
CA ALA A 947 -26.36 7.54 -0.69
C ALA A 947 -26.18 8.22 0.69
N SER A 948 -26.43 7.53 1.80
CA SER A 948 -26.45 8.10 3.15
C SER A 948 -25.37 7.60 4.11
N MET A 949 -24.60 6.55 3.74
CA MET A 949 -23.56 5.98 4.59
C MET A 949 -22.18 6.27 4.00
N ASN A 950 -21.48 7.19 4.67
CA ASN A 950 -20.12 7.57 4.34
C ASN A 950 -19.16 6.54 4.94
N ILE A 951 -18.51 5.72 4.10
CA ILE A 951 -17.48 4.79 4.56
C ILE A 951 -16.12 5.44 4.40
N THR A 952 -15.31 5.45 5.47
CA THR A 952 -13.89 5.79 5.35
C THR A 952 -13.19 4.83 4.38
N GLN A 953 -12.66 5.36 3.29
CA GLN A 953 -11.88 4.61 2.29
C GLN A 953 -10.52 5.26 2.04
N GLY A 954 -9.70 4.63 1.20
CA GLY A 954 -8.39 5.12 0.80
C GLY A 954 -7.34 4.99 1.91
N VAL A 955 -6.37 5.91 1.90
CA VAL A 955 -5.21 5.88 2.82
C VAL A 955 -5.61 5.93 4.31
N PRO A 956 -6.57 6.76 4.77
CA PRO A 956 -6.97 6.79 6.17
C PRO A 956 -7.49 5.44 6.67
N ARG A 957 -8.25 4.72 5.85
CA ARG A 957 -8.79 3.40 6.20
C ARG A 957 -7.70 2.35 6.33
N ILE A 958 -6.77 2.30 5.38
CA ILE A 958 -5.61 1.42 5.46
C ILE A 958 -4.77 1.73 6.71
N LYS A 959 -4.61 3.01 7.05
CA LYS A 959 -3.92 3.44 8.27
C LYS A 959 -4.63 2.94 9.54
N GLU A 960 -5.97 2.97 9.61
CA GLU A 960 -6.74 2.40 10.73
C GLU A 960 -6.49 0.90 10.90
N ILE A 961 -6.56 0.14 9.80
CA ILE A 961 -6.38 -1.31 9.78
C ILE A 961 -4.94 -1.66 10.21
N ILE A 962 -3.93 -1.08 9.54
CA ILE A 962 -2.51 -1.32 9.85
C ILE A 962 -2.17 -0.91 11.28
N ASN A 963 -2.81 0.13 11.82
CA ASN A 963 -2.59 0.56 13.21
C ASN A 963 -3.21 -0.39 14.24
N GLY A 964 -4.14 -1.28 13.86
CA GLY A 964 -4.97 -2.04 14.80
C GLY A 964 -5.76 -1.10 15.70
N ALA A 965 -6.40 -0.08 15.12
CA ALA A 965 -7.08 0.95 15.89
C ALA A 965 -8.22 0.36 16.75
N LYS A 966 -8.27 0.73 18.03
CA LYS A 966 -9.33 0.29 18.96
C LYS A 966 -10.66 1.02 18.78
N LYS A 967 -10.63 2.16 18.11
CA LYS A 967 -11.77 2.99 17.76
C LYS A 967 -11.54 3.46 16.32
N ILE A 968 -12.50 3.20 15.45
CA ILE A 968 -12.49 3.64 14.05
C ILE A 968 -13.54 4.72 13.84
N SER A 969 -13.38 5.54 12.80
CA SER A 969 -14.30 6.65 12.54
C SER A 969 -15.70 6.21 12.11
N THR A 970 -15.80 5.17 11.27
CA THR A 970 -17.08 4.72 10.68
C THR A 970 -17.24 3.19 10.83
N PRO A 971 -17.58 2.69 12.04
CA PRO A 971 -17.80 1.27 12.25
C PRO A 971 -19.13 0.83 11.64
N ILE A 972 -19.08 -0.17 10.77
CA ILE A 972 -20.24 -0.70 10.06
C ILE A 972 -20.27 -2.22 10.21
N ILE A 973 -21.43 -2.71 10.62
CA ILE A 973 -21.78 -4.12 10.68
C ILE A 973 -22.77 -4.39 9.54
N THR A 974 -22.41 -5.32 8.67
CA THR A 974 -23.29 -5.78 7.58
C THR A 974 -23.94 -7.08 8.00
N THR A 975 -25.27 -7.09 8.00
CA THR A 975 -26.08 -8.23 8.43
C THR A 975 -27.03 -8.68 7.33
N GLU A 976 -27.12 -9.99 7.12
CA GLU A 976 -28.22 -10.59 6.36
C GLU A 976 -29.40 -10.89 7.31
N LEU A 977 -30.62 -10.63 6.85
CA LEU A 977 -31.84 -10.94 7.58
C LEU A 977 -32.25 -12.38 7.28
N GLU A 978 -32.79 -13.09 8.26
CA GLU A 978 -33.35 -14.43 8.05
C GLU A 978 -34.51 -14.39 7.04
N ASN A 979 -35.37 -13.37 7.17
CA ASN A 979 -36.45 -13.06 6.22
C ASN A 979 -36.09 -11.82 5.39
N ASN A 980 -35.34 -12.02 4.31
CA ASN A 980 -34.81 -10.93 3.47
C ASN A 980 -35.78 -10.42 2.39
N THR A 981 -36.96 -11.01 2.22
CA THR A 981 -37.96 -10.62 1.18
C THR A 981 -38.99 -9.63 1.69
N ASN A 982 -39.26 -9.60 2.99
CA ASN A 982 -40.32 -8.78 3.59
C ASN A 982 -39.75 -7.53 4.27
N VAL A 983 -40.13 -6.35 3.77
CA VAL A 983 -39.71 -5.05 4.32
C VAL A 983 -40.20 -4.84 5.76
N ASN A 984 -41.39 -5.35 6.11
CA ASN A 984 -41.94 -5.18 7.46
C ASN A 984 -41.12 -5.99 8.48
N ALA A 985 -40.72 -7.21 8.13
CA ALA A 985 -39.80 -7.99 8.96
C ALA A 985 -38.46 -7.26 9.13
N ALA A 986 -37.91 -6.70 8.05
CA ALA A 986 -36.69 -5.89 8.11
C ALA A 986 -36.83 -4.66 9.02
N ARG A 987 -37.99 -4.00 9.03
CA ARG A 987 -38.28 -2.86 9.93
C ARG A 987 -38.35 -3.28 11.40
N ILE A 988 -38.95 -4.43 11.71
CA ILE A 988 -38.99 -4.97 13.08
C ILE A 988 -37.58 -5.28 13.59
N VAL A 989 -36.75 -5.92 12.75
CA VAL A 989 -35.36 -6.20 13.13
C VAL A 989 -34.57 -4.90 13.30
N LYS A 990 -34.77 -3.93 12.40
CA LYS A 990 -34.17 -2.60 12.50
C LYS A 990 -34.50 -1.93 13.85
N THR A 991 -35.75 -1.94 14.29
CA THR A 991 -36.18 -1.26 15.54
C THR A 991 -35.67 -1.96 16.80
N ARG A 992 -35.35 -3.26 16.72
CA ARG A 992 -34.69 -4.00 17.80
C ARG A 992 -33.21 -3.64 17.96
N ILE A 993 -32.54 -3.24 16.89
CA ILE A 993 -31.10 -2.95 16.84
C ILE A 993 -30.84 -1.46 17.05
N GLU A 994 -31.57 -0.61 16.34
CA GLU A 994 -31.40 0.84 16.36
C GLU A 994 -31.70 1.41 17.75
N LYS A 995 -30.78 2.22 18.26
CA LYS A 995 -30.90 2.83 19.58
C LYS A 995 -32.04 3.85 19.60
N THR A 996 -33.03 3.60 20.46
CA THR A 996 -34.13 4.53 20.72
C THR A 996 -33.97 5.17 22.10
N VAL A 997 -34.05 6.51 22.15
CA VAL A 997 -33.94 7.27 23.40
C VAL A 997 -35.31 7.72 23.90
N LEU A 998 -35.44 7.91 25.21
CA LEU A 998 -36.71 8.26 25.84
C LEU A 998 -37.28 9.57 25.28
N GLY A 999 -36.42 10.53 24.93
CA GLY A 999 -36.85 11.78 24.31
C GLY A 999 -37.56 11.62 22.96
N GLN A 1000 -37.31 10.55 22.20
CA GLN A 1000 -37.95 10.30 20.89
C GLN A 1000 -39.37 9.73 21.04
N ILE A 1001 -39.63 8.99 22.11
CA ILE A 1001 -40.91 8.32 22.37
C ILE A 1001 -41.76 9.02 23.45
N ALA A 1002 -41.22 10.03 24.13
CA ALA A 1002 -41.94 10.78 25.15
C ALA A 1002 -42.71 11.95 24.53
N LYS A 1003 -44.02 11.98 24.73
CA LYS A 1003 -44.87 13.13 24.38
C LYS A 1003 -44.49 14.38 25.20
N SER A 1004 -44.17 14.20 26.48
CA SER A 1004 -43.65 15.28 27.33
C SER A 1004 -42.94 14.78 28.58
N ILE A 1005 -41.91 15.52 29.02
CA ILE A 1005 -41.18 15.33 30.27
C ILE A 1005 -41.29 16.63 31.06
N LYS A 1006 -42.07 16.63 32.14
CA LYS A 1006 -42.41 17.83 32.92
C LYS A 1006 -42.04 17.68 34.39
N ILE A 1007 -41.56 18.76 35.00
CA ILE A 1007 -41.42 18.84 36.45
C ILE A 1007 -42.79 19.22 36.99
N VAL A 1008 -43.32 18.42 37.91
CA VAL A 1008 -44.57 18.69 38.61
C VAL A 1008 -44.21 18.93 40.07
N MET A 1009 -44.47 20.15 40.54
CA MET A 1009 -44.27 20.53 41.93
C MET A 1009 -45.63 20.77 42.56
N THR A 1010 -45.93 19.98 43.59
CA THR A 1010 -47.11 20.16 44.46
C THR A 1010 -46.63 20.55 45.86
N SER A 1011 -47.55 20.99 46.71
CA SER A 1011 -47.23 21.32 48.12
C SER A 1011 -46.67 20.14 48.93
N ARG A 1012 -46.82 18.90 48.44
CA ARG A 1012 -46.42 17.67 49.14
C ARG A 1012 -45.28 16.90 48.45
N SER A 1013 -45.09 17.05 47.14
CA SER A 1013 -44.06 16.33 46.39
C SER A 1013 -43.59 17.10 45.16
N ALA A 1014 -42.34 16.89 44.79
CA ALA A 1014 -41.76 17.39 43.55
C ALA A 1014 -41.16 16.22 42.77
N SER A 1015 -41.64 16.00 41.55
CA SER A 1015 -41.28 14.84 40.73
C SER A 1015 -41.21 15.21 39.25
N VAL A 1016 -40.54 14.37 38.46
CA VAL A 1016 -40.52 14.48 37.00
C VAL A 1016 -41.49 13.46 36.42
N VAL A 1017 -42.54 13.93 35.76
CA VAL A 1017 -43.55 13.09 35.11
C VAL A 1017 -43.22 12.95 33.63
N VAL A 1018 -43.07 11.71 33.16
CA VAL A 1018 -42.86 11.37 31.75
C VAL A 1018 -44.14 10.76 31.19
N THR A 1019 -44.64 11.33 30.09
CA THR A 1019 -45.78 10.79 29.34
C THR A 1019 -45.28 10.26 28.01
N LEU A 1020 -45.53 8.99 27.72
CA LEU A 1020 -45.17 8.30 26.49
C LEU A 1020 -46.18 8.58 25.38
N ASP A 1021 -45.70 8.63 24.14
CA ASP A 1021 -46.54 8.74 22.94
C ASP A 1021 -46.79 7.35 22.34
N MET A 1022 -47.92 6.75 22.69
CA MET A 1022 -48.25 5.40 22.20
C MET A 1022 -48.49 5.33 20.69
N LYS A 1023 -48.80 6.45 20.02
CA LYS A 1023 -49.02 6.47 18.56
C LYS A 1023 -47.71 6.23 17.82
N THR A 1024 -46.66 6.97 18.17
CA THR A 1024 -45.32 6.82 17.58
C THR A 1024 -44.71 5.46 17.91
N ILE A 1025 -44.95 4.93 19.11
CA ILE A 1025 -44.51 3.59 19.53
C ILE A 1025 -45.15 2.51 18.66
N GLN A 1026 -46.46 2.59 18.38
CA GLN A 1026 -47.17 1.62 17.54
C GLN A 1026 -46.77 1.71 16.06
N GLU A 1027 -46.66 2.93 15.51
CA GLU A 1027 -46.23 3.15 14.12
C GLU A 1027 -44.79 2.65 13.88
N ALA A 1028 -43.90 2.84 14.86
CA ALA A 1028 -42.53 2.32 14.83
C ALA A 1028 -42.45 0.82 15.17
N GLN A 1029 -43.57 0.14 15.44
CA GLN A 1029 -43.64 -1.27 15.83
C GLN A 1029 -42.75 -1.61 17.06
N LEU A 1030 -42.62 -0.66 17.98
CA LEU A 1030 -41.87 -0.82 19.22
C LEU A 1030 -42.79 -1.44 20.27
N SER A 1031 -42.54 -2.68 20.70
CA SER A 1031 -43.19 -3.23 21.90
C SER A 1031 -42.60 -2.60 23.18
N LEU A 1032 -43.12 -1.43 23.57
CA LEU A 1032 -42.67 -0.65 24.74
C LEU A 1032 -43.86 -0.09 25.54
N ASP A 1033 -43.83 -0.29 26.85
CA ASP A 1033 -44.79 0.25 27.83
C ASP A 1033 -44.06 0.95 28.99
N ALA A 1034 -44.76 1.75 29.80
CA ALA A 1034 -44.17 2.45 30.96
C ALA A 1034 -43.40 1.53 31.94
N ASN A 1035 -43.78 0.26 32.05
CA ASN A 1035 -43.05 -0.75 32.84
C ASN A 1035 -41.67 -1.06 32.25
N THR A 1036 -41.59 -1.25 30.93
CA THR A 1036 -40.31 -1.47 30.23
C THR A 1036 -39.41 -0.24 30.33
N VAL A 1037 -39.99 0.96 30.23
CA VAL A 1037 -39.26 2.22 30.39
C VAL A 1037 -38.70 2.36 31.81
N ARG A 1038 -39.49 2.01 32.84
CA ARG A 1038 -39.03 1.98 34.24
C ARG A 1038 -37.80 1.10 34.39
N GLU A 1039 -37.83 -0.10 33.84
CA GLU A 1039 -36.69 -1.03 33.90
C GLU A 1039 -35.46 -0.46 33.20
N SER A 1040 -35.60 0.12 32.01
CA SER A 1040 -34.50 0.76 31.29
C SER A 1040 -33.87 1.94 32.05
N ILE A 1041 -34.68 2.71 32.80
CA ILE A 1041 -34.18 3.79 33.66
C ILE A 1041 -33.39 3.23 34.85
N LEU A 1042 -33.86 2.15 35.47
CA LEU A 1042 -33.20 1.50 36.62
C LEU A 1042 -31.89 0.82 36.21
N GLN A 1043 -31.84 0.20 35.03
CA GLN A 1043 -30.63 -0.43 34.49
C GLN A 1043 -29.55 0.59 34.08
N THR A 1044 -29.88 1.88 34.00
CA THR A 1044 -28.93 2.92 33.60
C THR A 1044 -28.08 3.34 34.82
N PRO A 1045 -26.76 3.08 34.85
CA PRO A 1045 -25.94 3.29 36.05
C PRO A 1045 -25.84 4.76 36.50
N ARG A 1046 -26.09 5.69 35.56
CA ARG A 1046 -25.93 7.13 35.73
C ARG A 1046 -27.05 7.76 36.57
N THR A 1047 -28.17 7.08 36.74
CA THR A 1047 -29.36 7.62 37.40
C THR A 1047 -29.27 7.50 38.93
N LYS A 1048 -28.55 6.51 39.47
CA LYS A 1048 -28.52 6.14 40.90
C LYS A 1048 -29.90 5.93 41.54
N LEU A 1049 -30.98 5.87 40.74
CA LEU A 1049 -32.37 5.75 41.19
C LEU A 1049 -32.65 4.32 41.66
N LYS A 1050 -33.39 4.18 42.76
CA LYS A 1050 -33.88 2.88 43.24
C LYS A 1050 -35.29 2.63 42.69
N PRO A 1051 -35.78 1.37 42.68
CA PRO A 1051 -37.14 1.05 42.23
C PRO A 1051 -38.24 1.89 42.93
N GLN A 1052 -38.01 2.26 44.19
CA GLN A 1052 -38.93 3.08 45.00
C GLN A 1052 -39.08 4.52 44.49
N ASN A 1053 -38.10 5.02 43.74
CA ASN A 1053 -38.09 6.37 43.20
C ASN A 1053 -38.88 6.50 41.89
N ILE A 1054 -39.34 5.41 41.27
CA ILE A 1054 -40.06 5.44 40.00
C ILE A 1054 -41.42 4.78 40.16
N LYS A 1055 -42.49 5.58 40.11
CA LYS A 1055 -43.88 5.11 40.16
C LYS A 1055 -44.47 5.07 38.76
N VAL A 1056 -45.05 3.95 38.38
CA VAL A 1056 -45.83 3.85 37.13
C VAL A 1056 -47.27 4.21 37.48
N LEU A 1057 -47.76 5.31 36.91
CA LEU A 1057 -49.12 5.80 37.15
C LEU A 1057 -50.12 5.14 36.20
N ASP A 1058 -49.70 4.91 34.95
CA ASP A 1058 -50.50 4.34 33.86
C ASP A 1058 -49.54 3.69 32.84
N ILE A 1059 -50.05 2.86 31.94
CA ILE A 1059 -49.29 2.24 30.83
C ILE A 1059 -48.51 3.30 30.02
N ARG A 1060 -49.02 4.54 30.00
CA ARG A 1060 -48.45 5.69 29.27
C ARG A 1060 -47.71 6.70 30.15
N LYS A 1061 -47.76 6.59 31.48
CA LYS A 1061 -47.24 7.63 32.39
C LYS A 1061 -46.43 7.04 33.53
N LEU A 1062 -45.25 7.62 33.75
CA LEU A 1062 -44.39 7.32 34.87
C LEU A 1062 -43.98 8.61 35.60
N GLU A 1063 -43.75 8.50 36.90
CA GLU A 1063 -43.34 9.56 37.80
C GLU A 1063 -41.99 9.19 38.42
N VAL A 1064 -41.01 10.08 38.31
CA VAL A 1064 -39.64 9.90 38.81
C VAL A 1064 -39.37 10.90 39.93
N ILE A 1065 -39.03 10.39 41.11
CA ILE A 1065 -38.81 11.15 42.34
C ILE A 1065 -37.30 11.29 42.59
N PRO A 1066 -36.76 12.51 42.85
CA PRO A 1066 -35.33 12.74 43.08
C PRO A 1066 -34.80 12.10 44.38
N LEU A 1067 -33.47 12.09 44.54
CA LEU A 1067 -32.73 11.46 45.63
C LEU A 1067 -31.91 12.51 46.38
N GLY A 1068 -32.44 13.14 47.44
CA GLY A 1068 -31.61 14.05 48.24
C GLY A 1068 -32.32 15.04 49.14
N ASP A 1069 -31.49 15.77 49.90
CA ASP A 1069 -31.83 16.84 50.84
C ASP A 1069 -32.69 17.94 50.22
N ARG A 1070 -33.65 18.47 50.99
CA ARG A 1070 -34.59 19.54 50.59
C ARG A 1070 -33.92 20.75 49.92
N GLU A 1071 -32.67 21.07 50.28
CA GLU A 1071 -31.92 22.19 49.72
C GLU A 1071 -31.42 21.98 48.29
N LYS A 1072 -31.23 20.72 47.84
CA LYS A 1072 -30.69 20.39 46.51
C LYS A 1072 -31.74 19.84 45.53
N VAL A 1073 -32.98 19.62 45.99
CA VAL A 1073 -34.08 19.05 45.21
C VAL A 1073 -34.33 19.78 43.90
N HIS A 1074 -34.26 21.11 43.88
CA HIS A 1074 -34.48 21.90 42.66
C HIS A 1074 -33.40 21.60 41.58
N PHE A 1075 -32.13 21.56 41.97
CA PHE A 1075 -31.02 21.24 41.06
C PHE A 1075 -31.08 19.79 40.58
N GLU A 1076 -31.46 18.86 41.45
CA GLU A 1076 -31.63 17.45 41.10
C GLU A 1076 -32.79 17.21 40.12
N LEU A 1077 -33.92 17.90 40.29
CA LEU A 1077 -35.06 17.81 39.36
C LEU A 1077 -34.70 18.33 37.96
N HIS A 1078 -33.98 19.45 37.88
CA HIS A 1078 -33.47 19.96 36.59
C HIS A 1078 -32.42 19.03 35.98
N SER A 1079 -31.55 18.45 36.81
CA SER A 1079 -30.58 17.44 36.36
C SER A 1079 -31.27 16.19 35.81
N LEU A 1080 -32.29 15.67 36.51
CA LEU A 1080 -33.11 14.55 36.06
C LEU A 1080 -33.88 14.88 34.78
N LYS A 1081 -34.54 16.04 34.70
CA LYS A 1081 -35.25 16.49 33.50
C LYS A 1081 -34.35 16.54 32.26
N ASN A 1082 -33.09 16.98 32.42
CA ASN A 1082 -32.14 17.04 31.32
C ASN A 1082 -31.53 15.67 30.98
N MET A 1083 -31.44 14.77 31.97
CA MET A 1083 -30.83 13.45 31.79
C MET A 1083 -31.80 12.39 31.27
N LEU A 1084 -33.05 12.37 31.74
CA LEU A 1084 -34.09 11.40 31.34
C LEU A 1084 -34.27 11.28 29.81
N PRO A 1085 -34.32 12.37 29.00
CA PRO A 1085 -34.46 12.27 27.56
C PRO A 1085 -33.34 11.46 26.87
N SER A 1086 -32.14 11.44 27.46
CA SER A 1086 -30.96 10.77 26.90
C SER A 1086 -30.87 9.27 27.21
N ILE A 1087 -31.77 8.76 28.06
CA ILE A 1087 -31.79 7.34 28.46
C ILE A 1087 -32.22 6.49 27.26
N THR A 1088 -31.48 5.41 27.03
CA THR A 1088 -31.80 4.42 25.99
C THR A 1088 -32.86 3.46 26.51
N VAL A 1089 -33.96 3.34 25.79
CA VAL A 1089 -35.13 2.57 26.21
C VAL A 1089 -35.20 1.21 25.55
N LYS A 1090 -34.82 1.14 24.26
CA LYS A 1090 -34.72 -0.08 23.44
C LYS A 1090 -33.60 0.07 22.41
N GLY A 1091 -33.05 -1.03 21.93
CA GLY A 1091 -31.94 -1.06 20.98
C GLY A 1091 -30.58 -1.18 21.63
N ILE A 1092 -29.56 -1.36 20.79
CA ILE A 1092 -28.17 -1.56 21.21
C ILE A 1092 -27.54 -0.20 21.50
N LYS A 1093 -26.99 -0.01 22.71
CA LYS A 1093 -26.48 1.30 23.19
C LYS A 1093 -25.35 1.88 22.33
N THR A 1094 -24.58 1.01 21.68
CA THR A 1094 -23.42 1.34 20.85
C THR A 1094 -23.75 1.53 19.37
N VAL A 1095 -24.97 1.23 18.95
CA VAL A 1095 -25.46 1.47 17.59
C VAL A 1095 -26.04 2.86 17.51
N GLU A 1096 -25.64 3.63 16.50
CA GLU A 1096 -26.17 4.97 16.27
C GLU A 1096 -27.36 4.94 15.33
N ARG A 1097 -27.26 4.16 14.23
CA ARG A 1097 -28.32 4.06 13.22
C ARG A 1097 -28.27 2.74 12.47
N ALA A 1098 -29.42 2.33 11.93
CA ALA A 1098 -29.53 1.17 11.05
C ALA A 1098 -30.28 1.50 9.75
N VAL A 1099 -29.75 1.06 8.62
CA VAL A 1099 -30.27 1.36 7.28
C VAL A 1099 -30.56 0.06 6.55
N ILE A 1100 -31.77 -0.03 5.99
CA ILE A 1100 -32.20 -1.14 5.13
C ILE A 1100 -31.88 -0.77 3.69
N ALA A 1101 -31.13 -1.62 3.01
CA ALA A 1101 -30.73 -1.44 1.62
C ALA A 1101 -31.23 -2.60 0.77
N GLN A 1102 -31.80 -2.28 -0.38
CA GLN A 1102 -32.17 -3.29 -1.37
C GLN A 1102 -30.92 -3.77 -2.11
N LYS A 1103 -30.71 -5.09 -2.21
CA LYS A 1103 -29.60 -5.66 -2.97
C LYS A 1103 -29.79 -5.35 -4.46
N LYS A 1104 -28.84 -4.65 -5.08
CA LYS A 1104 -28.77 -4.52 -6.55
C LYS A 1104 -28.33 -5.87 -7.12
N ARG A 1105 -29.14 -6.48 -8.00
CA ARG A 1105 -28.84 -7.80 -8.58
C ARG A 1105 -27.79 -7.67 -9.69
N GLU A 1106 -26.65 -8.32 -9.53
CA GLU A 1106 -25.65 -8.53 -10.58
C GLU A 1106 -25.93 -9.87 -11.29
N GLY A 1107 -26.86 -9.86 -12.25
CA GLY A 1107 -27.18 -11.07 -13.03
C GLY A 1107 -28.43 -10.92 -13.91
N LYS A 1108 -28.45 -11.64 -15.04
CA LYS A 1108 -29.58 -11.66 -15.99
C LYS A 1108 -30.85 -12.14 -15.28
N ALA A 1109 -31.90 -11.33 -15.34
CA ALA A 1109 -33.20 -11.57 -14.73
C ALA A 1109 -33.83 -12.89 -15.20
N SER A 1110 -33.92 -13.87 -14.30
CA SER A 1110 -35.02 -14.84 -14.29
C SER A 1110 -36.27 -14.12 -13.74
N ILE A 1111 -37.43 -14.35 -14.37
CA ILE A 1111 -38.60 -13.46 -14.36
C ILE A 1111 -39.44 -13.47 -13.05
N GLN A 1112 -39.01 -14.12 -11.95
CA GLN A 1112 -39.90 -14.35 -10.80
C GLN A 1112 -39.29 -14.28 -9.38
N GLU A 1113 -38.14 -13.64 -9.17
CA GLU A 1113 -37.58 -13.53 -7.81
C GLU A 1113 -37.89 -12.19 -7.12
N LEU A 1114 -38.41 -12.24 -5.89
CA LEU A 1114 -38.74 -11.09 -5.01
C LEU A 1114 -37.51 -10.27 -4.57
N PRO A 1115 -37.60 -8.94 -4.41
CA PRO A 1115 -36.47 -8.10 -3.98
C PRO A 1115 -35.92 -8.52 -2.61
N THR A 1116 -34.59 -8.60 -2.48
CA THR A 1116 -33.92 -8.97 -1.23
C THR A 1116 -33.33 -7.74 -0.55
N TYR A 1117 -33.42 -7.71 0.79
CA TYR A 1117 -32.95 -6.61 1.63
C TYR A 1117 -31.80 -7.04 2.53
N ASN A 1118 -30.75 -6.23 2.54
CA ASN A 1118 -29.66 -6.30 3.50
C ASN A 1118 -29.79 -5.14 4.49
N MET A 1119 -29.23 -5.31 5.69
CA MET A 1119 -29.22 -4.26 6.70
C MET A 1119 -27.77 -3.88 7.04
N PHE A 1120 -27.53 -2.57 7.06
CA PHE A 1120 -26.27 -1.98 7.47
C PHE A 1120 -26.47 -1.25 8.79
N VAL A 1121 -25.68 -1.62 9.79
CA VAL A 1121 -25.76 -1.08 11.14
C VAL A 1121 -24.50 -0.24 11.38
N GLU A 1122 -24.68 1.05 11.66
CA GLU A 1122 -23.58 1.96 11.99
C GLU A 1122 -23.40 2.00 13.50
N GLY A 1123 -22.25 1.53 13.95
CA GLY A 1123 -21.90 1.42 15.36
C GLY A 1123 -21.10 0.18 15.70
N MET A 1124 -20.91 -0.01 17.00
CA MET A 1124 -20.23 -1.17 17.58
C MET A 1124 -21.26 -2.11 18.22
N GLY A 1125 -20.86 -3.31 18.62
CA GLY A 1125 -21.72 -4.28 19.32
C GLY A 1125 -22.03 -5.53 18.50
N LEU A 1126 -21.03 -6.06 17.77
CA LEU A 1126 -21.19 -7.22 16.88
C LEU A 1126 -21.89 -8.41 17.56
N GLN A 1127 -21.51 -8.75 18.79
CA GLN A 1127 -22.13 -9.86 19.54
C GLN A 1127 -23.63 -9.64 19.79
N GLU A 1128 -24.04 -8.42 20.15
CA GLU A 1128 -25.45 -8.09 20.41
C GLU A 1128 -26.26 -8.12 19.11
N VAL A 1129 -25.69 -7.63 18.01
CA VAL A 1129 -26.31 -7.67 16.68
C VAL A 1129 -26.51 -9.12 16.21
N MET A 1130 -25.49 -9.97 16.36
CA MET A 1130 -25.55 -11.39 15.99
C MET A 1130 -26.55 -12.18 16.84
N GLY A 1131 -26.76 -11.77 18.09
CA GLY A 1131 -27.73 -12.40 18.99
C GLY A 1131 -29.17 -11.87 18.83
N THR A 1132 -29.40 -10.89 17.94
CA THR A 1132 -30.74 -10.31 17.75
C THR A 1132 -31.58 -11.22 16.85
N GLU A 1133 -32.77 -11.60 17.33
CA GLU A 1133 -33.71 -12.45 16.57
C GLU A 1133 -34.12 -11.77 15.24
N GLY A 1134 -34.04 -12.53 14.15
CA GLY A 1134 -34.27 -12.08 12.77
C GLY A 1134 -33.01 -11.71 11.99
N VAL A 1135 -31.83 -11.72 12.63
CA VAL A 1135 -30.51 -11.56 12.01
C VAL A 1135 -29.82 -12.91 11.84
N ASP A 1136 -29.30 -13.20 10.64
CA ASP A 1136 -28.43 -14.35 10.43
C ASP A 1136 -27.00 -14.05 10.94
N GLY A 1137 -26.72 -14.49 12.17
CA GLY A 1137 -25.42 -14.32 12.81
C GLY A 1137 -24.27 -15.00 12.06
N ARG A 1138 -24.51 -16.03 11.24
CA ARG A 1138 -23.44 -16.76 10.53
C ARG A 1138 -22.86 -15.97 9.37
N LYS A 1139 -23.65 -15.05 8.81
CA LYS A 1139 -23.29 -14.20 7.68
C LYS A 1139 -23.07 -12.74 8.05
N THR A 1140 -23.13 -12.43 9.34
CA THR A 1140 -22.90 -11.08 9.84
C THR A 1140 -21.40 -10.77 9.85
N THR A 1141 -21.01 -9.63 9.25
CA THR A 1141 -19.62 -9.18 9.17
C THR A 1141 -19.47 -7.77 9.74
N SER A 1142 -18.28 -7.44 10.25
CA SER A 1142 -17.95 -6.10 10.74
C SER A 1142 -16.65 -5.63 10.10
N ASN A 1143 -16.54 -4.32 9.87
CA ASN A 1143 -15.29 -3.72 9.42
C ASN A 1143 -14.31 -3.45 10.60
N HIS A 1144 -14.72 -3.65 11.86
CA HIS A 1144 -13.88 -3.39 13.02
C HIS A 1144 -13.07 -4.63 13.46
N VAL A 1145 -11.83 -4.72 12.99
CA VAL A 1145 -10.92 -5.86 13.24
C VAL A 1145 -10.77 -6.23 14.72
N MET A 1146 -10.56 -5.26 15.61
CA MET A 1146 -10.37 -5.52 17.03
C MET A 1146 -11.63 -6.04 17.73
N GLU A 1147 -12.81 -5.81 17.15
CA GLU A 1147 -14.09 -6.29 17.67
C GLU A 1147 -14.30 -7.75 17.27
N ILE A 1148 -14.01 -8.07 16.00
CA ILE A 1148 -13.98 -9.44 15.49
C ILE A 1148 -13.00 -10.28 16.30
N PHE A 1149 -11.80 -9.76 16.58
CA PHE A 1149 -10.83 -10.46 17.44
C PHE A 1149 -11.40 -10.80 18.82
N LYS A 1150 -12.15 -9.88 19.43
CA LYS A 1150 -12.72 -10.06 20.76
C LYS A 1150 -13.81 -11.13 20.81
N TYR A 1151 -14.63 -11.24 19.77
CA TYR A 1151 -15.82 -12.11 19.77
C TYR A 1151 -15.68 -13.39 18.93
N LEU A 1152 -14.98 -13.34 17.79
CA LEU A 1152 -14.80 -14.45 16.84
C LEU A 1152 -13.38 -15.04 16.84
N GLY A 1153 -12.43 -14.42 17.55
CA GLY A 1153 -11.06 -14.91 17.69
C GLY A 1153 -10.08 -14.43 16.61
N ILE A 1154 -8.85 -14.94 16.67
CA ILE A 1154 -7.72 -14.42 15.90
C ILE A 1154 -7.78 -14.73 14.40
N GLU A 1155 -8.24 -15.92 14.00
CA GLU A 1155 -8.34 -16.30 12.58
C GLU A 1155 -9.44 -15.52 11.84
N ALA A 1156 -10.57 -15.27 12.51
CA ALA A 1156 -11.61 -14.40 11.95
C ALA A 1156 -11.09 -12.97 11.76
N ALA A 1157 -10.28 -12.47 12.71
CA ALA A 1157 -9.66 -11.15 12.62
C ALA A 1157 -8.62 -11.10 11.48
N ARG A 1158 -7.81 -12.14 11.30
CA ARG A 1158 -6.87 -12.29 10.18
C ARG A 1158 -7.59 -12.18 8.84
N LYS A 1159 -8.66 -12.95 8.64
CA LYS A 1159 -9.46 -12.90 7.41
C LYS A 1159 -10.09 -11.52 7.17
N CYS A 1160 -10.62 -10.89 8.23
CA CYS A 1160 -11.16 -9.54 8.15
C CYS A 1160 -10.11 -8.51 7.68
N ILE A 1161 -8.86 -8.59 8.16
CA ILE A 1161 -7.78 -7.71 7.70
C ILE A 1161 -7.56 -7.87 6.19
N ILE A 1162 -7.51 -9.11 5.69
CA ILE A 1162 -7.28 -9.40 4.27
C ILE A 1162 -8.43 -8.84 3.42
N ASP A 1163 -9.68 -9.14 3.79
CA ASP A 1163 -10.87 -8.74 3.04
C ASP A 1163 -11.04 -7.21 3.04
N GLU A 1164 -10.80 -6.53 4.17
CA GLU A 1164 -10.90 -5.08 4.27
C GLU A 1164 -9.82 -4.36 3.44
N ILE A 1165 -8.56 -4.83 3.47
CA ILE A 1165 -7.50 -4.23 2.65
C ILE A 1165 -7.83 -4.46 1.17
N LYS A 1166 -8.26 -5.67 0.80
CA LYS A 1166 -8.63 -6.00 -0.58
C LYS A 1166 -9.77 -5.09 -1.07
N ASN A 1167 -10.84 -4.93 -0.29
CA ASN A 1167 -11.98 -4.08 -0.64
C ASN A 1167 -11.58 -2.62 -0.83
N VAL A 1168 -10.69 -2.08 0.02
CA VAL A 1168 -10.20 -0.70 -0.12
C VAL A 1168 -9.37 -0.52 -1.39
N MET A 1169 -8.50 -1.48 -1.72
CA MET A 1169 -7.64 -1.43 -2.91
C MET A 1169 -8.44 -1.60 -4.21
N GLU A 1170 -9.35 -2.58 -4.27
CA GLU A 1170 -10.23 -2.83 -5.42
C GLU A 1170 -11.19 -1.67 -5.68
N GLY A 1171 -11.69 -1.02 -4.62
CA GLY A 1171 -12.53 0.18 -4.73
C GLY A 1171 -11.86 1.35 -5.47
N HIS A 1172 -10.53 1.38 -5.51
CA HIS A 1172 -9.73 2.37 -6.25
C HIS A 1172 -9.17 1.82 -7.57
N GLY A 1173 -9.63 0.64 -8.02
CA GLY A 1173 -9.17 0.00 -9.26
C GLY A 1173 -7.73 -0.52 -9.21
N MET A 1174 -7.17 -0.72 -8.01
CA MET A 1174 -5.80 -1.18 -7.83
C MET A 1174 -5.77 -2.68 -7.55
N SER A 1175 -5.01 -3.42 -8.35
CA SER A 1175 -4.82 -4.87 -8.18
C SER A 1175 -3.53 -5.14 -7.38
N ILE A 1176 -3.68 -5.79 -6.23
CA ILE A 1176 -2.57 -6.34 -5.44
C ILE A 1176 -2.79 -7.84 -5.33
N ASP A 1177 -1.72 -8.62 -5.49
CA ASP A 1177 -1.81 -10.05 -5.26
C ASP A 1177 -2.17 -10.37 -3.79
N THR A 1178 -3.06 -11.33 -3.58
CA THR A 1178 -3.61 -11.65 -2.26
C THR A 1178 -2.55 -12.14 -1.28
N ARG A 1179 -1.48 -12.77 -1.77
CA ARG A 1179 -0.39 -13.31 -0.94
C ARG A 1179 0.36 -12.23 -0.14
N HIS A 1180 0.47 -11.02 -0.68
CA HIS A 1180 1.08 -9.88 0.04
C HIS A 1180 0.23 -9.43 1.22
N MET A 1181 -1.10 -9.40 1.04
CA MET A 1181 -2.05 -9.04 2.09
C MET A 1181 -2.13 -10.12 3.17
N MET A 1182 -2.08 -11.40 2.77
CA MET A 1182 -2.01 -12.53 3.68
C MET A 1182 -0.76 -12.44 4.57
N LEU A 1183 0.42 -12.19 3.99
CA LEU A 1183 1.66 -12.04 4.75
C LEU A 1183 1.59 -10.91 5.79
N LEU A 1184 0.99 -9.77 5.44
CA LEU A 1184 0.78 -8.67 6.39
C LEU A 1184 -0.18 -9.08 7.52
N ALA A 1185 -1.30 -9.71 7.18
CA ALA A 1185 -2.28 -10.17 8.17
C ALA A 1185 -1.64 -11.19 9.13
N ASP A 1186 -0.87 -12.15 8.60
CA ASP A 1186 -0.15 -13.16 9.39
C ASP A 1186 0.88 -12.54 10.33
N LEU A 1187 1.66 -11.56 9.86
CA LEU A 1187 2.57 -10.82 10.74
C LEU A 1187 1.82 -10.07 11.85
N MET A 1188 0.61 -9.58 11.59
CA MET A 1188 -0.20 -8.91 12.60
C MET A 1188 -0.82 -9.88 13.61
N THR A 1189 -0.94 -11.17 13.30
CA THR A 1189 -1.69 -12.14 14.13
C THR A 1189 -0.86 -13.31 14.68
N PHE A 1190 0.36 -13.58 14.19
CA PHE A 1190 1.14 -14.79 14.55
C PHE A 1190 1.45 -14.96 16.04
N LYS A 1191 1.42 -13.88 16.85
CA LYS A 1191 1.61 -13.93 18.31
C LYS A 1191 0.33 -14.21 19.10
N GLY A 1192 -0.82 -14.41 18.44
CA GLY A 1192 -2.11 -14.68 19.08
C GLY A 1192 -2.90 -13.44 19.52
N GLU A 1193 -2.40 -12.23 19.25
CA GLU A 1193 -3.11 -10.96 19.39
C GLU A 1193 -2.98 -10.16 18.09
N VAL A 1194 -3.92 -9.26 17.82
CA VAL A 1194 -3.80 -8.32 16.69
C VAL A 1194 -2.83 -7.19 17.04
N LEU A 1195 -1.62 -7.25 16.47
CA LEU A 1195 -0.56 -6.27 16.67
C LEU A 1195 -0.49 -5.29 15.48
N GLY A 1196 -0.86 -4.03 15.70
CA GLY A 1196 -0.71 -3.00 14.69
C GLY A 1196 0.77 -2.66 14.38
N ILE A 1197 1.09 -2.24 13.16
CA ILE A 1197 2.44 -1.83 12.71
C ILE A 1197 2.81 -0.44 13.24
N THR A 1198 2.46 -0.13 14.48
CA THR A 1198 2.82 1.10 15.21
C THR A 1198 4.08 0.85 16.02
N ARG A 1199 4.69 1.91 16.56
CA ARG A 1199 5.82 1.77 17.50
C ARG A 1199 5.56 0.80 18.65
N PHE A 1200 4.33 0.76 19.15
CA PHE A 1200 3.96 -0.11 20.27
C PHE A 1200 3.77 -1.56 19.83
N GLY A 1201 3.22 -1.80 18.64
CA GLY A 1201 3.04 -3.17 18.14
C GLY A 1201 4.34 -3.78 17.61
N ILE A 1202 5.20 -3.01 16.93
CA ILE A 1202 6.53 -3.49 16.51
C ILE A 1202 7.39 -3.85 17.73
N GLN A 1203 7.31 -3.07 18.81
CA GLN A 1203 7.98 -3.42 20.07
C GLN A 1203 7.51 -4.78 20.62
N LYS A 1204 6.21 -5.13 20.45
CA LYS A 1204 5.64 -6.42 20.84
C LYS A 1204 6.09 -7.60 19.98
N MET A 1205 6.63 -7.36 18.77
CA MET A 1205 7.07 -8.41 17.84
C MET A 1205 8.48 -8.96 18.14
N ASP A 1206 9.05 -8.64 19.31
CA ASP A 1206 10.37 -9.07 19.79
C ASP A 1206 11.55 -8.74 18.85
N LYS A 1207 11.51 -7.56 18.24
CA LYS A 1207 12.58 -7.05 17.37
C LYS A 1207 13.82 -6.60 18.15
N SER A 1208 14.96 -6.54 17.46
CA SER A 1208 16.25 -6.08 17.97
C SER A 1208 16.18 -4.64 18.53
N VAL A 1209 17.07 -4.30 19.47
CA VAL A 1209 17.08 -2.96 20.10
C VAL A 1209 17.49 -1.91 19.09
N LEU A 1210 18.50 -2.20 18.26
CA LEU A 1210 19.01 -1.28 17.25
C LEU A 1210 17.98 -0.99 16.16
N MET A 1211 17.20 -2.00 15.75
CA MET A 1211 16.08 -1.81 14.84
C MET A 1211 15.02 -0.88 15.45
N LEU A 1212 14.59 -1.13 16.69
CA LEU A 1212 13.62 -0.27 17.38
C LEU A 1212 14.15 1.17 17.53
N ALA A 1213 15.42 1.32 17.90
CA ALA A 1213 16.08 2.62 18.05
C ALA A 1213 16.18 3.40 16.73
N SER A 1214 16.35 2.70 15.60
CA SER A 1214 16.35 3.30 14.26
C SER A 1214 14.97 3.74 13.77
N PHE A 1215 13.90 3.19 14.36
CA PHE A 1215 12.53 3.44 13.96
C PHE A 1215 11.97 4.74 14.57
N GLU A 1216 11.76 4.75 15.90
CA GLU A 1216 11.23 5.87 16.69
C GLU A 1216 11.72 5.79 18.15
N LYS A 1217 11.67 6.89 18.91
CA LYS A 1217 12.06 6.95 20.34
C LYS A 1217 13.41 6.31 20.65
N THR A 1218 14.41 6.66 19.85
CA THR A 1218 15.79 6.13 19.90
C THR A 1218 16.37 6.06 21.32
N SER A 1219 16.31 7.15 22.08
CA SER A 1219 16.88 7.23 23.44
C SER A 1219 16.19 6.28 24.42
N ASP A 1220 14.85 6.23 24.41
CA ASP A 1220 14.07 5.45 25.36
C ASP A 1220 14.39 3.95 25.23
N HIS A 1221 14.51 3.46 23.99
CA HIS A 1221 14.84 2.05 23.72
C HIS A 1221 16.26 1.69 24.16
N LEU A 1222 17.24 2.57 23.92
CA LEU A 1222 18.63 2.34 24.33
C LEU A 1222 18.78 2.35 25.85
N TYR A 1223 18.19 3.33 26.55
CA TYR A 1223 18.24 3.38 28.02
C TYR A 1223 17.51 2.18 28.65
N THR A 1224 16.33 1.84 28.14
CA THR A 1224 15.57 0.69 28.65
C THR A 1224 16.36 -0.60 28.44
N ALA A 1225 16.99 -0.78 27.28
CA ALA A 1225 17.81 -1.95 27.00
C ALA A 1225 19.05 -2.03 27.91
N ALA A 1226 19.69 -0.89 28.20
CA ALA A 1226 20.83 -0.84 29.12
C ALA A 1226 20.44 -1.21 30.56
N VAL A 1227 19.32 -0.67 31.06
CA VAL A 1227 18.82 -0.94 32.43
C VAL A 1227 18.48 -2.42 32.64
N HIS A 1228 17.84 -3.05 31.65
CA HIS A 1228 17.47 -4.47 31.72
C HIS A 1228 18.60 -5.40 31.25
N GLY A 1229 19.69 -4.85 30.70
CA GLY A 1229 20.80 -5.59 30.13
C GLY A 1229 20.38 -6.56 29.00
N ARG A 1230 19.66 -6.05 28.01
CA ARG A 1230 19.16 -6.84 26.87
C ARG A 1230 20.29 -7.21 25.90
N ASP A 1231 20.42 -8.50 25.60
CA ASP A 1231 21.36 -9.01 24.61
C ASP A 1231 20.71 -8.99 23.21
N ASP A 1232 21.46 -8.54 22.20
CA ASP A 1232 21.01 -8.44 20.81
C ASP A 1232 21.88 -9.34 19.90
N ARG A 1233 21.26 -10.21 19.09
CA ARG A 1233 21.97 -11.24 18.31
C ARG A 1233 22.50 -10.76 16.96
N ILE A 1234 22.09 -9.56 16.52
CA ILE A 1234 22.51 -8.97 15.24
C ILE A 1234 22.20 -9.88 14.05
N GLU A 1235 20.94 -10.34 13.97
CA GLU A 1235 20.48 -11.25 12.90
C GLU A 1235 19.53 -10.55 11.91
N GLY A 1236 18.85 -9.48 12.33
CA GLY A 1236 17.94 -8.71 11.48
C GLY A 1236 18.66 -7.76 10.53
N VAL A 1237 17.93 -7.30 9.52
CA VAL A 1237 18.50 -6.57 8.37
C VAL A 1237 19.01 -5.19 8.81
N SER A 1238 18.26 -4.48 9.64
CA SER A 1238 18.61 -3.13 10.10
C SER A 1238 19.95 -3.10 10.83
N GLU A 1239 20.13 -3.99 11.80
CA GLU A 1239 21.32 -4.03 12.62
C GLU A 1239 22.54 -4.59 11.87
N CYS A 1240 22.36 -5.53 10.93
CA CYS A 1240 23.44 -5.94 10.02
C CYS A 1240 23.97 -4.76 9.20
N ILE A 1241 23.08 -3.93 8.66
CA ILE A 1241 23.46 -2.73 7.89
C ILE A 1241 24.17 -1.70 8.78
N ILE A 1242 23.67 -1.48 10.01
CA ILE A 1242 24.29 -0.55 10.98
C ILE A 1242 25.71 -1.00 11.34
N MET A 1243 25.92 -2.32 11.53
CA MET A 1243 27.21 -2.89 11.91
C MET A 1243 28.16 -3.12 10.73
N GLY A 1244 27.67 -3.02 9.49
CA GLY A 1244 28.46 -3.25 8.29
C GLY A 1244 28.75 -4.73 8.01
N ILE A 1245 27.82 -5.62 8.38
CA ILE A 1245 27.92 -7.08 8.18
C ILE A 1245 26.90 -7.48 7.10
N PRO A 1246 27.21 -8.44 6.20
CA PRO A 1246 26.24 -8.95 5.24
C PRO A 1246 25.02 -9.57 5.94
N MET A 1247 23.83 -9.20 5.49
CA MET A 1247 22.56 -9.70 6.04
C MET A 1247 22.34 -11.17 5.68
N ARG A 1248 21.66 -11.93 6.56
CA ARG A 1248 21.29 -13.35 6.33
C ARG A 1248 20.03 -13.48 5.46
N LEU A 1249 20.00 -12.77 4.34
CA LEU A 1249 18.84 -12.67 3.47
C LEU A 1249 19.31 -12.48 2.02
N GLY A 1250 18.54 -12.96 1.05
CA GLY A 1250 18.95 -12.93 -0.36
C GLY A 1250 20.21 -13.75 -0.59
N THR A 1251 21.22 -13.13 -1.20
CA THR A 1251 22.51 -13.78 -1.50
C THR A 1251 23.32 -14.15 -0.25
N GLY A 1252 23.07 -13.49 0.89
CA GLY A 1252 23.78 -13.73 2.14
C GLY A 1252 23.27 -14.91 2.99
N ILE A 1253 22.20 -15.60 2.56
CA ILE A 1253 21.66 -16.76 3.28
C ILE A 1253 22.58 -17.98 3.21
N LEU A 1254 23.36 -18.09 2.12
CA LEU A 1254 24.23 -19.22 1.81
C LEU A 1254 25.69 -18.78 1.84
N LYS A 1255 26.58 -19.72 2.18
CA LYS A 1255 28.03 -19.53 2.09
C LYS A 1255 28.57 -20.41 0.99
N VAL A 1256 29.37 -19.83 0.11
CA VAL A 1256 30.03 -20.56 -0.97
C VAL A 1256 31.37 -21.12 -0.45
N GLN A 1257 31.57 -22.42 -0.57
CA GLN A 1257 32.84 -23.08 -0.28
C GLN A 1257 33.50 -23.54 -1.58
N GLN A 1258 34.77 -23.20 -1.76
CA GLN A 1258 35.55 -23.69 -2.89
C GLN A 1258 35.78 -25.20 -2.73
N ARG A 1259 35.41 -25.98 -3.75
CA ARG A 1259 35.76 -27.40 -3.81
C ARG A 1259 37.25 -27.52 -4.12
N VAL A 1260 38.00 -28.19 -3.25
CA VAL A 1260 39.46 -28.40 -3.38
C VAL A 1260 39.76 -29.63 -4.25
N ASP A 1261 38.85 -30.60 -4.32
CA ASP A 1261 39.03 -31.82 -5.10
C ASP A 1261 38.76 -31.63 -6.61
N PRO A 1262 39.60 -32.18 -7.50
CA PRO A 1262 39.36 -32.16 -8.94
C PRO A 1262 38.08 -32.94 -9.27
N ARG A 1263 37.23 -32.37 -10.14
CA ARG A 1263 35.97 -33.00 -10.56
C ARG A 1263 36.23 -34.38 -11.20
N PRO A 1264 35.42 -35.42 -10.93
CA PRO A 1264 35.25 -36.48 -11.92
C PRO A 1264 34.73 -35.83 -13.22
N MET A 1265 35.35 -36.15 -14.35
CA MET A 1265 34.89 -35.65 -15.65
C MET A 1265 33.40 -35.94 -15.80
N LEU A 1266 32.58 -34.90 -15.86
CA LEU A 1266 31.17 -35.04 -16.23
C LEU A 1266 31.15 -35.53 -17.68
N THR A 1267 30.77 -36.79 -17.89
CA THR A 1267 30.75 -37.49 -19.19
C THR A 1267 29.69 -36.97 -20.16
N LYS A 1268 28.94 -35.92 -19.79
CA LYS A 1268 28.03 -35.21 -20.68
C LYS A 1268 28.36 -33.73 -20.67
N GLY A 1269 28.91 -33.25 -21.78
CA GLY A 1269 28.89 -31.82 -22.10
C GLY A 1269 27.43 -31.36 -22.06
N LEU A 1270 27.16 -30.33 -21.26
CA LEU A 1270 25.93 -29.57 -21.37
C LEU A 1270 25.88 -29.01 -22.80
N ASP A 1271 24.79 -29.28 -23.52
CA ASP A 1271 24.49 -28.58 -24.77
C ASP A 1271 24.60 -27.07 -24.50
N PRO A 1272 25.23 -26.29 -25.40
CA PRO A 1272 25.36 -24.86 -25.22
C PRO A 1272 23.95 -24.26 -25.10
N ILE A 1273 23.61 -23.81 -23.90
CA ILE A 1273 22.47 -22.92 -23.66
C ILE A 1273 22.72 -21.70 -24.55
N MET A 1274 21.94 -21.61 -25.63
CA MET A 1274 22.21 -20.77 -26.78
C MET A 1274 22.43 -19.29 -26.43
N ALA A 1275 23.41 -18.72 -27.14
CA ALA A 1275 23.59 -17.30 -27.39
C ALA A 1275 22.37 -16.67 -28.10
#